data_AF-A0A6P3ALQ9-F1
#
_entry.id   AF-A0A6P3ALQ9-F1
#
_cell.length_a   1.000
_cell.length_b   1.000
_cell.length_c   1.000
_cell.angle_alpha   90.00
_cell.angle_beta   90.00
_cell.angle_gamma   90.00
#
_symmetry.space_group_name_H-M   'P 1'
#
loop_
_entity.id
_entity.type
_entity.pdbx_description
1 polymer ?
#
loop_
_entity_poly.entity_id
_entity_poly.type
_entity_poly.pdbx_seq_one_letter_code
_entity_poly.pdbx_strand_id
1 'polypeptide(L)'
;MTAAGVLQPKPTDVFVSPIMKITEADVQAGIDSFDKWLIKVSGGVVNVGRLKTVAENVPVLANIFAAVDAVLDIKAMIEHGDKPIDMFDWVNLGLDLIGVVPLPPATAELRLGARPVLKLIRQKVVESGKAAGEAAMMALRDSIISAMVANVQERYAGEIERFLKVIRDGLKELLDHCAKFIGNLMKAIADVFAHAAGKKYEVGHNVKSAGSHLKGVGAAIVAYDGRKILDNFGGFLSDMRKVEGKIAINTVTSAADLIDPNSTKKLQLFADDIYKRIPTVQKCIRELDGNDAGKIGWIITIGEDGMRSWRKRNPKPQTTGIQEHKTVQVAEKRAEHRIEEVQKTTDARHPGPNCCLTHTPVKTPPAATLHSIGFALGDEQINHEDFAIDGPLPIVWQRTYRSFFDANDEHGELGARWITPYTTRFDIAAEKLVYHDAAGRSIEYPLLGIGSAHDDLSEGQTLLRLDEQWLTVTRGHVLLEAYERHGNVFRLAFVKDRAGNQVTLDYDAEGRLHRLIAPHVQVAFRHDTRGRIVGVTHHDAQGEYVGTLANYEYDDQNDLIGATDRYGNRREYRYRHHLVTRYTDRTGRGVNLEWNGDGPKAKCFREYADDGSDEVRLAWHPDFRMVSVTDALGNVTHHYYDSKGYSFRVIHPDGSEEWMYRDANDKLVQYIHRDGTVEHMEYDVRGNFVRHQRTDGSVVEMAYDQKDQLVRVTDPLGHPWLREYDDAGNLVAEVDPLGHKTEYAYDGRGLLTRIKDAKGGAKALTYDEVGQLISYTDCSGKTSQWAYDAQGRLSEAKDAEGGVTAYRYGANGQLIEVVSPAGREQLSYDAEGRLLTHVDPLNRNTRYGYDASGRINIRTNALGQSLSYRYDRLGRIVGLTDQNHANYTFRYDATGRLIEEIDFDGKATRYSYDDASSRLESVDEAGQVMTMSYDRGGRLDGRSVGEEAERFAYDPLGRLIEASNRYSRVQRFFDPVGNLVREHHAYDLFGASRSFVWHHQYDEIGNRIRTVRPDGHAVDWLTYGSGHVHGLMLDGKELVQIERDDLHRETLRTLPSKIDQHTAYDRAGRLVQRTVQRANAPAPLAERRYRYDAAGQLVQIEDNRRGLTDYRYDPVGRLLESIGPAGKERFAFDPASNIIDPIRVEPPRTESRPSPVRAAESTFPAEVPKVLGNLLKQYAGEHFAYDARGNLVHRRSPAGEQRYEWNAFNRMTVATVDEVARRSESRYYYDALGRRIAKEVNGERTVFGWDGDTLAYESGE
;
A
#
# COMPACT_ATOMS: atom_id res chain seq x y z
N MET A 1 -24.84 -0.13 26.43
CA MET A 1 -25.88 -1.16 26.18
C MET A 1 -27.09 -0.51 25.53
N THR A 2 -27.17 -0.65 24.21
CA THR A 2 -28.36 -0.65 23.35
C THR A 2 -27.95 -1.53 22.18
N ALA A 3 -28.79 -2.47 21.78
CA ALA A 3 -28.52 -3.38 20.67
C ALA A 3 -28.39 -2.56 19.37
N ALA A 4 -27.16 -2.19 19.01
CA ALA A 4 -26.86 -1.59 17.72
C ALA A 4 -27.05 -2.68 16.67
N GLY A 5 -28.06 -2.49 15.83
CA GLY A 5 -28.46 -3.45 14.81
C GLY A 5 -27.28 -3.87 13.96
N VAL A 6 -27.16 -5.18 13.75
CA VAL A 6 -26.39 -5.74 12.64
C VAL A 6 -26.85 -5.01 11.38
N LEU A 7 -25.97 -4.24 10.75
CA LEU A 7 -26.18 -3.72 9.40
C LEU A 7 -26.29 -4.96 8.49
N GLN A 8 -27.52 -5.40 8.27
CA GLN A 8 -27.82 -6.42 7.29
C GLN A 8 -27.58 -5.79 5.92
N PRO A 9 -26.84 -6.44 5.01
CA PRO A 9 -26.71 -5.96 3.65
C PRO A 9 -28.09 -5.82 2.99
N LYS A 10 -28.22 -4.89 2.04
CA LYS A 10 -29.52 -4.60 1.44
C LYS A 10 -29.86 -5.70 0.43
N PRO A 11 -31.12 -6.12 0.31
CA PRO A 11 -31.57 -7.14 -0.66
C PRO A 11 -31.39 -6.74 -2.15
N THR A 12 -30.74 -5.60 -2.44
CA THR A 12 -30.48 -5.07 -3.78
C THR A 12 -29.02 -5.23 -4.22
N ASP A 13 -28.14 -5.70 -3.33
CA ASP A 13 -26.70 -5.85 -3.59
C ASP A 13 -26.45 -7.04 -4.52
N VAL A 14 -25.48 -6.89 -5.43
CA VAL A 14 -25.24 -7.83 -6.53
C VAL A 14 -23.78 -8.24 -6.58
N PHE A 15 -23.53 -9.54 -6.70
CA PHE A 15 -22.18 -10.08 -6.84
C PHE A 15 -21.73 -10.11 -8.30
N VAL A 16 -20.97 -9.09 -8.71
CA VAL A 16 -20.29 -9.04 -10.01
C VAL A 16 -18.85 -9.49 -9.84
N SER A 17 -18.45 -10.55 -10.53
CA SER A 17 -17.13 -11.18 -10.40
C SER A 17 -16.55 -11.54 -11.76
N PRO A 18 -15.21 -11.58 -11.93
CA PRO A 18 -14.61 -12.19 -13.11
C PRO A 18 -15.10 -13.64 -13.28
N ILE A 19 -15.51 -14.04 -14.48
CA ILE A 19 -16.12 -15.35 -14.77
C ILE A 19 -15.24 -16.52 -14.32
N MET A 20 -13.92 -16.36 -14.45
CA MET A 20 -12.92 -17.34 -14.04
C MET A 20 -12.86 -17.56 -12.52
N LYS A 21 -13.46 -16.66 -11.73
CA LYS A 21 -13.55 -16.74 -10.27
C LYS A 21 -14.87 -17.33 -9.78
N ILE A 22 -15.80 -17.60 -10.70
CA ILE A 22 -17.03 -18.33 -10.39
C ILE A 22 -16.78 -19.83 -10.60
N THR A 23 -17.07 -20.61 -9.58
CA THR A 23 -16.82 -22.05 -9.56
C THR A 23 -18.05 -22.85 -9.97
N GLU A 24 -17.87 -24.11 -10.40
CA GLU A 24 -18.99 -25.04 -10.63
C GLU A 24 -19.89 -25.19 -9.38
N ALA A 25 -19.29 -25.11 -8.19
CA ALA A 25 -20.02 -25.15 -6.93
C ALA A 25 -20.92 -23.93 -6.73
N ASP A 26 -20.55 -22.76 -7.26
CA ASP A 26 -21.40 -21.56 -7.21
C ASP A 26 -22.64 -21.72 -8.11
N VAL A 27 -22.48 -22.31 -9.30
CA VAL A 27 -23.61 -22.69 -10.17
C VAL A 27 -24.57 -23.62 -9.43
N GLN A 28 -24.01 -24.67 -8.82
CA GLN A 28 -24.79 -25.67 -8.10
C GLN A 28 -25.52 -25.06 -6.90
N ALA A 29 -24.89 -24.13 -6.17
CA ALA A 29 -25.52 -23.43 -5.05
C ALA A 29 -26.77 -22.65 -5.48
N GLY A 30 -26.74 -22.01 -6.64
CA GLY A 30 -27.90 -21.35 -7.23
C GLY A 30 -29.03 -22.34 -7.55
N ILE A 31 -28.70 -23.48 -8.17
CA ILE A 31 -29.65 -24.56 -8.47
C ILE A 31 -30.27 -25.12 -7.18
N ASP A 32 -29.46 -25.38 -6.15
CA ASP A 32 -29.91 -25.93 -4.87
C ASP A 32 -30.80 -24.94 -4.10
N SER A 33 -30.53 -23.64 -4.20
CA SER A 33 -31.36 -22.58 -3.65
C SER A 33 -32.77 -22.60 -4.27
N PHE A 34 -32.83 -22.79 -5.58
CA PHE A 34 -34.08 -22.92 -6.30
C PHE A 34 -34.79 -24.25 -5.97
N ASP A 35 -34.06 -25.35 -5.84
CA ASP A 35 -34.61 -26.65 -5.46
C ASP A 35 -35.24 -26.62 -4.05
N LYS A 36 -34.52 -26.06 -3.08
CA LYS A 36 -35.03 -25.86 -1.70
C LYS A 36 -36.29 -25.01 -1.69
N TRP A 37 -36.35 -23.98 -2.53
CA TRP A 37 -37.55 -23.17 -2.69
C TRP A 37 -38.71 -24.00 -3.24
N LEU A 38 -38.52 -24.71 -4.35
CA LEU A 38 -39.55 -25.58 -4.94
C LEU A 38 -40.10 -26.60 -3.94
N ILE A 39 -39.22 -27.25 -3.20
CA ILE A 39 -39.59 -28.21 -2.14
C ILE A 39 -40.44 -27.50 -1.07
N LYS A 40 -40.05 -26.30 -0.65
CA LYS A 40 -40.78 -25.50 0.35
C LYS A 40 -42.18 -25.09 -0.13
N VAL A 41 -42.31 -24.50 -1.33
CA VAL A 41 -43.63 -24.02 -1.81
C VAL A 41 -44.56 -25.16 -2.22
N SER A 42 -44.00 -26.28 -2.69
CA SER A 42 -44.78 -27.45 -3.11
C SER A 42 -45.12 -28.43 -1.98
N GLY A 43 -44.56 -28.24 -0.78
CA GLY A 43 -44.68 -29.21 0.31
C GLY A 43 -43.95 -30.54 0.03
N GLY A 44 -42.86 -30.50 -0.74
CA GLY A 44 -42.04 -31.67 -1.11
C GLY A 44 -42.52 -32.45 -2.35
N VAL A 45 -43.54 -31.96 -3.05
CA VAL A 45 -44.13 -32.62 -4.23
C VAL A 45 -43.37 -32.30 -5.52
N VAL A 46 -42.75 -31.13 -5.63
CA VAL A 46 -41.99 -30.68 -6.81
C VAL A 46 -40.56 -30.36 -6.39
N ASN A 47 -39.59 -30.86 -7.16
CA ASN A 47 -38.15 -30.58 -7.00
C ASN A 47 -37.48 -30.54 -8.39
N VAL A 48 -36.24 -30.05 -8.45
CA VAL A 48 -35.42 -29.89 -9.66
C VAL A 48 -35.23 -31.24 -10.38
N GLY A 49 -35.06 -32.34 -9.64
CA GLY A 49 -34.96 -33.68 -10.21
C GLY A 49 -36.20 -34.12 -11.00
N ARG A 50 -37.41 -33.79 -10.51
CA ARG A 50 -38.69 -34.05 -11.19
C ARG A 50 -38.92 -33.08 -12.35
N LEU A 51 -38.49 -31.83 -12.18
CA LEU A 51 -38.49 -30.82 -13.25
C LEU A 51 -37.50 -31.16 -14.35
N LYS A 52 -36.39 -31.85 -14.12
CA LYS A 52 -35.40 -32.23 -15.16
C LYS A 52 -36.05 -32.99 -16.34
N THR A 53 -37.09 -33.78 -16.06
CA THR A 53 -37.93 -34.48 -17.05
C THR A 53 -38.84 -33.55 -17.88
N VAL A 54 -39.13 -32.35 -17.40
CA VAL A 54 -39.90 -31.29 -18.08
C VAL A 54 -38.98 -30.16 -18.61
N ALA A 55 -37.79 -30.01 -18.01
CA ALA A 55 -36.90 -28.85 -18.10
C ALA A 55 -35.60 -29.09 -18.89
N GLU A 56 -35.33 -30.28 -19.45
CA GLU A 56 -34.33 -30.40 -20.54
C GLU A 56 -34.75 -29.63 -21.83
N ASN A 57 -35.82 -28.83 -21.74
CA ASN A 57 -36.44 -27.99 -22.77
C ASN A 57 -36.33 -26.48 -22.53
N VAL A 58 -35.47 -26.02 -21.61
CA VAL A 58 -34.97 -24.65 -21.70
C VAL A 58 -33.85 -24.68 -22.75
N PRO A 59 -33.81 -23.82 -23.77
CA PRO A 59 -32.69 -23.77 -24.70
C PRO A 59 -31.39 -23.53 -23.92
N VAL A 60 -30.67 -24.62 -23.60
CA VAL A 60 -29.37 -24.55 -22.96
C VAL A 60 -28.39 -24.18 -24.06
N LEU A 61 -27.92 -22.92 -24.03
CA LEU A 61 -26.53 -22.51 -24.31
C LEU A 61 -26.51 -21.06 -24.81
N ALA A 62 -26.57 -20.15 -23.85
CA ALA A 62 -25.81 -18.90 -23.99
C ALA A 62 -25.13 -18.53 -22.67
N ASN A 63 -25.71 -18.77 -21.49
CA ASN A 63 -24.99 -18.61 -20.23
C ASN A 63 -25.69 -19.35 -19.09
N ILE A 64 -25.06 -20.37 -18.49
CA ILE A 64 -25.67 -21.18 -17.41
C ILE A 64 -26.02 -20.29 -16.21
N PHE A 65 -25.20 -19.27 -15.91
CA PHE A 65 -25.46 -18.30 -14.85
C PHE A 65 -26.75 -17.51 -15.10
N ALA A 66 -26.94 -16.99 -16.33
CA ALA A 66 -28.15 -16.27 -16.72
C ALA A 66 -29.44 -17.09 -16.57
N ALA A 67 -29.37 -18.38 -16.86
CA ALA A 67 -30.53 -19.26 -16.72
C ALA A 67 -30.87 -19.52 -15.25
N VAL A 68 -29.87 -19.71 -14.40
CA VAL A 68 -30.05 -19.88 -12.95
C VAL A 68 -30.57 -18.59 -12.32
N ASP A 69 -29.99 -17.44 -12.65
CA ASP A 69 -30.39 -16.13 -12.13
C ASP A 69 -31.81 -15.74 -12.58
N ALA A 70 -32.16 -15.92 -13.86
CA ALA A 70 -33.53 -15.67 -14.34
C ALA A 70 -34.57 -16.48 -13.58
N VAL A 71 -34.24 -17.72 -13.19
CA VAL A 71 -35.12 -18.60 -12.42
C VAL A 71 -35.20 -18.16 -10.95
N LEU A 72 -34.09 -17.68 -10.37
CA LEU A 72 -34.06 -17.12 -9.02
C LEU A 72 -34.81 -15.78 -8.93
N ASP A 73 -34.76 -14.94 -9.97
CA ASP A 73 -35.57 -13.72 -10.10
C ASP A 73 -37.06 -14.03 -10.14
N ILE A 74 -37.46 -15.03 -10.94
CA ILE A 74 -38.86 -15.50 -10.98
C ILE A 74 -39.30 -15.97 -9.58
N LYS A 75 -38.44 -16.73 -8.89
CA LYS A 75 -38.69 -17.12 -7.49
C LYS A 75 -38.93 -15.90 -6.61
N ALA A 76 -38.03 -14.91 -6.64
CA ALA A 76 -38.13 -13.71 -5.81
C ALA A 76 -39.43 -12.94 -6.10
N MET A 77 -39.77 -12.75 -7.37
CA MET A 77 -40.99 -12.07 -7.80
C MET A 77 -42.28 -12.80 -7.38
N ILE A 78 -42.26 -14.14 -7.34
CA ILE A 78 -43.38 -14.93 -6.83
C ILE A 78 -43.47 -14.82 -5.30
N GLU A 79 -42.35 -14.83 -4.58
CA GLU A 79 -42.30 -14.65 -3.12
C GLU A 79 -42.75 -13.25 -2.67
N HIS A 80 -42.66 -12.23 -3.53
CA HIS A 80 -43.13 -10.87 -3.27
C HIS A 80 -44.66 -10.74 -3.09
N GLY A 81 -45.46 -11.72 -3.54
CA GLY A 81 -46.93 -11.71 -3.39
C GLY A 81 -47.61 -10.55 -4.11
N ASP A 82 -48.50 -9.81 -3.42
CA ASP A 82 -49.21 -8.63 -3.94
C ASP A 82 -48.46 -7.30 -3.69
N LYS A 83 -47.25 -7.34 -3.13
CA LYS A 83 -46.43 -6.14 -2.93
C LYS A 83 -45.92 -5.63 -4.29
N PRO A 84 -45.84 -4.30 -4.50
CA PRO A 84 -45.28 -3.76 -5.74
C PRO A 84 -43.83 -4.23 -5.91
N ILE A 85 -43.54 -4.85 -7.06
CA ILE A 85 -42.19 -5.23 -7.50
C ILE A 85 -41.47 -3.95 -7.95
N ASP A 86 -40.25 -3.70 -7.49
CA ASP A 86 -39.52 -2.49 -7.86
C ASP A 86 -39.10 -2.54 -9.34
N MET A 87 -38.98 -1.38 -9.98
CA MET A 87 -38.54 -1.27 -11.37
C MET A 87 -37.19 -1.95 -11.62
N PHE A 88 -36.27 -1.92 -10.64
CA PHE A 88 -34.96 -2.55 -10.77
C PHE A 88 -35.00 -4.08 -10.72
N ASP A 89 -36.02 -4.68 -10.08
CA ASP A 89 -36.24 -6.13 -10.11
C ASP A 89 -36.67 -6.57 -11.53
N TRP A 90 -37.51 -5.76 -12.20
CA TRP A 90 -37.87 -5.98 -13.60
C TRP A 90 -36.68 -5.82 -14.54
N VAL A 91 -35.80 -4.84 -14.29
CA VAL A 91 -34.54 -4.68 -15.03
C VAL A 91 -33.64 -5.90 -14.86
N ASN A 92 -33.50 -6.44 -13.64
CA ASN A 92 -32.69 -7.64 -13.39
C ASN A 92 -33.18 -8.83 -14.20
N LEU A 93 -34.47 -9.14 -14.09
CA LEU A 93 -35.08 -10.21 -14.86
C LEU A 93 -34.93 -9.95 -16.37
N GLY A 94 -35.13 -8.71 -16.81
CA GLY A 94 -34.92 -8.29 -18.20
C GLY A 94 -33.50 -8.59 -18.69
N LEU A 95 -32.47 -8.17 -17.95
CA LEU A 95 -31.06 -8.36 -18.25
C LEU A 95 -30.65 -9.84 -18.21
N ASP A 96 -31.22 -10.65 -17.32
CA ASP A 96 -31.01 -12.10 -17.29
C ASP A 96 -31.62 -12.81 -18.49
N LEU A 97 -32.83 -12.41 -18.89
CA LEU A 97 -33.47 -12.94 -20.08
C LEU A 97 -32.69 -12.63 -21.37
N ILE A 98 -32.03 -11.46 -21.46
CA ILE A 98 -31.11 -11.14 -22.59
C ILE A 98 -30.05 -12.22 -22.77
N GLY A 99 -29.52 -12.76 -21.67
CA GLY A 99 -28.49 -13.79 -21.67
C GLY A 99 -29.00 -15.19 -22.03
N VAL A 100 -30.32 -15.44 -21.96
CA VAL A 100 -30.92 -16.78 -22.12
C VAL A 100 -31.65 -16.95 -23.46
N VAL A 101 -32.20 -15.88 -24.03
CA VAL A 101 -33.08 -15.94 -25.22
C VAL A 101 -32.31 -16.32 -26.50
N PRO A 102 -32.77 -17.31 -27.29
CA PRO A 102 -32.15 -17.70 -28.56
C PRO A 102 -32.52 -16.72 -29.69
N LEU A 103 -31.57 -15.87 -30.09
CA LEU A 103 -31.66 -14.94 -31.21
C LEU A 103 -30.84 -15.45 -32.43
N PRO A 104 -30.89 -14.83 -33.63
CA PRO A 104 -30.10 -15.24 -34.78
C PRO A 104 -28.59 -15.41 -34.45
N PRO A 105 -27.84 -16.34 -35.09
CA PRO A 105 -26.44 -16.64 -34.72
C PRO A 105 -25.50 -15.43 -34.68
N ALA A 106 -25.80 -14.39 -35.47
CA ALA A 106 -25.01 -13.15 -35.54
C ALA A 106 -25.10 -12.27 -34.27
N THR A 107 -25.97 -12.58 -33.30
CA THR A 107 -26.15 -11.79 -32.05
C THR A 107 -25.72 -12.53 -30.78
N ALA A 108 -25.04 -13.68 -30.90
CA ALA A 108 -24.56 -14.46 -29.75
C ALA A 108 -23.53 -13.71 -28.89
N GLU A 109 -22.58 -13.02 -29.52
CA GLU A 109 -21.57 -12.18 -28.84
C GLU A 109 -22.22 -10.97 -28.13
N LEU A 110 -23.32 -10.43 -28.69
CA LEU A 110 -24.09 -9.34 -28.09
C LEU A 110 -24.72 -9.76 -26.75
N ARG A 111 -25.32 -10.97 -26.71
CA ARG A 111 -25.96 -11.53 -25.51
C ARG A 111 -24.95 -11.84 -24.40
N LEU A 112 -23.77 -12.32 -24.78
CA LEU A 112 -22.68 -12.68 -23.86
C LEU A 112 -21.97 -11.47 -23.25
N GLY A 113 -21.82 -10.37 -24.00
CA GLY A 113 -21.15 -9.16 -23.51
C GLY A 113 -22.08 -8.12 -22.86
N ALA A 114 -23.35 -8.04 -23.27
CA ALA A 114 -24.23 -6.93 -22.88
C ALA A 114 -24.73 -7.06 -21.44
N ARG A 115 -25.08 -8.27 -21.03
CA ARG A 115 -25.69 -8.55 -19.72
C ARG A 115 -24.78 -8.10 -18.55
N PRO A 116 -23.51 -8.54 -18.44
CA PRO A 116 -22.65 -8.15 -17.32
C PRO A 116 -22.40 -6.63 -17.26
N VAL A 117 -22.17 -6.03 -18.44
CA VAL A 117 -21.93 -4.58 -18.60
C VAL A 117 -23.14 -3.77 -18.13
N LEU A 118 -24.35 -4.12 -18.59
CA LEU A 118 -25.57 -3.40 -18.23
C LEU A 118 -25.95 -3.58 -16.76
N LYS A 119 -25.69 -4.77 -16.20
CA LYS A 119 -25.94 -5.03 -14.77
C LYS A 119 -24.97 -4.27 -13.86
N LEU A 120 -23.70 -4.12 -14.26
CA LEU A 120 -22.73 -3.28 -13.54
C LEU A 120 -23.15 -1.80 -13.54
N ILE A 121 -23.61 -1.27 -14.69
CA ILE A 121 -24.14 0.11 -14.76
C ILE A 121 -25.40 0.24 -13.88
N ARG A 122 -26.31 -0.75 -13.91
CA ARG A 122 -27.50 -0.79 -13.05
C ARG A 122 -27.13 -0.72 -11.57
N GLN A 123 -26.18 -1.54 -11.12
CA GLN A 123 -25.74 -1.59 -9.72
C GLN A 123 -25.36 -0.18 -9.23
N LYS A 124 -24.55 0.55 -10.02
CA LYS A 124 -24.12 1.91 -9.69
C LYS A 124 -25.26 2.91 -9.63
N VAL A 125 -26.19 2.79 -10.56
CA VAL A 125 -27.43 3.59 -10.57
C VAL A 125 -28.25 3.37 -9.31
N VAL A 126 -28.35 2.13 -8.83
CA VAL A 126 -29.10 1.77 -7.61
C VAL A 126 -28.39 2.29 -6.36
N GLU A 127 -27.07 2.11 -6.27
CA GLU A 127 -26.23 2.57 -5.15
C GLU A 127 -26.25 4.10 -4.98
N SER A 128 -26.31 4.85 -6.09
CA SER A 128 -26.35 6.32 -6.09
C SER A 128 -27.66 6.93 -5.58
N GLY A 129 -28.70 6.11 -5.40
CA GLY A 129 -30.03 6.54 -4.94
C GLY A 129 -30.81 7.39 -5.97
N LYS A 130 -32.14 7.30 -5.92
CA LYS A 130 -33.10 8.07 -6.76
C LYS A 130 -33.08 9.60 -6.51
N ALA A 131 -32.06 10.15 -5.85
CA ALA A 131 -31.98 11.56 -5.47
C ALA A 131 -30.53 12.08 -5.45
N ALA A 132 -29.89 12.21 -6.61
CA ALA A 132 -28.75 13.09 -6.79
C ALA A 132 -28.56 13.39 -8.28
N GLY A 133 -28.34 14.67 -8.63
CA GLY A 133 -28.22 15.15 -10.00
C GLY A 133 -27.01 14.61 -10.76
N GLU A 134 -26.81 15.09 -11.99
CA GLU A 134 -25.74 14.69 -12.93
C GLU A 134 -24.34 14.54 -12.30
N ALA A 135 -24.03 15.25 -11.22
CA ALA A 135 -22.76 15.16 -10.48
C ALA A 135 -22.51 13.78 -9.81
N ALA A 136 -23.51 13.16 -9.21
CA ALA A 136 -23.35 11.84 -8.57
C ALA A 136 -23.15 10.70 -9.59
N MET A 137 -23.75 10.85 -10.78
CA MET A 137 -23.52 9.93 -11.90
C MET A 137 -22.15 10.13 -12.58
N MET A 138 -21.53 11.31 -12.44
CA MET A 138 -20.17 11.58 -12.95
C MET A 138 -19.05 11.05 -12.05
N ALA A 139 -19.30 10.89 -10.75
CA ALA A 139 -18.33 10.40 -9.76
C ALA A 139 -17.95 8.91 -9.92
N LEU A 140 -18.83 8.08 -10.51
CA LEU A 140 -18.73 6.61 -10.44
C LEU A 140 -18.14 5.93 -11.69
N ARG A 141 -17.31 6.65 -12.45
CA ARG A 141 -17.20 6.41 -13.88
C ARG A 141 -15.95 5.66 -14.33
N ASP A 142 -14.76 6.04 -13.88
CA ASP A 142 -13.56 5.69 -14.66
C ASP A 142 -12.99 4.30 -14.35
N SER A 143 -13.01 3.81 -13.11
CA SER A 143 -12.55 2.45 -12.79
C SER A 143 -13.52 1.37 -13.27
N ILE A 144 -14.82 1.62 -13.17
CA ILE A 144 -15.88 0.74 -13.65
C ILE A 144 -15.86 0.68 -15.17
N ILE A 145 -15.69 1.81 -15.83
CA ILE A 145 -15.56 1.84 -17.28
C ILE A 145 -14.25 1.23 -17.74
N SER A 146 -13.17 1.40 -16.99
CA SER A 146 -11.90 0.73 -17.31
C SER A 146 -12.01 -0.78 -17.08
N ALA A 147 -12.74 -1.22 -16.06
CA ALA A 147 -13.11 -2.63 -15.90
C ALA A 147 -14.00 -3.09 -17.07
N MET A 148 -15.01 -2.33 -17.48
CA MET A 148 -15.84 -2.67 -18.64
C MET A 148 -15.01 -2.73 -19.93
N VAL A 149 -14.13 -1.76 -20.18
CA VAL A 149 -13.21 -1.71 -21.34
C VAL A 149 -12.27 -2.90 -21.31
N ALA A 150 -11.71 -3.26 -20.14
CA ALA A 150 -10.85 -4.43 -19.97
C ALA A 150 -11.58 -5.75 -20.24
N ASN A 151 -12.92 -5.78 -20.18
CA ASN A 151 -13.71 -7.01 -20.21
C ASN A 151 -14.51 -7.20 -21.51
N VAL A 152 -14.45 -6.25 -22.45
CA VAL A 152 -15.07 -6.34 -23.79
C VAL A 152 -14.08 -6.97 -24.79
N GLN A 153 -14.54 -7.95 -25.59
CA GLN A 153 -13.69 -8.69 -26.55
C GLN A 153 -13.07 -7.78 -27.62
N GLU A 154 -11.78 -8.00 -27.90
CA GLU A 154 -10.86 -7.38 -28.88
C GLU A 154 -11.37 -7.22 -30.34
N ARG A 155 -12.52 -7.77 -30.71
CA ARG A 155 -13.02 -7.76 -32.10
C ARG A 155 -13.74 -6.46 -32.49
N TYR A 156 -14.18 -5.70 -31.52
CA TYR A 156 -14.85 -4.42 -31.66
C TYR A 156 -13.84 -3.21 -31.61
N ALA A 157 -12.51 -3.43 -31.60
CA ALA A 157 -11.44 -2.52 -31.12
C ALA A 157 -11.68 -1.04 -31.43
N GLY A 158 -12.11 -0.29 -30.40
CA GLY A 158 -12.67 1.07 -30.50
C GLY A 158 -14.08 1.26 -29.87
N GLU A 159 -14.35 0.62 -28.73
CA GLU A 159 -15.09 -0.65 -28.73
C GLU A 159 -16.49 -0.63 -28.09
N ILE A 160 -16.60 -0.07 -26.89
CA ILE A 160 -17.80 -0.21 -26.08
C ILE A 160 -18.91 0.79 -26.45
N GLU A 161 -18.59 1.96 -27.02
CA GLU A 161 -19.60 2.91 -27.53
C GLU A 161 -20.35 2.35 -28.75
N ARG A 162 -19.61 1.72 -29.68
CA ARG A 162 -20.20 0.99 -30.80
C ARG A 162 -21.02 -0.19 -30.29
N PHE A 163 -20.54 -0.89 -29.27
CA PHE A 163 -21.25 -2.00 -28.64
C PHE A 163 -22.58 -1.55 -27.97
N LEU A 164 -22.55 -0.50 -27.14
CA LEU A 164 -23.73 0.10 -26.50
C LEU A 164 -24.73 0.61 -27.54
N LYS A 165 -24.25 1.19 -28.64
CA LYS A 165 -25.10 1.59 -29.77
C LYS A 165 -25.80 0.41 -30.43
N VAL A 166 -25.09 -0.69 -30.69
CA VAL A 166 -25.70 -1.91 -31.26
C VAL A 166 -26.74 -2.51 -30.31
N ILE A 167 -26.48 -2.50 -28.99
CA ILE A 167 -27.48 -2.92 -28.00
C ILE A 167 -28.70 -2.00 -28.06
N ARG A 168 -28.51 -0.67 -28.09
CA ARG A 168 -29.61 0.30 -28.17
C ARG A 168 -30.49 0.07 -29.40
N ASP A 169 -29.86 -0.07 -30.57
CA ASP A 169 -30.57 -0.22 -31.84
C ASP A 169 -31.37 -1.55 -31.88
N GLY A 170 -30.92 -2.59 -31.18
CA GLY A 170 -31.57 -3.90 -31.10
C GLY A 170 -32.43 -4.15 -29.86
N LEU A 171 -32.46 -3.25 -28.86
CA LEU A 171 -33.00 -3.50 -27.53
C LEU A 171 -34.49 -3.87 -27.54
N LYS A 172 -35.29 -3.15 -28.33
CA LYS A 172 -36.73 -3.37 -28.41
C LYS A 172 -37.08 -4.76 -28.93
N GLU A 173 -36.46 -5.18 -30.03
CA GLU A 173 -36.65 -6.51 -30.59
C GLU A 173 -36.18 -7.59 -29.62
N LEU A 174 -35.09 -7.34 -28.90
CA LEU A 174 -34.53 -8.24 -27.90
C LEU A 174 -35.50 -8.44 -26.72
N LEU A 175 -36.04 -7.36 -26.16
CA LEU A 175 -37.00 -7.41 -25.06
C LEU A 175 -38.34 -8.04 -25.47
N ASP A 176 -38.77 -7.90 -26.72
CA ASP A 176 -39.94 -8.60 -27.25
C ASP A 176 -39.76 -10.11 -27.27
N HIS A 177 -38.57 -10.60 -27.63
CA HIS A 177 -38.23 -12.01 -27.56
C HIS A 177 -38.10 -12.49 -26.11
N CYS A 178 -37.52 -11.68 -25.21
CA CYS A 178 -37.48 -11.95 -23.77
C CYS A 178 -38.89 -12.11 -23.19
N ALA A 179 -39.81 -11.20 -23.51
CA ALA A 179 -41.19 -11.24 -23.05
C ALA A 179 -41.91 -12.51 -23.55
N LYS A 180 -41.73 -12.92 -24.81
CA LYS A 180 -42.30 -14.18 -25.31
C LYS A 180 -41.72 -15.39 -24.58
N PHE A 181 -40.40 -15.41 -24.40
CA PHE A 181 -39.70 -16.51 -23.75
C PHE A 181 -40.11 -16.69 -22.28
N ILE A 182 -40.09 -15.62 -21.48
CA ILE A 182 -40.48 -15.68 -20.06
C ILE A 182 -41.93 -16.11 -19.87
N GLY A 183 -42.84 -15.64 -20.74
CA GLY A 183 -44.23 -16.06 -20.69
C GLY A 183 -44.41 -17.56 -20.93
N ASN A 184 -43.65 -18.14 -21.86
CA ASN A 184 -43.66 -19.58 -22.11
C ASN A 184 -43.02 -20.36 -20.95
N LEU A 185 -41.93 -19.86 -20.38
CA LEU A 185 -41.25 -20.48 -19.24
C LEU A 185 -42.14 -20.50 -17.99
N MET A 186 -42.73 -19.36 -17.61
CA MET A 186 -43.65 -19.27 -16.48
C MET A 186 -44.90 -20.13 -16.70
N LYS A 187 -45.40 -20.19 -17.94
CA LYS A 187 -46.51 -21.08 -18.28
C LYS A 187 -46.15 -22.55 -18.07
N ALA A 188 -44.98 -22.99 -18.52
CA ALA A 188 -44.51 -24.35 -18.32
C ALA A 188 -44.34 -24.69 -16.83
N ILE A 189 -43.82 -23.75 -16.02
CA ILE A 189 -43.73 -23.90 -14.56
C ILE A 189 -45.14 -24.04 -13.95
N ALA A 190 -46.08 -23.17 -14.31
CA ALA A 190 -47.46 -23.23 -13.85
C ALA A 190 -48.15 -24.55 -14.25
N ASP A 191 -47.92 -25.02 -15.49
CA ASP A 191 -48.42 -26.30 -15.99
C ASP A 191 -47.92 -27.44 -15.06
N VAL A 192 -46.65 -27.46 -14.66
CA VAL A 192 -46.12 -28.49 -13.74
C VAL A 192 -46.83 -28.47 -12.38
N PHE A 193 -47.05 -27.29 -11.80
CA PHE A 193 -47.75 -27.16 -10.51
C PHE A 193 -49.24 -27.53 -10.61
N ALA A 194 -49.93 -27.13 -11.68
CA ALA A 194 -51.32 -27.48 -11.95
C ALA A 194 -51.49 -28.99 -12.16
N HIS A 195 -50.55 -29.63 -12.88
CA HIS A 195 -50.58 -31.08 -13.08
C HIS A 195 -50.25 -31.85 -11.81
N ALA A 196 -49.31 -31.38 -10.97
CA ALA A 196 -49.05 -31.96 -9.66
C ALA A 196 -50.26 -31.88 -8.71
N ALA A 197 -51.18 -30.94 -8.94
CA ALA A 197 -52.45 -30.79 -8.21
C ALA A 197 -53.59 -31.70 -8.75
N GLY A 198 -53.41 -32.40 -9.87
CA GLY A 198 -54.48 -33.02 -10.65
C GLY A 198 -54.56 -34.56 -10.72
N LYS A 199 -54.45 -35.30 -9.60
CA LYS A 199 -54.73 -36.77 -9.43
C LYS A 199 -53.86 -37.84 -10.17
N LYS A 200 -53.80 -39.01 -9.47
CA LYS A 200 -53.15 -40.35 -9.63
C LYS A 200 -52.61 -40.83 -11.00
N TYR A 201 -51.47 -41.53 -10.95
CA TYR A 201 -50.53 -41.93 -12.01
C TYR A 201 -50.63 -43.45 -12.41
N GLU A 202 -50.67 -43.89 -13.71
CA GLU A 202 -50.50 -45.33 -14.23
C GLU A 202 -49.81 -45.60 -15.65
N VAL A 203 -48.97 -46.67 -15.89
CA VAL A 203 -47.78 -46.88 -16.86
C VAL A 203 -47.95 -47.59 -18.18
N GLY A 204 -47.33 -46.96 -19.21
CA GLY A 204 -46.33 -47.52 -20.16
C GLY A 204 -46.66 -47.15 -21.61
N HIS A 205 -45.77 -47.00 -22.61
CA HIS A 205 -44.31 -47.04 -22.77
C HIS A 205 -44.04 -46.50 -24.20
N ASN A 206 -43.14 -45.52 -24.41
CA ASN A 206 -42.47 -45.23 -25.70
C ASN A 206 -41.35 -44.19 -25.50
N VAL A 207 -40.22 -44.62 -24.93
CA VAL A 207 -39.07 -43.77 -24.56
C VAL A 207 -37.97 -43.73 -25.65
N LYS A 208 -38.02 -44.62 -26.66
CA LYS A 208 -36.90 -44.78 -27.61
C LYS A 208 -36.81 -43.72 -28.71
N SER A 209 -37.93 -43.15 -29.20
CA SER A 209 -37.90 -42.14 -30.26
C SER A 209 -37.49 -40.76 -29.73
N ALA A 210 -37.99 -40.37 -28.54
CA ALA A 210 -37.52 -39.19 -27.81
C ALA A 210 -36.02 -39.29 -27.45
N GLY A 211 -35.55 -40.48 -27.06
CA GLY A 211 -34.14 -40.76 -26.76
C GLY A 211 -33.18 -40.60 -27.96
N SER A 212 -33.65 -40.75 -29.20
CA SER A 212 -32.80 -40.62 -30.39
C SER A 212 -32.53 -39.16 -30.77
N HIS A 213 -33.49 -38.27 -30.58
CA HIS A 213 -33.31 -36.82 -30.71
C HIS A 213 -32.48 -36.25 -29.55
N LEU A 214 -32.55 -36.84 -28.34
CA LEU A 214 -31.73 -36.51 -27.15
C LEU A 214 -30.22 -36.76 -27.33
N LYS A 215 -29.82 -37.87 -27.97
CA LYS A 215 -28.39 -38.16 -28.24
C LYS A 215 -27.77 -37.22 -29.29
N GLY A 216 -28.56 -36.73 -30.25
CA GLY A 216 -28.12 -35.74 -31.24
C GLY A 216 -27.89 -34.34 -30.64
N VAL A 217 -28.64 -33.99 -29.58
CA VAL A 217 -28.52 -32.71 -28.85
C VAL A 217 -27.28 -32.69 -27.95
N GLY A 218 -26.98 -33.78 -27.24
CA GLY A 218 -25.77 -33.90 -26.40
C GLY A 218 -24.45 -33.74 -27.16
N ALA A 219 -24.35 -34.27 -28.39
CA ALA A 219 -23.17 -34.12 -29.24
C ALA A 219 -23.01 -32.71 -29.85
N ALA A 220 -24.11 -31.96 -29.99
CA ALA A 220 -24.10 -30.57 -30.48
C ALA A 220 -23.81 -29.54 -29.36
N ILE A 221 -24.15 -29.88 -28.10
CA ILE A 221 -23.86 -29.07 -26.88
C ILE A 221 -22.36 -28.95 -26.63
N VAL A 222 -21.59 -30.03 -26.83
CA VAL A 222 -20.11 -30.01 -26.73
C VAL A 222 -19.46 -29.27 -27.91
N ALA A 223 -20.19 -29.08 -29.02
CA ALA A 223 -19.66 -28.56 -30.30
C ALA A 223 -20.10 -27.13 -30.66
N TYR A 224 -20.87 -26.42 -29.81
CA TYR A 224 -21.32 -25.03 -30.04
C TYR A 224 -22.07 -24.79 -31.38
N ASP A 225 -22.95 -25.70 -31.84
CA ASP A 225 -23.70 -25.57 -33.12
C ASP A 225 -25.21 -25.34 -32.92
N GLY A 226 -25.65 -24.09 -33.06
CA GLY A 226 -27.02 -23.65 -32.79
C GLY A 226 -28.09 -24.03 -33.82
N ARG A 227 -27.75 -24.45 -35.05
CA ARG A 227 -28.77 -24.82 -36.07
C ARG A 227 -29.35 -26.22 -35.85
N LYS A 228 -28.53 -27.19 -35.48
CA LYS A 228 -28.97 -28.59 -35.22
C LYS A 228 -29.87 -28.75 -33.99
N ILE A 229 -29.86 -27.77 -33.09
CA ILE A 229 -30.69 -27.74 -31.88
C ILE A 229 -32.13 -27.33 -32.23
N LEU A 230 -32.31 -26.42 -33.19
CA LEU A 230 -33.62 -25.91 -33.62
C LEU A 230 -34.47 -26.99 -34.31
N ASP A 231 -33.86 -27.80 -35.17
CA ASP A 231 -34.55 -28.88 -35.91
C ASP A 231 -35.02 -30.02 -35.00
N ASN A 232 -34.31 -30.29 -33.90
CA ASN A 232 -34.67 -31.34 -32.94
C ASN A 232 -35.76 -30.91 -31.94
N PHE A 233 -35.88 -29.62 -31.63
CA PHE A 233 -36.93 -29.05 -30.76
C PHE A 233 -38.31 -29.05 -31.42
N GLY A 234 -38.39 -28.76 -32.73
CA GLY A 234 -39.63 -28.85 -33.50
C GLY A 234 -40.20 -30.27 -33.59
N GLY A 235 -39.32 -31.29 -33.65
CA GLY A 235 -39.71 -32.70 -33.58
C GLY A 235 -40.24 -33.12 -32.19
N PHE A 236 -39.63 -32.61 -31.12
CA PHE A 236 -40.02 -32.89 -29.73
C PHE A 236 -41.42 -32.33 -29.36
N LEU A 237 -41.75 -31.08 -29.72
CA LEU A 237 -43.08 -30.48 -29.48
C LEU A 237 -44.21 -31.23 -30.20
N SER A 238 -43.91 -31.82 -31.36
CA SER A 238 -44.83 -32.70 -32.11
C SER A 238 -45.11 -34.02 -31.38
N ASP A 239 -44.10 -34.58 -30.71
CA ASP A 239 -44.17 -35.91 -30.11
C ASP A 239 -44.62 -35.88 -28.64
N MET A 240 -44.36 -34.80 -27.90
CA MET A 240 -44.88 -34.64 -26.53
C MET A 240 -46.41 -34.55 -26.50
N ARG A 241 -47.01 -33.95 -27.54
CA ARG A 241 -48.47 -33.95 -27.78
C ARG A 241 -49.06 -35.34 -28.02
N LYS A 242 -48.23 -36.35 -28.36
CA LYS A 242 -48.64 -37.74 -28.60
C LYS A 242 -48.45 -38.64 -27.38
N VAL A 243 -47.77 -38.17 -26.32
CA VAL A 243 -47.47 -38.94 -25.09
C VAL A 243 -48.62 -38.90 -24.07
N GLU A 244 -49.67 -38.11 -24.30
CA GLU A 244 -50.88 -37.98 -23.45
C GLU A 244 -51.77 -39.25 -23.39
N GLY A 245 -51.25 -40.41 -23.79
CA GLY A 245 -51.99 -41.65 -23.91
C GLY A 245 -51.99 -42.62 -22.72
N LYS A 246 -50.92 -42.74 -21.87
CA LYS A 246 -50.83 -43.71 -20.73
C LYS A 246 -49.40 -43.82 -20.11
N ILE A 247 -49.02 -43.22 -18.95
CA ILE A 247 -47.74 -43.53 -18.18
C ILE A 247 -47.78 -43.34 -16.57
N ALA A 248 -47.33 -44.33 -15.73
CA ALA A 248 -46.92 -44.62 -14.29
C ALA A 248 -46.89 -46.11 -13.71
N ILE A 249 -45.75 -46.71 -13.33
CA ILE A 249 -45.49 -48.04 -12.65
C ILE A 249 -44.09 -48.48 -13.16
N ASN A 250 -43.00 -48.31 -12.44
CA ASN A 250 -42.73 -48.93 -11.14
C ASN A 250 -41.54 -48.26 -10.43
N THR A 251 -41.47 -48.46 -9.10
CA THR A 251 -40.62 -47.89 -8.02
C THR A 251 -41.15 -46.60 -7.37
N VAL A 252 -41.57 -46.54 -6.10
CA VAL A 252 -41.79 -47.50 -5.01
C VAL A 252 -43.01 -47.02 -4.19
N THR A 253 -43.77 -48.00 -3.73
CA THR A 253 -44.88 -47.99 -2.76
C THR A 253 -44.68 -47.10 -1.54
N SER A 254 -45.78 -46.47 -1.08
CA SER A 254 -45.97 -45.67 0.16
C SER A 254 -45.98 -44.13 0.00
N ALA A 255 -46.80 -43.58 -0.89
CA ALA A 255 -47.36 -42.22 -0.76
C ALA A 255 -48.66 -42.05 -1.59
N ALA A 256 -49.47 -43.10 -1.69
CA ALA A 256 -50.71 -43.08 -2.48
C ALA A 256 -51.92 -42.50 -1.72
N ASP A 257 -51.76 -42.17 -0.44
CA ASP A 257 -52.65 -41.31 0.33
C ASP A 257 -51.77 -40.29 1.07
N LEU A 258 -52.16 -39.00 1.03
CA LEU A 258 -51.46 -37.80 1.51
C LEU A 258 -50.58 -37.05 0.48
N ILE A 259 -51.16 -36.68 -0.67
CA ILE A 259 -51.13 -35.23 -0.94
C ILE A 259 -52.35 -34.70 -0.17
N ASP A 260 -52.12 -34.08 0.98
CA ASP A 260 -53.15 -33.38 1.74
C ASP A 260 -54.02 -32.56 0.77
N PRO A 261 -55.36 -32.63 0.82
CA PRO A 261 -56.25 -31.80 0.00
C PRO A 261 -55.89 -30.31 0.07
N ASN A 262 -55.37 -29.83 1.21
CA ASN A 262 -54.84 -28.48 1.32
C ASN A 262 -53.55 -28.27 0.52
N SER A 263 -52.66 -29.26 0.41
CA SER A 263 -51.46 -29.20 -0.44
C SER A 263 -51.80 -29.21 -1.93
N THR A 264 -52.79 -30.01 -2.34
CA THR A 264 -53.33 -30.01 -3.71
C THR A 264 -53.94 -28.65 -4.08
N LYS A 265 -54.75 -28.10 -3.17
CA LYS A 265 -55.36 -26.78 -3.33
C LYS A 265 -54.31 -25.67 -3.34
N LYS A 266 -53.25 -25.75 -2.52
CA LYS A 266 -52.13 -24.82 -2.51
C LYS A 266 -51.34 -24.85 -3.83
N LEU A 267 -51.05 -26.04 -4.38
CA LEU A 267 -50.36 -26.20 -5.66
C LEU A 267 -51.17 -25.62 -6.83
N GLN A 268 -52.49 -25.87 -6.87
CA GLN A 268 -53.37 -25.28 -7.89
C GLN A 268 -53.50 -23.76 -7.75
N LEU A 269 -53.69 -23.25 -6.52
CA LEU A 269 -53.72 -21.81 -6.27
C LEU A 269 -52.41 -21.13 -6.69
N PHE A 270 -51.28 -21.80 -6.48
CA PHE A 270 -49.97 -21.33 -6.90
C PHE A 270 -49.81 -21.32 -8.42
N ALA A 271 -50.24 -22.37 -9.12
CA ALA A 271 -50.25 -22.39 -10.58
C ALA A 271 -51.15 -21.30 -11.19
N ASP A 272 -52.35 -21.11 -10.63
CA ASP A 272 -53.31 -20.08 -11.04
C ASP A 272 -52.74 -18.66 -10.83
N ASP A 273 -51.98 -18.45 -9.74
CA ASP A 273 -51.29 -17.19 -9.48
C ASP A 273 -50.19 -16.92 -10.52
N ILE A 274 -49.38 -17.94 -10.88
CA ILE A 274 -48.36 -17.81 -11.93
C ILE A 274 -49.02 -17.47 -13.29
N TYR A 275 -50.09 -18.18 -13.69
CA TYR A 275 -50.77 -17.88 -14.96
C TYR A 275 -51.30 -16.44 -15.02
N LYS A 276 -51.86 -15.93 -13.93
CA LYS A 276 -52.38 -14.55 -13.84
C LYS A 276 -51.28 -13.50 -13.99
N ARG A 277 -50.05 -13.80 -13.57
CA ARG A 277 -48.90 -12.88 -13.64
C ARG A 277 -48.25 -12.80 -15.01
N ILE A 278 -48.40 -13.83 -15.87
CA ILE A 278 -47.76 -13.88 -17.20
C ILE A 278 -47.99 -12.61 -18.03
N PRO A 279 -49.23 -12.12 -18.27
CA PRO A 279 -49.45 -10.95 -19.11
C PRO A 279 -48.77 -9.69 -18.53
N THR A 280 -48.78 -9.54 -17.21
CA THR A 280 -48.13 -8.42 -16.50
C THR A 280 -46.62 -8.48 -16.65
N VAL A 281 -46.00 -9.65 -16.45
CA VAL A 281 -44.55 -9.86 -16.61
C VAL A 281 -44.12 -9.54 -18.04
N GLN A 282 -44.85 -10.06 -19.04
CA GLN A 282 -44.55 -9.80 -20.44
C GLN A 282 -44.70 -8.32 -20.82
N LYS A 283 -45.63 -7.60 -20.20
CA LYS A 283 -45.80 -6.16 -20.39
C LYS A 283 -44.62 -5.40 -19.79
N CYS A 284 -44.28 -5.65 -18.53
CA CYS A 284 -43.20 -4.97 -17.84
C CYS A 284 -41.84 -5.17 -18.53
N ILE A 285 -41.52 -6.37 -19.02
CA ILE A 285 -40.27 -6.63 -19.76
C ILE A 285 -40.19 -5.83 -21.07
N ARG A 286 -41.29 -5.69 -21.81
CA ARG A 286 -41.31 -4.89 -23.05
C ARG A 286 -41.10 -3.40 -22.80
N GLU A 287 -41.58 -2.89 -21.66
CA GLU A 287 -41.51 -1.47 -21.31
C GLU A 287 -40.11 -1.03 -20.81
N LEU A 288 -39.14 -1.96 -20.69
CA LEU A 288 -37.76 -1.68 -20.25
C LEU A 288 -36.89 -0.99 -21.33
N ASP A 289 -37.37 -0.84 -22.57
CA ASP A 289 -36.63 -0.18 -23.66
C ASP A 289 -36.61 1.36 -23.54
N GLY A 290 -37.46 1.95 -22.68
CA GLY A 290 -37.61 3.40 -22.53
C GLY A 290 -36.42 4.12 -21.87
N ASN A 291 -36.45 5.45 -21.98
CA ASN A 291 -35.43 6.35 -21.43
C ASN A 291 -35.75 6.89 -20.02
N ASP A 292 -36.83 6.42 -19.40
CA ASP A 292 -37.17 6.81 -18.03
C ASP A 292 -36.17 6.22 -17.02
N ALA A 293 -35.93 6.93 -15.91
CA ALA A 293 -35.02 6.49 -14.86
C ALA A 293 -35.38 5.08 -14.36
N GLY A 294 -34.39 4.18 -14.35
CA GLY A 294 -34.55 2.78 -13.95
C GLY A 294 -34.96 1.81 -15.07
N LYS A 295 -34.93 2.19 -16.36
CA LYS A 295 -35.11 1.26 -17.51
C LYS A 295 -33.78 0.92 -18.19
N ILE A 296 -33.74 -0.16 -18.98
CA ILE A 296 -32.52 -0.60 -19.70
C ILE A 296 -32.08 0.42 -20.75
N GLY A 297 -33.02 1.05 -21.47
CA GLY A 297 -32.72 2.11 -22.44
C GLY A 297 -32.00 3.32 -21.81
N TRP A 298 -32.46 3.73 -20.63
CA TRP A 298 -31.81 4.77 -19.82
C TRP A 298 -30.41 4.35 -19.32
N ILE A 299 -30.25 3.11 -18.83
CA ILE A 299 -28.94 2.56 -18.40
C ILE A 299 -27.91 2.59 -19.53
N ILE A 300 -28.29 2.22 -20.77
CA ILE A 300 -27.40 2.30 -21.94
C ILE A 300 -26.96 3.75 -22.22
N THR A 301 -27.87 4.72 -22.04
CA THR A 301 -27.58 6.14 -22.20
C THR A 301 -26.55 6.64 -21.21
N ILE A 302 -26.69 6.24 -19.94
CA ILE A 302 -25.67 6.51 -18.91
C ILE A 302 -24.32 5.90 -19.29
N GLY A 303 -24.30 4.66 -19.77
CA GLY A 303 -23.06 4.01 -20.23
C GLY A 303 -22.36 4.77 -21.36
N GLU A 304 -23.10 5.24 -22.36
CA GLU A 304 -22.55 6.04 -23.47
C GLU A 304 -22.02 7.41 -23.00
N ASP A 305 -22.78 8.09 -22.15
CA ASP A 305 -22.33 9.34 -21.54
C ASP A 305 -21.09 9.12 -20.67
N GLY A 306 -21.01 7.97 -20.00
CA GLY A 306 -19.89 7.37 -19.26
C GLY A 306 -18.67 7.02 -20.13
N MET A 307 -18.83 6.77 -21.42
CA MET A 307 -17.67 6.59 -22.31
C MET A 307 -17.07 7.90 -22.80
N ARG A 308 -17.91 8.90 -23.09
CA ARG A 308 -17.47 10.16 -23.72
C ARG A 308 -16.41 10.94 -22.93
N SER A 309 -16.67 11.33 -21.69
CA SER A 309 -15.70 11.84 -20.70
C SER A 309 -14.58 10.87 -20.27
N TRP A 310 -14.75 9.53 -20.24
CA TRP A 310 -13.62 8.60 -19.99
C TRP A 310 -12.58 8.79 -21.09
N ARG A 311 -13.02 8.91 -22.34
CA ARG A 311 -12.16 9.21 -23.50
C ARG A 311 -11.51 10.61 -23.45
N LYS A 312 -12.20 11.61 -22.88
CA LYS A 312 -11.60 12.93 -22.65
C LYS A 312 -10.45 12.86 -21.65
N ARG A 313 -10.57 12.01 -20.62
CA ARG A 313 -9.55 11.78 -19.58
C ARG A 313 -8.46 10.79 -19.99
N ASN A 314 -8.79 9.86 -20.88
CA ASN A 314 -7.90 8.84 -21.44
C ASN A 314 -7.67 9.02 -22.95
N PRO A 315 -7.11 10.15 -23.42
CA PRO A 315 -6.73 10.29 -24.82
C PRO A 315 -5.69 9.22 -25.17
N LYS A 316 -5.71 8.74 -26.43
CA LYS A 316 -4.67 7.82 -26.93
C LYS A 316 -3.30 8.43 -26.62
N PRO A 317 -2.32 7.63 -26.15
CA PRO A 317 -1.01 8.15 -25.80
C PRO A 317 -0.47 8.96 -26.96
N GLN A 318 -0.36 10.28 -26.78
CA GLN A 318 0.54 11.06 -27.60
C GLN A 318 1.93 10.69 -27.12
N THR A 319 2.66 9.93 -27.93
CA THR A 319 4.11 9.83 -27.85
C THR A 319 4.70 11.22 -28.06
N THR A 320 4.62 12.04 -27.02
CA THR A 320 5.29 13.33 -26.93
C THR A 320 6.66 13.06 -26.33
N GLY A 321 7.51 12.50 -27.17
CA GLY A 321 8.92 12.26 -26.89
C GLY A 321 9.56 11.92 -28.22
N ILE A 322 10.52 12.73 -28.65
CA ILE A 322 11.33 12.48 -29.84
C ILE A 322 11.97 11.09 -29.65
N GLN A 323 11.43 10.08 -30.33
CA GLN A 323 12.09 8.79 -30.49
C GLN A 323 12.79 8.81 -31.84
N GLU A 324 14.12 8.85 -31.83
CA GLU A 324 14.90 8.36 -32.96
C GLU A 324 14.66 6.86 -33.09
N HIS A 325 14.00 6.49 -34.18
CA HIS A 325 13.98 5.16 -34.80
C HIS A 325 13.90 3.97 -33.85
N LYS A 326 12.69 3.64 -33.39
CA LYS A 326 12.24 2.24 -33.24
C LYS A 326 10.72 2.20 -33.17
N THR A 327 10.12 1.52 -34.13
CA THR A 327 8.69 1.20 -34.14
C THR A 327 8.43 0.20 -33.01
N VAL A 328 7.77 0.65 -31.94
CA VAL A 328 7.28 -0.24 -30.88
C VAL A 328 6.19 -1.12 -31.49
N GLN A 329 6.46 -2.43 -31.57
CA GLN A 329 5.41 -3.40 -31.84
C GLN A 329 4.56 -3.52 -30.58
N VAL A 330 3.38 -2.90 -30.61
CA VAL A 330 2.34 -3.14 -29.61
C VAL A 330 1.75 -4.51 -29.91
N ALA A 331 2.22 -5.54 -29.20
CA ALA A 331 1.52 -6.80 -29.12
C ALA A 331 0.32 -6.61 -28.19
N GLU A 332 -0.82 -6.19 -28.74
CA GLU A 332 -2.10 -6.24 -28.03
C GLU A 332 -2.44 -7.72 -27.80
N LYS A 333 -2.39 -8.15 -26.54
CA LYS A 333 -2.87 -9.46 -26.08
C LYS A 333 -4.35 -9.34 -25.73
N ARG A 334 -5.13 -10.34 -26.13
CA ARG A 334 -6.56 -10.49 -25.86
C ARG A 334 -6.90 -10.33 -24.38
N ALA A 335 -7.94 -9.56 -24.09
CA ALA A 335 -8.61 -9.57 -22.80
C ALA A 335 -9.21 -10.95 -22.50
N GLU A 336 -8.66 -11.65 -21.50
CA GLU A 336 -9.20 -12.92 -20.98
C GLU A 336 -10.25 -12.71 -19.87
N HIS A 337 -10.50 -11.47 -19.43
CA HIS A 337 -11.14 -11.18 -18.15
C HIS A 337 -12.64 -10.86 -18.23
N ARG A 338 -13.48 -11.72 -18.80
CA ARG A 338 -14.95 -11.49 -18.76
C ARG A 338 -15.48 -11.40 -17.33
N ILE A 339 -16.38 -10.46 -17.05
CA ILE A 339 -17.15 -10.39 -15.79
C ILE A 339 -18.51 -11.06 -15.94
N GLU A 340 -19.06 -11.49 -14.82
CA GLU A 340 -20.31 -12.20 -14.72
C GLU A 340 -20.99 -11.89 -13.39
N GLU A 341 -22.32 -11.96 -13.36
CA GLU A 341 -23.11 -11.80 -12.15
C GLU A 341 -23.61 -13.14 -11.64
N VAL A 342 -23.67 -13.29 -10.32
CA VAL A 342 -24.25 -14.46 -9.66
C VAL A 342 -25.12 -14.02 -8.49
N GLN A 343 -26.33 -14.54 -8.39
CA GLN A 343 -27.20 -14.23 -7.25
C GLN A 343 -26.85 -14.99 -5.96
N LYS A 344 -26.09 -16.09 -6.07
CA LYS A 344 -25.65 -16.89 -4.93
C LYS A 344 -24.29 -17.53 -5.17
N THR A 345 -23.35 -17.37 -4.24
CA THR A 345 -22.08 -18.09 -4.24
C THR A 345 -21.94 -18.99 -3.02
N THR A 346 -21.03 -19.95 -3.10
CA THR A 346 -20.53 -20.67 -1.92
C THR A 346 -19.65 -19.78 -1.05
N ASP A 347 -19.45 -20.15 0.21
CA ASP A 347 -18.52 -19.47 1.11
C ASP A 347 -17.07 -19.58 0.60
N ALA A 348 -16.23 -18.63 1.01
CA ALA A 348 -14.78 -18.74 0.82
C ALA A 348 -14.25 -19.97 1.55
N ARG A 349 -13.28 -20.66 0.93
CA ARG A 349 -12.75 -21.93 1.42
C ARG A 349 -11.46 -21.72 2.19
N HIS A 350 -11.30 -22.52 3.25
CA HIS A 350 -10.01 -22.65 3.92
C HIS A 350 -8.99 -23.32 2.99
N PRO A 351 -7.69 -23.01 3.12
CA PRO A 351 -7.10 -22.17 4.18
C PRO A 351 -7.08 -20.65 3.89
N GLY A 352 -7.74 -20.19 2.82
CA GLY A 352 -7.72 -18.78 2.44
C GLY A 352 -6.48 -18.39 1.62
N PRO A 353 -6.27 -17.09 1.37
CA PRO A 353 -5.22 -16.61 0.49
C PRO A 353 -3.83 -16.81 1.10
N ASN A 354 -2.84 -17.05 0.23
CA ASN A 354 -1.43 -17.04 0.59
C ASN A 354 -0.98 -15.60 0.85
N CYS A 355 -0.52 -15.31 2.06
CA CYS A 355 -0.02 -13.98 2.43
C CYS A 355 1.15 -13.53 1.54
N CYS A 356 2.01 -14.45 1.08
CA CYS A 356 3.14 -14.13 0.21
C CYS A 356 2.70 -13.63 -1.18
N LEU A 357 1.55 -14.08 -1.69
CA LEU A 357 0.99 -13.61 -2.97
C LEU A 357 0.16 -12.32 -2.86
N THR A 358 0.03 -11.78 -1.65
CA THR A 358 -0.53 -10.44 -1.42
C THR A 358 0.52 -9.34 -1.58
N HIS A 359 1.81 -9.69 -1.55
CA HIS A 359 2.91 -8.78 -1.90
C HIS A 359 3.09 -8.73 -3.42
N THR A 360 2.23 -7.95 -4.07
CA THR A 360 2.22 -7.79 -5.53
C THR A 360 3.12 -6.65 -6.00
N PRO A 361 3.52 -6.62 -7.28
CA PRO A 361 4.31 -5.51 -7.86
C PRO A 361 3.62 -4.14 -7.74
N VAL A 362 2.30 -4.16 -7.56
CA VAL A 362 1.44 -2.98 -7.36
C VAL A 362 0.83 -3.07 -5.97
N LYS A 363 0.73 -1.95 -5.25
CA LYS A 363 0.10 -1.90 -3.93
C LYS A 363 -1.42 -2.12 -4.07
N THR A 364 -1.96 -3.17 -3.46
CA THR A 364 -3.41 -3.45 -3.43
C THR A 364 -4.06 -2.99 -2.11
N PRO A 365 -5.40 -2.86 -2.06
CA PRO A 365 -6.11 -2.55 -0.82
C PRO A 365 -5.88 -3.63 0.25
N PRO A 366 -5.98 -3.30 1.55
CA PRO A 366 -5.87 -4.28 2.63
C PRO A 366 -6.92 -5.40 2.50
N ALA A 367 -6.52 -6.62 2.81
CA ALA A 367 -7.41 -7.80 2.87
C ALA A 367 -7.71 -8.26 4.31
N ALA A 368 -7.28 -7.47 5.29
CA ALA A 368 -7.44 -7.69 6.72
C ALA A 368 -7.53 -6.35 7.46
N THR A 369 -7.98 -6.37 8.73
CA THR A 369 -7.92 -5.21 9.62
C THR A 369 -6.47 -4.80 9.90
N LEU A 370 -6.27 -3.61 10.49
CA LEU A 370 -4.94 -3.11 10.87
C LEU A 370 -4.19 -4.07 11.82
N HIS A 371 -4.95 -4.81 12.63
CA HIS A 371 -4.41 -5.72 13.61
C HIS A 371 -4.51 -7.17 13.10
N SER A 372 -5.64 -7.88 13.29
CA SER A 372 -5.59 -9.34 13.22
C SER A 372 -6.67 -10.05 12.38
N ILE A 373 -7.75 -9.41 11.92
CA ILE A 373 -8.87 -10.12 11.28
C ILE A 373 -8.80 -10.10 9.74
N GLY A 374 -8.75 -11.27 9.11
CA GLY A 374 -8.90 -11.47 7.66
C GLY A 374 -10.34 -11.25 7.18
N PHE A 375 -10.51 -10.48 6.10
CA PHE A 375 -11.84 -10.09 5.60
C PHE A 375 -12.64 -11.24 4.98
N ALA A 376 -11.98 -12.13 4.25
CA ALA A 376 -12.68 -13.21 3.53
C ALA A 376 -13.25 -14.28 4.47
N LEU A 377 -12.42 -14.77 5.42
CA LEU A 377 -12.80 -15.86 6.30
C LEU A 377 -13.27 -15.39 7.68
N GLY A 378 -12.98 -14.15 8.07
CA GLY A 378 -13.17 -13.71 9.46
C GLY A 378 -12.21 -14.40 10.43
N ASP A 379 -11.11 -14.92 9.91
CA ASP A 379 -10.07 -15.57 10.69
C ASP A 379 -9.21 -14.53 11.39
N GLU A 380 -8.81 -14.84 12.60
CA GLU A 380 -7.84 -14.01 13.32
C GLU A 380 -6.44 -14.61 13.12
N GLN A 381 -5.47 -13.75 12.81
CA GLN A 381 -4.06 -14.07 12.73
C GLN A 381 -3.24 -13.08 13.56
N ILE A 382 -2.56 -13.58 14.61
CA ILE A 382 -1.62 -12.82 15.44
C ILE A 382 -0.21 -13.35 15.21
N ASN A 383 0.71 -12.46 14.86
CA ASN A 383 2.14 -12.74 14.79
C ASN A 383 2.88 -12.03 15.94
N HIS A 384 3.54 -12.79 16.80
CA HIS A 384 4.34 -12.24 17.90
C HIS A 384 5.76 -12.83 17.87
N GLU A 385 6.73 -11.97 17.63
CA GLU A 385 8.15 -12.31 17.82
C GLU A 385 8.50 -12.25 19.31
N ASP A 386 9.03 -13.36 19.82
CA ASP A 386 9.48 -13.46 21.21
C ASP A 386 10.99 -13.23 21.34
N PHE A 387 11.77 -13.74 20.38
CA PHE A 387 13.21 -13.48 20.28
C PHE A 387 13.75 -13.76 18.86
N ALA A 388 14.87 -13.12 18.56
CA ALA A 388 15.71 -13.43 17.41
C ALA A 388 17.17 -13.61 17.87
N ILE A 389 17.89 -14.50 17.19
CA ILE A 389 19.34 -14.67 17.34
C ILE A 389 19.98 -14.48 15.97
N ASP A 390 20.88 -13.50 15.89
CA ASP A 390 21.61 -13.15 14.68
C ASP A 390 22.50 -14.31 14.21
N GLY A 391 22.74 -14.37 12.91
CA GLY A 391 23.53 -15.40 12.25
C GLY A 391 23.47 -15.22 10.73
N PRO A 392 24.34 -15.91 9.95
CA PRO A 392 24.21 -15.95 8.49
C PRO A 392 22.83 -16.46 8.04
N LEU A 393 22.27 -17.43 8.77
CA LEU A 393 20.86 -17.79 8.75
C LEU A 393 20.28 -17.56 10.17
N PRO A 394 19.57 -16.46 10.42
CA PRO A 394 19.13 -16.11 11.78
C PRO A 394 18.04 -17.05 12.29
N ILE A 395 18.00 -17.25 13.62
CA ILE A 395 16.93 -17.97 14.29
C ILE A 395 15.89 -16.95 14.76
N VAL A 396 14.74 -16.89 14.10
CA VAL A 396 13.64 -15.97 14.46
C VAL A 396 12.47 -16.79 15.01
N TRP A 397 12.30 -16.76 16.33
CA TRP A 397 11.21 -17.46 17.00
C TRP A 397 9.96 -16.58 17.05
N GLN A 398 9.20 -16.63 15.96
CA GLN A 398 7.89 -16.01 15.84
C GLN A 398 6.79 -17.03 16.10
N ARG A 399 5.88 -16.69 17.01
CA ARG A 399 4.63 -17.43 17.21
C ARG A 399 3.54 -16.82 16.35
N THR A 400 2.85 -17.68 15.61
CA THR A 400 1.68 -17.32 14.82
C THR A 400 0.49 -18.07 15.38
N TYR A 401 -0.49 -17.34 15.89
CA TYR A 401 -1.81 -17.90 16.17
C TYR A 401 -2.68 -17.70 14.94
N ARG A 402 -3.48 -18.71 14.61
CA ARG A 402 -4.53 -18.56 13.60
C ARG A 402 -5.81 -19.25 14.04
N SER A 403 -6.91 -18.51 14.07
CA SER A 403 -8.13 -18.97 14.74
C SER A 403 -8.74 -20.25 14.17
N PHE A 404 -8.48 -20.60 12.92
CA PHE A 404 -8.96 -21.85 12.32
C PHE A 404 -7.96 -23.00 12.30
N PHE A 405 -6.77 -22.83 12.88
CA PHE A 405 -5.70 -23.82 12.90
C PHE A 405 -5.93 -24.87 14.00
N ASP A 406 -6.96 -25.69 13.82
CA ASP A 406 -7.40 -26.72 14.76
C ASP A 406 -6.47 -27.94 14.87
N ALA A 407 -5.50 -28.08 13.96
CA ALA A 407 -4.53 -29.17 13.98
C ALA A 407 -3.64 -29.20 15.24
N ASN A 408 -3.66 -28.14 16.06
CA ASN A 408 -2.92 -28.04 17.32
C ASN A 408 -3.82 -27.96 18.57
N ASP A 409 -5.15 -28.09 18.45
CA ASP A 409 -6.06 -27.96 19.60
C ASP A 409 -5.72 -28.98 20.71
N GLU A 410 -5.49 -30.25 20.37
CA GLU A 410 -5.20 -31.31 21.36
C GLU A 410 -3.71 -31.43 21.75
N HIS A 411 -2.80 -31.28 20.78
CA HIS A 411 -1.37 -31.65 20.93
C HIS A 411 -0.39 -30.58 20.39
N GLY A 412 -0.79 -29.31 20.39
CA GLY A 412 0.07 -28.20 19.96
C GLY A 412 1.27 -27.95 20.90
N GLU A 413 2.47 -27.84 20.34
CA GLU A 413 3.71 -27.60 21.09
C GLU A 413 3.71 -26.24 21.82
N LEU A 414 2.95 -25.26 21.32
CA LEU A 414 2.75 -23.95 21.94
C LEU A 414 1.28 -23.70 22.31
N GLY A 415 0.53 -24.76 22.57
CA GLY A 415 -0.90 -24.68 22.86
C GLY A 415 -1.78 -24.65 21.61
N ALA A 416 -3.09 -24.59 21.83
CA ALA A 416 -4.10 -24.63 20.78
C ALA A 416 -3.88 -23.49 19.76
N ARG A 417 -3.91 -23.85 18.48
CA ARG A 417 -3.88 -22.92 17.33
C ARG A 417 -2.64 -22.03 17.17
N TRP A 418 -1.58 -22.27 17.95
CA TRP A 418 -0.28 -21.63 17.78
C TRP A 418 0.67 -22.50 16.95
N ILE A 419 1.45 -21.88 16.07
CA ILE A 419 2.52 -22.51 15.30
C ILE A 419 3.73 -21.56 15.18
N THR A 420 4.89 -22.09 14.84
CA THR A 420 6.11 -21.31 14.50
C THR A 420 6.68 -21.80 13.17
N PRO A 421 7.61 -21.04 12.55
CA PRO A 421 8.39 -21.52 11.39
C PRO A 421 9.11 -22.85 11.63
N TYR A 422 9.48 -23.16 12.88
CA TYR A 422 10.23 -24.37 13.26
C TYR A 422 9.34 -25.56 13.68
N THR A 423 8.02 -25.36 13.75
CA THR A 423 7.05 -26.42 14.11
C THR A 423 6.12 -26.75 12.95
N THR A 424 6.48 -26.36 11.73
CA THR A 424 5.78 -26.77 10.51
C THR A 424 5.95 -28.27 10.28
N ARG A 425 4.95 -28.91 9.66
CA ARG A 425 4.95 -30.37 9.46
C ARG A 425 4.01 -30.80 8.33
N PHE A 426 4.16 -32.03 7.88
CA PHE A 426 3.19 -32.70 7.00
C PHE A 426 2.55 -33.89 7.68
N ASP A 427 1.23 -33.91 7.80
CA ASP A 427 0.50 -35.05 8.33
C ASP A 427 0.08 -35.98 7.17
N ILE A 428 0.26 -37.29 7.33
CA ILE A 428 -0.11 -38.31 6.33
C ILE A 428 -1.51 -38.85 6.67
N ALA A 429 -2.50 -38.56 5.82
CA ALA A 429 -3.89 -38.99 6.03
C ALA A 429 -4.55 -39.47 4.72
N ALA A 430 -5.03 -40.71 4.68
CA ALA A 430 -5.89 -41.25 3.61
C ALA A 430 -5.43 -40.89 2.17
N GLU A 431 -4.19 -41.24 1.82
CA GLU A 431 -3.53 -40.94 0.52
C GLU A 431 -3.24 -39.46 0.24
N LYS A 432 -3.27 -38.60 1.26
CA LYS A 432 -2.91 -37.17 1.17
C LYS A 432 -1.77 -36.81 2.13
N LEU A 433 -1.10 -35.72 1.79
CA LEU A 433 -0.20 -34.97 2.67
C LEU A 433 -0.92 -33.66 3.06
N VAL A 434 -1.00 -33.36 4.35
CA VAL A 434 -1.55 -32.08 4.85
C VAL A 434 -0.39 -31.27 5.42
N TYR A 435 0.00 -30.20 4.70
CA TYR A 435 1.04 -29.29 5.13
C TYR A 435 0.50 -28.26 6.09
N HIS A 436 1.04 -28.20 7.30
CA HIS A 436 0.78 -27.14 8.26
C HIS A 436 1.89 -26.09 8.18
N ASP A 437 1.59 -24.98 7.49
CA ASP A 437 2.56 -23.92 7.21
C ASP A 437 2.75 -22.95 8.39
N ALA A 438 3.81 -22.14 8.33
CA ALA A 438 4.14 -21.18 9.39
C ALA A 438 3.08 -20.08 9.57
N ALA A 439 2.15 -19.91 8.63
CA ALA A 439 1.03 -18.97 8.71
C ALA A 439 -0.23 -19.60 9.34
N GLY A 440 -0.14 -20.81 9.90
CA GLY A 440 -1.26 -21.52 10.50
C GLY A 440 -2.29 -22.03 9.49
N ARG A 441 -1.88 -22.27 8.24
CA ARG A 441 -2.72 -22.86 7.19
C ARG A 441 -2.46 -24.36 7.07
N SER A 442 -3.52 -25.10 6.77
CA SER A 442 -3.45 -26.52 6.42
C SER A 442 -3.71 -26.67 4.93
N ILE A 443 -2.68 -27.00 4.16
CA ILE A 443 -2.71 -27.12 2.70
C ILE A 443 -2.68 -28.61 2.33
N GLU A 444 -3.65 -29.07 1.54
CA GLU A 444 -3.73 -30.46 1.12
C GLU A 444 -2.98 -30.72 -0.20
N TYR A 445 -2.13 -31.74 -0.20
CA TYR A 445 -1.43 -32.26 -1.36
C TYR A 445 -1.75 -33.75 -1.56
N PRO A 446 -1.72 -34.26 -2.80
CA PRO A 446 -1.72 -35.70 -3.02
C PRO A 446 -0.47 -36.33 -2.38
N LEU A 447 -0.58 -37.57 -1.88
CA LEU A 447 0.59 -38.30 -1.44
C LEU A 447 1.51 -38.56 -2.64
N LEU A 448 2.64 -37.84 -2.69
CA LEU A 448 3.59 -37.95 -3.78
C LEU A 448 4.19 -39.35 -3.85
N GLY A 449 4.39 -39.85 -5.06
CA GLY A 449 5.22 -41.03 -5.30
C GLY A 449 6.66 -40.78 -4.87
N ILE A 450 7.39 -41.84 -4.51
CA ILE A 450 8.83 -41.73 -4.23
C ILE A 450 9.55 -41.21 -5.50
N GLY A 451 10.38 -40.19 -5.33
CA GLY A 451 11.08 -39.48 -6.41
C GLY A 451 10.20 -38.49 -7.18
N SER A 452 8.92 -38.31 -6.82
CA SER A 452 8.02 -37.38 -7.51
C SER A 452 8.05 -35.99 -6.86
N ALA A 453 7.99 -34.96 -7.71
CA ALA A 453 7.86 -33.56 -7.31
C ALA A 453 6.46 -33.01 -7.62
N HIS A 454 6.08 -31.95 -6.92
CA HIS A 454 4.87 -31.17 -7.16
C HIS A 454 5.19 -29.69 -7.03
N ASP A 455 5.05 -28.97 -8.14
CA ASP A 455 5.27 -27.53 -8.20
C ASP A 455 3.94 -26.82 -7.93
N ASP A 456 3.87 -26.11 -6.79
CA ASP A 456 2.70 -25.32 -6.40
C ASP A 456 3.01 -23.83 -6.58
N LEU A 457 2.75 -23.33 -7.79
CA LEU A 457 3.00 -21.92 -8.15
C LEU A 457 2.07 -20.94 -7.41
N SER A 458 0.89 -21.41 -6.98
CA SER A 458 -0.05 -20.66 -6.13
C SER A 458 0.47 -20.50 -4.70
N GLU A 459 1.28 -21.44 -4.22
CA GLU A 459 1.93 -21.33 -2.91
C GLU A 459 3.38 -20.84 -3.01
N GLY A 460 3.95 -20.80 -4.21
CA GLY A 460 5.33 -20.37 -4.47
C GLY A 460 6.36 -21.38 -3.94
N GLN A 461 6.01 -22.66 -3.91
CA GLN A 461 6.83 -23.72 -3.34
C GLN A 461 6.81 -25.00 -4.17
N THR A 462 7.91 -25.74 -4.14
CA THR A 462 8.04 -27.04 -4.82
C THR A 462 8.31 -28.13 -3.79
N LEU A 463 7.45 -29.13 -3.77
CA LEU A 463 7.54 -30.29 -2.89
C LEU A 463 8.21 -31.44 -3.63
N LEU A 464 9.10 -32.18 -2.98
CA LEU A 464 9.72 -33.37 -3.53
C LEU A 464 9.79 -34.46 -2.46
N ARG A 465 9.19 -35.62 -2.72
CA ARG A 465 9.34 -36.80 -1.86
C ARG A 465 10.53 -37.61 -2.33
N LEU A 466 11.65 -37.52 -1.62
CA LEU A 466 12.89 -38.17 -2.00
C LEU A 466 12.79 -39.69 -1.84
N ASP A 467 12.30 -40.15 -0.69
CA ASP A 467 12.12 -41.56 -0.35
C ASP A 467 10.99 -41.77 0.69
N GLU A 468 11.02 -42.89 1.42
CA GLU A 468 10.03 -43.14 2.48
C GLU A 468 10.22 -42.28 3.73
N GLN A 469 11.43 -41.75 3.94
CA GLN A 469 11.86 -41.01 5.13
C GLN A 469 11.91 -39.50 4.89
N TRP A 470 12.19 -39.05 3.66
CA TRP A 470 12.48 -37.64 3.39
C TRP A 470 11.50 -36.98 2.41
N LEU A 471 11.04 -35.80 2.80
CA LEU A 471 10.27 -34.86 1.99
C LEU A 471 10.95 -33.49 2.03
N THR A 472 11.07 -32.79 0.90
CA THR A 472 11.66 -31.44 0.87
C THR A 472 10.68 -30.43 0.31
N VAL A 473 10.72 -29.21 0.85
CA VAL A 473 10.05 -28.03 0.30
C VAL A 473 11.12 -27.03 -0.12
N THR A 474 11.06 -26.56 -1.34
CA THR A 474 11.92 -25.47 -1.84
C THR A 474 11.07 -24.24 -2.11
N ARG A 475 11.52 -23.08 -1.63
CA ARG A 475 10.88 -21.78 -1.86
C ARG A 475 11.73 -21.00 -2.86
N GLY A 476 11.37 -21.13 -4.14
CA GLY A 476 12.26 -20.77 -5.25
C GLY A 476 13.62 -21.48 -5.11
N HIS A 477 14.69 -20.78 -5.47
CA HIS A 477 16.06 -21.28 -5.30
C HIS A 477 16.77 -20.72 -4.05
N VAL A 478 16.02 -20.20 -3.07
CA VAL A 478 16.60 -19.43 -1.94
C VAL A 478 16.67 -20.25 -0.66
N LEU A 479 15.62 -21.02 -0.36
CA LEU A 479 15.48 -21.75 0.89
C LEU A 479 15.06 -23.20 0.63
N LEU A 480 15.75 -24.13 1.28
CA LEU A 480 15.43 -25.54 1.33
C LEU A 480 15.00 -25.93 2.75
N GLU A 481 13.79 -26.47 2.86
CA GLU A 481 13.27 -27.09 4.07
C GLU A 481 13.26 -28.61 3.84
N ALA A 482 13.87 -29.37 4.73
CA ALA A 482 13.84 -30.83 4.68
C ALA A 482 13.07 -31.37 5.87
N TYR A 483 12.18 -32.32 5.60
CA TYR A 483 11.32 -32.95 6.59
C TYR A 483 11.61 -34.45 6.64
N GLU A 484 11.79 -34.96 7.86
CA GLU A 484 12.03 -36.36 8.16
C GLU A 484 10.74 -37.02 8.65
N ARG A 485 10.51 -38.29 8.31
CA ARG A 485 9.34 -39.04 8.73
C ARG A 485 9.44 -39.55 10.16
N HIS A 486 8.47 -39.16 10.98
CA HIS A 486 8.23 -39.62 12.35
C HIS A 486 6.84 -40.25 12.41
N GLY A 487 6.76 -41.55 12.13
CA GLY A 487 5.48 -42.28 12.05
C GLY A 487 4.62 -41.83 10.86
N ASN A 488 3.47 -41.21 11.16
CA ASN A 488 2.53 -40.69 10.15
C ASN A 488 2.68 -39.17 9.93
N VAL A 489 3.78 -38.57 10.36
CA VAL A 489 4.06 -37.14 10.21
C VAL A 489 5.46 -36.97 9.62
N PHE A 490 5.66 -36.02 8.71
CA PHE A 490 6.99 -35.51 8.39
C PHE A 490 7.25 -34.23 9.19
N ARG A 491 8.26 -34.24 10.04
CA ARG A 491 8.66 -33.10 10.89
C ARG A 491 9.86 -32.39 10.28
N LEU A 492 9.93 -31.08 10.40
CA LEU A 492 11.02 -30.27 9.86
C LEU A 492 12.35 -30.68 10.52
N ALA A 493 13.30 -31.18 9.73
CA ALA A 493 14.60 -31.63 10.21
C ALA A 493 15.68 -30.55 10.07
N PHE A 494 15.65 -29.78 8.99
CA PHE A 494 16.50 -28.60 8.85
C PHE A 494 15.95 -27.58 7.84
N VAL A 495 16.40 -26.34 8.01
CA VAL A 495 16.25 -25.25 7.04
C VAL A 495 17.64 -24.85 6.59
N LYS A 496 17.83 -24.74 5.27
CA LYS A 496 19.12 -24.43 4.65
C LYS A 496 18.96 -23.37 3.58
N ASP A 497 19.79 -22.33 3.64
CA ASP A 497 19.84 -21.32 2.58
C ASP A 497 20.72 -21.76 1.40
N ARG A 498 20.74 -20.95 0.35
CA ARG A 498 21.52 -21.22 -0.86
C ARG A 498 23.04 -21.18 -0.65
N ALA A 499 23.53 -20.41 0.32
CA ALA A 499 24.95 -20.36 0.70
C ALA A 499 25.37 -21.61 1.52
N GLY A 500 24.39 -22.38 1.99
CA GLY A 500 24.58 -23.60 2.74
C GLY A 500 24.56 -23.41 4.26
N ASN A 501 24.22 -22.22 4.74
CA ASN A 501 23.96 -21.99 6.16
C ASN A 501 22.71 -22.76 6.55
N GLN A 502 22.75 -23.44 7.70
CA GLN A 502 21.72 -24.39 8.10
C GLN A 502 21.34 -24.23 9.57
N VAL A 503 20.04 -24.26 9.84
CA VAL A 503 19.47 -24.48 11.17
C VAL A 503 18.89 -25.88 11.21
N THR A 504 19.42 -26.73 12.08
CA THR A 504 19.01 -28.13 12.25
C THR A 504 18.09 -28.25 13.45
N LEU A 505 17.05 -29.06 13.33
CA LEU A 505 16.11 -29.35 14.41
C LEU A 505 16.42 -30.75 14.96
N ASP A 506 16.59 -30.82 16.27
CA ASP A 506 16.86 -32.04 17.01
C ASP A 506 15.62 -32.42 17.82
N TYR A 507 15.18 -33.68 17.73
CA TYR A 507 13.99 -34.19 18.41
C TYR A 507 14.37 -35.20 19.48
N ASP A 508 13.66 -35.21 20.61
CA ASP A 508 13.88 -36.20 21.67
C ASP A 508 13.28 -37.58 21.32
N ALA A 509 13.47 -38.56 22.22
CA ALA A 509 12.99 -39.94 22.03
C ALA A 509 11.45 -40.04 21.94
N GLU A 510 10.73 -39.03 22.44
CA GLU A 510 9.28 -38.93 22.33
C GLU A 510 8.83 -38.13 21.09
N GLY A 511 9.76 -37.68 20.24
CA GLY A 511 9.50 -36.93 19.01
C GLY A 511 9.15 -35.46 19.22
N ARG A 512 9.52 -34.87 20.36
CA ARG A 512 9.30 -33.44 20.67
C ARG A 512 10.52 -32.61 20.28
N LEU A 513 10.30 -31.39 19.78
CA LEU A 513 11.38 -30.49 19.36
C LEU A 513 12.28 -30.14 20.54
N HIS A 514 13.47 -30.73 20.60
CA HIS A 514 14.38 -30.59 21.74
C HIS A 514 15.33 -29.41 21.58
N ARG A 515 15.91 -29.22 20.39
CA ARG A 515 16.85 -28.12 20.11
C ARG A 515 16.78 -27.61 18.67
N LEU A 516 17.10 -26.33 18.48
CA LEU A 516 17.59 -25.79 17.21
C LEU A 516 19.12 -25.66 17.30
N ILE A 517 19.81 -26.05 16.24
CA ILE A 517 21.28 -26.09 16.18
C ILE A 517 21.73 -25.35 14.93
N ALA A 518 22.47 -24.27 15.12
CA ALA A 518 23.23 -23.57 14.09
C ALA A 518 24.73 -23.61 14.45
N PRO A 519 25.66 -23.31 13.50
CA PRO A 519 27.09 -23.43 13.75
C PRO A 519 27.60 -22.65 14.97
N HIS A 520 26.99 -21.51 15.29
CA HIS A 520 27.40 -20.61 16.36
C HIS A 520 26.50 -20.65 17.61
N VAL A 521 25.37 -21.36 17.58
CA VAL A 521 24.36 -21.28 18.63
C VAL A 521 23.48 -22.52 18.72
N GLN A 522 23.07 -22.87 19.95
CA GLN A 522 22.01 -23.83 20.22
C GLN A 522 20.85 -23.16 20.98
N VAL A 523 19.61 -23.47 20.57
CA VAL A 523 18.40 -23.05 21.28
C VAL A 523 17.72 -24.31 21.80
N ALA A 524 17.58 -24.45 23.12
CA ALA A 524 17.00 -25.63 23.73
C ALA A 524 15.59 -25.35 24.28
N PHE A 525 14.72 -26.36 24.19
CA PHE A 525 13.32 -26.27 24.61
C PHE A 525 13.05 -27.20 25.80
N ARG A 526 12.42 -26.65 26.82
CA ARG A 526 11.92 -27.40 27.98
C ARG A 526 10.42 -27.64 27.84
N HIS A 527 10.00 -28.88 28.05
CA HIS A 527 8.61 -29.28 27.95
C HIS A 527 7.98 -29.55 29.31
N ASP A 528 6.66 -29.39 29.40
CA ASP A 528 5.86 -29.90 30.52
C ASP A 528 5.46 -31.38 30.32
N THR A 529 4.67 -31.91 31.26
CA THR A 529 4.20 -33.31 31.23
C THR A 529 3.22 -33.60 30.10
N ARG A 530 2.62 -32.56 29.48
CA ARG A 530 1.77 -32.68 28.29
C ARG A 530 2.55 -32.47 26.98
N GLY A 531 3.86 -32.25 27.05
CA GLY A 531 4.73 -32.06 25.88
C GLY A 531 4.75 -30.65 25.32
N ARG A 532 4.25 -29.65 26.06
CA ARG A 532 4.20 -28.24 25.61
C ARG A 532 5.48 -27.51 25.98
N ILE A 533 5.99 -26.66 25.10
CA ILE A 533 7.17 -25.84 25.34
C ILE A 533 6.83 -24.80 26.41
N VAL A 534 7.49 -24.88 27.57
CA VAL A 534 7.28 -23.94 28.71
C VAL A 534 8.45 -23.01 28.92
N GLY A 535 9.60 -23.26 28.28
CA GLY A 535 10.77 -22.40 28.36
C GLY A 535 11.74 -22.65 27.22
N VAL A 536 12.40 -21.58 26.81
CA VAL A 536 13.38 -21.56 25.71
C VAL A 536 14.69 -20.99 26.24
N THR A 537 15.80 -21.69 26.02
CA THR A 537 17.12 -21.29 26.53
C THR A 537 18.14 -21.16 25.40
N HIS A 538 18.97 -20.14 25.50
CA HIS A 538 20.12 -19.89 24.63
C HIS A 538 21.34 -20.62 25.17
N HIS A 539 22.03 -21.34 24.30
CA HIS A 539 23.30 -22.00 24.55
C HIS A 539 24.31 -21.61 23.46
N ASP A 540 25.59 -21.51 23.80
CA ASP A 540 26.63 -21.22 22.82
C ASP A 540 26.92 -22.43 21.90
N ALA A 541 27.87 -22.27 20.97
CA ALA A 541 28.27 -23.33 20.05
C ALA A 541 28.79 -24.60 20.76
N GLN A 542 29.34 -24.45 21.97
CA GLN A 542 29.85 -25.54 22.79
C GLN A 542 28.76 -26.22 23.64
N GLY A 543 27.54 -25.64 23.67
CA GLY A 543 26.39 -26.15 24.40
C GLY A 543 26.27 -25.58 25.82
N GLU A 544 27.11 -24.64 26.22
CA GLU A 544 27.06 -24.02 27.53
C GLU A 544 25.88 -23.03 27.63
N TYR A 545 25.22 -22.99 28.78
CA TYR A 545 24.04 -22.16 28.99
C TYR A 545 24.40 -20.67 29.02
N VAL A 546 23.77 -19.88 28.14
CA VAL A 546 23.94 -18.41 28.06
C VAL A 546 22.82 -17.68 28.80
N GLY A 547 21.57 -18.11 28.65
CA GLY A 547 20.44 -17.43 29.28
C GLY A 547 19.07 -17.90 28.80
N THR A 548 18.00 -17.43 29.44
CA THR A 548 16.62 -17.70 28.99
C THR A 548 16.22 -16.74 27.88
N LEU A 549 15.49 -17.24 26.89
CA LEU A 549 14.99 -16.50 25.73
C LEU A 549 13.51 -16.15 25.85
N ALA A 550 12.70 -17.12 26.28
CA ALA A 550 11.26 -16.95 26.48
C ALA A 550 10.72 -17.99 27.47
N ASN A 551 9.58 -17.69 28.08
CA ASN A 551 8.78 -18.62 28.88
C ASN A 551 7.31 -18.54 28.49
N TYR A 552 6.60 -19.66 28.64
CA TYR A 552 5.20 -19.80 28.23
C TYR A 552 4.35 -20.40 29.34
N GLU A 553 3.12 -19.88 29.46
CA GLU A 553 2.14 -20.33 30.44
C GLU A 553 0.84 -20.71 29.74
N TYR A 554 0.25 -21.82 30.17
CA TYR A 554 -0.95 -22.40 29.59
C TYR A 554 -2.02 -22.62 30.63
N ASP A 555 -3.28 -22.62 30.19
CA ASP A 555 -4.38 -23.11 31.00
C ASP A 555 -4.60 -24.63 30.84
N ASP A 556 -5.63 -25.14 31.52
CA ASP A 556 -6.01 -26.55 31.51
C ASP A 556 -6.60 -27.00 30.17
N GLN A 557 -7.11 -26.06 29.36
CA GLN A 557 -7.69 -26.31 28.03
C GLN A 557 -6.63 -26.34 26.92
N ASN A 558 -5.35 -26.17 27.24
CA ASN A 558 -4.26 -26.06 26.25
C ASN A 558 -4.14 -24.68 25.59
N ASP A 559 -4.77 -23.64 26.11
CA ASP A 559 -4.62 -22.28 25.59
C ASP A 559 -3.38 -21.60 26.17
N LEU A 560 -2.60 -20.91 25.32
CA LEU A 560 -1.43 -20.12 25.73
C LEU A 560 -1.88 -18.78 26.32
N ILE A 561 -1.88 -18.66 27.65
CA ILE A 561 -2.38 -17.49 28.39
C ILE A 561 -1.32 -16.44 28.70
N GLY A 562 -0.03 -16.79 28.59
CA GLY A 562 1.07 -15.88 28.85
C GLY A 562 2.33 -16.22 28.08
N ALA A 563 2.98 -15.20 27.53
CA ALA A 563 4.31 -15.31 26.93
C ALA A 563 5.21 -14.21 27.47
N THR A 564 6.33 -14.61 28.06
CA THR A 564 7.29 -13.72 28.71
C THR A 564 8.62 -13.77 27.97
N ASP A 565 9.12 -12.61 27.55
CA ASP A 565 10.42 -12.49 26.88
C ASP A 565 11.59 -12.62 27.87
N ARG A 566 12.82 -12.62 27.33
CA ARG A 566 14.05 -12.74 28.11
C ARG A 566 14.28 -11.65 29.17
N TYR A 567 13.54 -10.55 29.10
CA TYR A 567 13.65 -9.42 30.02
C TYR A 567 12.52 -9.41 31.06
N GLY A 568 11.60 -10.37 31.01
CA GLY A 568 10.46 -10.43 31.92
C GLY A 568 9.24 -9.63 31.45
N ASN A 569 9.26 -9.02 30.26
CA ASN A 569 8.06 -8.38 29.74
C ASN A 569 7.09 -9.43 29.21
N ARG A 570 5.79 -9.22 29.42
CA ARG A 570 4.77 -10.26 29.23
C ARG A 570 3.62 -9.79 28.35
N ARG A 571 3.22 -10.65 27.41
CA ARG A 571 1.92 -10.58 26.73
C ARG A 571 0.96 -11.54 27.38
N GLU A 572 -0.30 -11.14 27.47
CA GLU A 572 -1.39 -11.95 28.02
C GLU A 572 -2.46 -12.19 26.97
N TYR A 573 -3.09 -13.36 27.04
CA TYR A 573 -4.14 -13.78 26.12
C TYR A 573 -5.33 -14.34 26.91
N ARG A 574 -6.55 -14.09 26.41
CA ARG A 574 -7.79 -14.62 26.98
C ARG A 574 -8.59 -15.30 25.89
N TYR A 575 -9.19 -16.45 26.21
CA TYR A 575 -9.83 -17.31 25.22
C TYR A 575 -11.28 -17.65 25.56
N ARG A 576 -11.99 -18.13 24.55
CA ARG A 576 -13.23 -18.91 24.67
C ARG A 576 -13.23 -19.98 23.58
N HIS A 577 -13.15 -21.26 23.95
CA HIS A 577 -13.06 -22.39 23.00
C HIS A 577 -11.89 -22.24 22.00
N HIS A 578 -10.70 -21.94 22.53
CA HIS A 578 -9.47 -21.64 21.79
C HIS A 578 -9.54 -20.39 20.87
N LEU A 579 -10.63 -19.62 20.90
CA LEU A 579 -10.72 -18.33 20.21
C LEU A 579 -10.21 -17.20 21.10
N VAL A 580 -9.16 -16.48 20.68
CA VAL A 580 -8.66 -15.29 21.38
C VAL A 580 -9.76 -14.24 21.43
N THR A 581 -10.13 -13.80 22.63
CA THR A 581 -11.11 -12.73 22.89
C THR A 581 -10.44 -11.43 23.32
N ARG A 582 -9.21 -11.51 23.82
CA ARG A 582 -8.35 -10.35 24.12
C ARG A 582 -6.89 -10.78 24.13
N TYR A 583 -6.01 -9.95 23.58
CA TYR A 583 -4.56 -10.08 23.75
C TYR A 583 -3.95 -8.72 24.12
N THR A 584 -2.80 -8.73 24.80
CA THR A 584 -2.08 -7.50 25.15
C THR A 584 -0.75 -7.37 24.45
N ASP A 585 -0.29 -6.13 24.35
CA ASP A 585 1.13 -5.83 24.25
C ASP A 585 1.85 -6.03 25.60
N ARG A 586 3.17 -5.80 25.63
CA ARG A 586 4.04 -5.95 26.80
C ARG A 586 3.86 -4.89 27.89
N THR A 587 3.05 -3.87 27.64
CA THR A 587 2.66 -2.84 28.63
C THR A 587 1.25 -3.07 29.20
N GLY A 588 0.56 -4.12 28.76
CA GLY A 588 -0.78 -4.49 29.21
C GLY A 588 -1.94 -3.86 28.42
N ARG A 589 -1.66 -3.05 27.40
CA ARG A 589 -2.69 -2.47 26.52
C ARG A 589 -3.25 -3.56 25.63
N GLY A 590 -4.58 -3.66 25.58
CA GLY A 590 -5.28 -4.77 24.94
C GLY A 590 -5.97 -4.41 23.64
N VAL A 591 -6.04 -5.41 22.76
CA VAL A 591 -6.96 -5.49 21.63
C VAL A 591 -8.02 -6.53 21.96
N ASN A 592 -9.29 -6.19 21.75
CA ASN A 592 -10.46 -6.99 22.09
C ASN A 592 -11.14 -7.52 20.83
N LEU A 593 -11.58 -8.78 20.86
CA LEU A 593 -12.13 -9.51 19.73
C LEU A 593 -13.49 -10.12 20.07
N GLU A 594 -14.46 -10.00 19.16
CA GLU A 594 -15.80 -10.61 19.30
C GLU A 594 -16.12 -11.57 18.15
N TRP A 595 -16.65 -12.74 18.50
CA TRP A 595 -16.80 -13.88 17.61
C TRP A 595 -18.25 -14.27 17.34
N ASN A 596 -18.52 -14.71 16.11
CA ASN A 596 -19.74 -15.39 15.72
C ASN A 596 -19.45 -16.89 15.52
N GLY A 597 -19.91 -17.72 16.46
CA GLY A 597 -19.59 -19.13 16.58
C GLY A 597 -18.58 -19.44 17.69
N ASP A 598 -18.31 -20.71 17.92
CA ASP A 598 -17.41 -21.22 18.97
C ASP A 598 -16.37 -22.25 18.46
N GLY A 599 -16.53 -22.77 17.24
CA GLY A 599 -15.57 -23.69 16.63
C GLY A 599 -14.41 -23.01 15.88
N PRO A 600 -13.47 -23.79 15.31
CA PRO A 600 -12.33 -23.27 14.54
C PRO A 600 -12.73 -22.43 13.33
N LYS A 601 -13.93 -22.64 12.79
CA LYS A 601 -14.45 -21.90 11.62
C LYS A 601 -15.33 -20.70 12.02
N ALA A 602 -15.34 -20.32 13.30
CA ALA A 602 -16.01 -19.13 13.78
C ALA A 602 -15.40 -17.87 13.14
N LYS A 603 -16.23 -16.84 12.93
CA LYS A 603 -15.80 -15.57 12.31
C LYS A 603 -15.67 -14.48 13.37
N CYS A 604 -14.49 -13.86 13.48
CA CYS A 604 -14.29 -12.68 14.30
C CYS A 604 -14.90 -11.47 13.59
N PHE A 605 -15.97 -10.89 14.13
CA PHE A 605 -16.71 -9.83 13.45
C PHE A 605 -16.41 -8.44 13.99
N ARG A 606 -15.59 -8.31 15.04
CA ARG A 606 -15.26 -7.02 15.63
C ARG A 606 -13.91 -7.04 16.34
N GLU A 607 -13.14 -5.98 16.13
CA GLU A 607 -11.85 -5.73 16.77
C GLU A 607 -11.78 -4.29 17.25
N TYR A 608 -11.23 -4.03 18.44
CA TYR A 608 -11.06 -2.68 19.00
C TYR A 608 -10.02 -2.62 20.12
N ALA A 609 -9.29 -1.51 20.21
CA ALA A 609 -8.40 -1.23 21.34
C ALA A 609 -9.19 -0.98 22.64
N ASP A 610 -8.54 -1.08 23.80
CA ASP A 610 -9.17 -0.88 25.12
C ASP A 610 -9.87 0.50 25.28
N ASP A 611 -9.46 1.54 24.54
CA ASP A 611 -10.12 2.86 24.52
C ASP A 611 -11.20 3.02 23.43
N GLY A 612 -11.45 1.95 22.66
CA GLY A 612 -12.39 1.91 21.54
C GLY A 612 -11.88 2.57 20.26
N SER A 613 -10.63 3.01 20.17
CA SER A 613 -10.04 3.40 18.89
C SER A 613 -9.63 2.18 18.06
N ASP A 614 -9.37 2.43 16.78
CA ASP A 614 -9.07 1.45 15.74
C ASP A 614 -10.15 0.36 15.61
N GLU A 615 -11.38 0.70 16.03
CA GLU A 615 -12.52 -0.20 15.99
C GLU A 615 -12.90 -0.53 14.54
N VAL A 616 -13.01 -1.83 14.24
CA VAL A 616 -13.54 -2.34 12.98
C VAL A 616 -14.66 -3.33 13.25
N ARG A 617 -15.74 -3.26 12.48
CA ARG A 617 -16.84 -4.23 12.48
C ARG A 617 -17.00 -4.84 11.09
N LEU A 618 -17.15 -6.15 11.02
CA LEU A 618 -17.31 -6.92 9.79
C LEU A 618 -18.72 -7.51 9.70
N ALA A 619 -19.32 -7.44 8.51
CA ALA A 619 -20.59 -8.10 8.21
C ALA A 619 -20.51 -8.81 6.85
N TRP A 620 -20.51 -10.14 6.86
CA TRP A 620 -20.53 -10.96 5.64
C TRP A 620 -21.92 -11.04 5.04
N HIS A 621 -22.00 -10.99 3.71
CA HIS A 621 -23.26 -11.17 3.00
C HIS A 621 -23.72 -12.64 3.09
N PRO A 622 -25.03 -12.91 3.30
CA PRO A 622 -25.53 -14.28 3.48
C PRO A 622 -25.54 -15.12 2.20
N ASP A 623 -25.61 -14.47 1.03
CA ASP A 623 -25.75 -15.17 -0.26
C ASP A 623 -24.52 -15.12 -1.15
N PHE A 624 -23.53 -14.26 -0.89
CA PHE A 624 -22.35 -14.18 -1.74
C PHE A 624 -21.09 -13.70 -0.99
N ARG A 625 -19.92 -13.93 -1.60
CA ARG A 625 -18.59 -13.63 -1.04
C ARG A 625 -18.27 -12.13 -0.99
N MET A 626 -19.00 -11.40 -0.15
CA MET A 626 -18.79 -9.99 0.16
C MET A 626 -18.72 -9.79 1.68
N VAL A 627 -17.89 -8.86 2.13
CA VAL A 627 -17.90 -8.35 3.51
C VAL A 627 -17.97 -6.84 3.52
N SER A 628 -18.85 -6.29 4.35
CA SER A 628 -18.88 -4.87 4.70
C SER A 628 -17.94 -4.65 5.89
N VAL A 629 -16.96 -3.77 5.72
CA VAL A 629 -15.97 -3.36 6.71
C VAL A 629 -16.33 -1.97 7.19
N THR A 630 -16.82 -1.86 8.42
CA THR A 630 -17.21 -0.58 9.04
C THR A 630 -16.14 -0.13 10.01
N ASP A 631 -15.55 1.03 9.75
CA ASP A 631 -14.53 1.63 10.61
C ASP A 631 -15.12 2.28 11.88
N ALA A 632 -14.24 2.82 12.74
CA ALA A 632 -14.62 3.40 14.03
C ALA A 632 -15.45 4.69 13.92
N LEU A 633 -15.50 5.32 12.73
CA LEU A 633 -16.31 6.49 12.42
C LEU A 633 -17.61 6.14 11.68
N GLY A 634 -17.80 4.86 11.32
CA GLY A 634 -18.98 4.37 10.63
C GLY A 634 -18.88 4.40 9.11
N ASN A 635 -17.70 4.67 8.53
CA ASN A 635 -17.50 4.57 7.09
C ASN A 635 -17.45 3.09 6.69
N VAL A 636 -18.09 2.74 5.57
CA VAL A 636 -18.24 1.35 5.12
C VAL A 636 -17.48 1.13 3.83
N THR A 637 -16.57 0.17 3.84
CA THR A 637 -15.87 -0.34 2.64
C THR A 637 -16.36 -1.75 2.35
N HIS A 638 -16.66 -2.07 1.09
CA HIS A 638 -17.09 -3.41 0.68
C HIS A 638 -15.96 -4.15 -0.02
N HIS A 639 -15.63 -5.34 0.46
CA HIS A 639 -14.64 -6.22 -0.18
C HIS A 639 -15.34 -7.43 -0.78
N TYR A 640 -15.10 -7.67 -2.06
CA TYR A 640 -15.52 -8.85 -2.80
C TYR A 640 -14.31 -9.74 -3.05
N TYR A 641 -14.46 -11.03 -2.78
CA TYR A 641 -13.36 -11.98 -2.85
C TYR A 641 -13.75 -13.28 -3.57
N ASP A 642 -12.75 -13.94 -4.14
CA ASP A 642 -12.94 -15.22 -4.82
C ASP A 642 -13.12 -16.38 -3.84
N SER A 643 -13.31 -17.59 -4.36
CA SER A 643 -13.52 -18.79 -3.54
C SER A 643 -12.32 -19.16 -2.66
N LYS A 644 -11.12 -18.65 -2.95
CA LYS A 644 -9.90 -18.79 -2.14
C LYS A 644 -9.70 -17.61 -1.18
N GLY A 645 -10.54 -16.58 -1.25
CA GLY A 645 -10.48 -15.41 -0.37
C GLY A 645 -9.59 -14.26 -0.86
N TYR A 646 -9.11 -14.29 -2.11
CA TYR A 646 -8.41 -13.12 -2.68
C TYR A 646 -9.42 -12.04 -3.06
N SER A 647 -9.22 -10.81 -2.58
CA SER A 647 -10.03 -9.66 -3.02
C SER A 647 -9.81 -9.39 -4.51
N PHE A 648 -10.91 -9.22 -5.25
CA PHE A 648 -10.89 -8.87 -6.68
C PHE A 648 -11.62 -7.55 -6.97
N ARG A 649 -12.45 -7.05 -6.04
CA ARG A 649 -13.15 -5.77 -6.14
C ARG A 649 -13.31 -5.16 -4.76
N VAL A 650 -13.01 -3.86 -4.64
CA VAL A 650 -13.18 -3.09 -3.40
C VAL A 650 -13.97 -1.83 -3.71
N ILE A 651 -15.00 -1.55 -2.90
CA ILE A 651 -15.82 -0.33 -3.01
C ILE A 651 -15.61 0.50 -1.75
N HIS A 652 -15.07 1.71 -1.92
CA HIS A 652 -14.75 2.65 -0.85
C HIS A 652 -15.98 3.43 -0.37
N PRO A 653 -15.92 4.11 0.80
CA PRO A 653 -17.05 4.87 1.36
C PRO A 653 -17.59 5.99 0.45
N ASP A 654 -16.77 6.51 -0.47
CA ASP A 654 -17.16 7.51 -1.47
C ASP A 654 -17.77 6.90 -2.74
N GLY A 655 -17.88 5.57 -2.82
CA GLY A 655 -18.39 4.82 -3.97
C GLY A 655 -17.36 4.50 -5.05
N SER A 656 -16.14 5.03 -4.94
CA SER A 656 -15.04 4.69 -5.86
C SER A 656 -14.63 3.22 -5.71
N GLU A 657 -14.11 2.63 -6.79
CA GLU A 657 -13.80 1.19 -6.82
C GLU A 657 -12.43 0.88 -7.39
N GLU A 658 -11.85 -0.24 -6.94
CA GLU A 658 -10.62 -0.83 -7.48
C GLU A 658 -10.85 -2.29 -7.84
N TRP A 659 -10.16 -2.77 -8.88
CA TRP A 659 -10.30 -4.14 -9.38
C TRP A 659 -8.94 -4.83 -9.52
N MET A 660 -8.91 -6.12 -9.15
CA MET A 660 -7.71 -6.95 -9.16
C MET A 660 -8.01 -8.25 -9.89
N TYR A 661 -7.26 -8.52 -10.96
CA TYR A 661 -7.39 -9.76 -11.73
C TYR A 661 -6.17 -10.63 -11.52
N ARG A 662 -6.42 -11.91 -11.24
CA ARG A 662 -5.39 -12.91 -10.99
C ARG A 662 -5.52 -14.06 -11.97
N ASP A 663 -4.39 -14.63 -12.37
CA ASP A 663 -4.34 -15.82 -13.22
C ASP A 663 -4.73 -17.11 -12.46
N ALA A 664 -4.56 -18.26 -13.11
CA ALA A 664 -4.86 -19.57 -12.54
C ALA A 664 -3.93 -19.96 -11.37
N ASN A 665 -2.76 -19.34 -11.26
CA ASN A 665 -1.78 -19.52 -10.18
C ASN A 665 -1.89 -18.42 -9.12
N ASP A 666 -3.02 -17.70 -9.10
CA ASP A 666 -3.34 -16.61 -8.17
C ASP A 666 -2.38 -15.39 -8.23
N LYS A 667 -1.58 -15.26 -9.29
CA LYS A 667 -0.69 -14.10 -9.50
C LYS A 667 -1.48 -12.92 -10.06
N LEU A 668 -1.23 -11.72 -9.54
CA LEU A 668 -1.90 -10.49 -10.00
C LEU A 668 -1.41 -10.11 -11.40
N VAL A 669 -2.28 -10.14 -12.40
CA VAL A 669 -1.98 -9.85 -13.81
C VAL A 669 -2.52 -8.50 -14.29
N GLN A 670 -3.52 -7.94 -13.59
CA GLN A 670 -4.07 -6.64 -13.92
C GLN A 670 -4.60 -5.95 -12.67
N TYR A 671 -4.33 -4.65 -12.55
CA TYR A 671 -4.85 -3.79 -11.49
C TYR A 671 -5.51 -2.55 -12.08
N ILE A 672 -6.75 -2.27 -11.64
CA ILE A 672 -7.48 -1.06 -12.02
C ILE A 672 -7.63 -0.21 -10.76
N HIS A 673 -6.99 0.96 -10.78
CA HIS A 673 -6.99 1.94 -9.70
C HIS A 673 -8.34 2.65 -9.56
N ARG A 674 -8.55 3.38 -8.45
CA ARG A 674 -9.78 4.16 -8.17
C ARG A 674 -10.09 5.16 -9.29
N ASP A 675 -9.04 5.73 -9.87
CA ASP A 675 -9.11 6.69 -10.97
C ASP A 675 -9.32 6.05 -12.36
N GLY A 676 -9.40 4.73 -12.42
CA GLY A 676 -9.54 3.94 -13.65
C GLY A 676 -8.28 3.79 -14.48
N THR A 677 -7.13 4.28 -14.03
CA THR A 677 -5.86 3.88 -14.64
C THR A 677 -5.60 2.40 -14.41
N VAL A 678 -4.87 1.78 -15.35
CA VAL A 678 -4.69 0.32 -15.40
C VAL A 678 -3.21 -0.01 -15.46
N GLU A 679 -2.82 -1.02 -14.70
CA GLU A 679 -1.51 -1.67 -14.78
C GLU A 679 -1.65 -3.13 -15.20
N HIS A 680 -0.69 -3.63 -15.96
CA HIS A 680 -0.62 -5.03 -16.39
C HIS A 680 0.69 -5.67 -15.98
N MET A 681 0.60 -6.93 -15.57
CA MET A 681 1.71 -7.73 -15.10
C MET A 681 1.72 -9.07 -15.83
N GLU A 682 2.89 -9.50 -16.30
CA GLU A 682 3.08 -10.80 -16.93
C GLU A 682 4.12 -11.62 -16.16
N TYR A 683 3.87 -12.92 -16.07
CA TYR A 683 4.74 -13.89 -15.43
C TYR A 683 5.15 -14.98 -16.43
N ASP A 684 6.33 -15.56 -16.24
CA ASP A 684 6.74 -16.74 -16.99
C ASP A 684 6.10 -18.03 -16.44
N VAL A 685 6.41 -19.17 -17.06
CA VAL A 685 5.88 -20.48 -16.67
C VAL A 685 6.34 -20.96 -15.29
N ARG A 686 7.38 -20.35 -14.70
CA ARG A 686 7.86 -20.63 -13.34
C ARG A 686 7.33 -19.61 -12.33
N GLY A 687 6.51 -18.66 -12.78
CA GLY A 687 5.92 -17.62 -11.93
C GLY A 687 6.83 -16.41 -11.69
N ASN A 688 7.93 -16.26 -12.43
CA ASN A 688 8.79 -15.08 -12.34
C ASN A 688 8.13 -13.88 -13.01
N PHE A 689 8.22 -12.69 -12.39
CA PHE A 689 7.64 -11.46 -12.92
C PHE A 689 8.47 -10.89 -14.06
N VAL A 690 8.01 -11.00 -15.31
CA VAL A 690 8.80 -10.71 -16.52
C VAL A 690 8.45 -9.39 -17.21
N ARG A 691 7.26 -8.83 -16.98
CA ARG A 691 6.85 -7.57 -17.62
C ARG A 691 5.85 -6.79 -16.77
N HIS A 692 6.09 -5.48 -16.65
CA HIS A 692 5.20 -4.52 -15.99
C HIS A 692 4.85 -3.40 -16.96
N GLN A 693 3.58 -3.27 -17.33
CA GLN A 693 3.07 -2.07 -17.99
C GLN A 693 2.38 -1.18 -16.96
N ARG A 694 2.91 0.01 -16.75
CA ARG A 694 2.44 0.99 -15.75
C ARG A 694 1.29 1.85 -16.29
N THR A 695 0.68 2.63 -15.40
CA THR A 695 -0.46 3.53 -15.70
C THR A 695 -0.16 4.60 -16.75
N ASP A 696 1.09 5.07 -16.82
CA ASP A 696 1.57 6.02 -17.83
C ASP A 696 1.91 5.36 -19.18
N GLY A 697 1.77 4.03 -19.29
CA GLY A 697 2.09 3.23 -20.47
C GLY A 697 3.55 2.83 -20.58
N SER A 698 4.42 3.25 -19.65
CA SER A 698 5.80 2.78 -19.57
C SER A 698 5.86 1.27 -19.30
N VAL A 699 6.88 0.61 -19.85
CA VAL A 699 7.05 -0.84 -19.74
C VAL A 699 8.41 -1.14 -19.11
N VAL A 700 8.41 -1.96 -18.05
CA VAL A 700 9.62 -2.57 -17.50
C VAL A 700 9.63 -4.03 -17.88
N GLU A 701 10.76 -4.55 -18.36
CA GLU A 701 10.92 -5.97 -18.68
C GLU A 701 12.02 -6.59 -17.82
N MET A 702 11.80 -7.81 -17.36
CA MET A 702 12.75 -8.59 -16.56
C MET A 702 13.03 -9.92 -17.25
N ALA A 703 14.28 -10.39 -17.17
CA ALA A 703 14.67 -11.72 -17.60
C ALA A 703 15.37 -12.47 -16.48
N TYR A 704 15.06 -13.75 -16.36
CA TYR A 704 15.58 -14.65 -15.35
C TYR A 704 16.34 -15.81 -15.98
N ASP A 705 17.34 -16.33 -15.28
CA ASP A 705 18.01 -17.56 -15.68
C ASP A 705 17.21 -18.82 -15.27
N GLN A 706 17.82 -20.00 -15.41
CA GLN A 706 17.21 -21.28 -15.05
C GLN A 706 17.12 -21.54 -13.54
N LYS A 707 17.77 -20.71 -12.71
CA LYS A 707 17.75 -20.77 -11.24
C LYS A 707 16.88 -19.63 -10.67
N ASP A 708 15.97 -19.08 -11.47
CA ASP A 708 15.08 -17.95 -11.16
C ASP A 708 15.80 -16.69 -10.67
N GLN A 709 17.03 -16.47 -11.12
CA GLN A 709 17.81 -15.28 -10.75
C GLN A 709 17.59 -14.18 -11.79
N LEU A 710 17.30 -12.97 -11.33
CA LEU A 710 17.08 -11.80 -12.20
C LEU A 710 18.40 -11.36 -12.84
N VAL A 711 18.60 -11.70 -14.12
CA VAL A 711 19.85 -11.43 -14.88
C VAL A 711 19.78 -10.16 -15.72
N ARG A 712 18.58 -9.65 -16.02
CA ARG A 712 18.41 -8.41 -16.78
C ARG A 712 17.12 -7.68 -16.40
N VAL A 713 17.22 -6.37 -16.23
CA VAL A 713 16.07 -5.45 -16.18
C VAL A 713 16.23 -4.45 -17.33
N THR A 714 15.24 -4.38 -18.22
CA THR A 714 15.19 -3.33 -19.25
C THR A 714 14.23 -2.25 -18.79
N ASP A 715 14.74 -1.03 -18.66
CA ASP A 715 13.96 0.11 -18.22
C ASP A 715 12.97 0.61 -19.31
N PRO A 716 12.01 1.48 -18.97
CA PRO A 716 11.09 2.10 -19.91
C PRO A 716 11.68 2.85 -21.11
N LEU A 717 12.95 3.25 -21.06
CA LEU A 717 13.66 3.88 -22.17
C LEU A 717 14.40 2.85 -23.05
N GLY A 718 14.35 1.57 -22.69
CA GLY A 718 14.99 0.47 -23.42
C GLY A 718 16.43 0.19 -22.97
N HIS A 719 16.87 0.75 -21.84
CA HIS A 719 18.22 0.57 -21.33
C HIS A 719 18.33 -0.69 -20.46
N PRO A 720 19.25 -1.62 -20.77
CA PRO A 720 19.41 -2.87 -20.01
C PRO A 720 20.38 -2.72 -18.84
N TRP A 721 19.93 -3.11 -17.65
CA TRP A 721 20.73 -3.34 -16.46
C TRP A 721 20.96 -4.84 -16.31
N LEU A 722 22.22 -5.27 -16.24
CA LEU A 722 22.59 -6.69 -16.23
C LEU A 722 23.13 -7.11 -14.87
N ARG A 723 22.91 -8.38 -14.53
CA ARG A 723 23.39 -9.01 -13.29
C ARG A 723 24.02 -10.36 -13.57
N GLU A 724 25.12 -10.64 -12.88
CA GLU A 724 25.83 -11.93 -12.91
C GLU A 724 25.82 -12.54 -11.51
N TYR A 725 25.61 -13.86 -11.41
CA TYR A 725 25.58 -14.57 -10.13
C TYR A 725 26.58 -15.72 -10.10
N ASP A 726 27.06 -16.07 -8.91
CA ASP A 726 27.81 -17.32 -8.69
C ASP A 726 26.86 -18.52 -8.51
N ASP A 727 27.43 -19.72 -8.33
CA ASP A 727 26.65 -20.94 -8.15
C ASP A 727 25.81 -20.94 -6.86
N ALA A 728 26.34 -20.35 -5.79
CA ALA A 728 25.66 -20.13 -4.51
C ALA A 728 24.58 -19.02 -4.59
N GLY A 729 24.45 -18.36 -5.74
CA GLY A 729 23.43 -17.37 -6.04
C GLY A 729 23.73 -15.96 -5.57
N ASN A 730 24.95 -15.68 -5.16
CA ASN A 730 25.37 -14.34 -4.79
C ASN A 730 25.58 -13.50 -6.05
N LEU A 731 25.19 -12.23 -6.00
CA LEU A 731 25.36 -11.27 -7.10
C LEU A 731 26.83 -10.89 -7.22
N VAL A 732 27.57 -11.43 -8.19
CA VAL A 732 29.02 -11.18 -8.35
C VAL A 732 29.32 -9.97 -9.24
N ALA A 733 28.36 -9.54 -10.07
CA ALA A 733 28.49 -8.29 -10.78
C ALA A 733 27.17 -7.64 -11.20
N GLU A 734 27.17 -6.32 -11.27
CA GLU A 734 26.16 -5.51 -11.96
C GLU A 734 26.82 -4.72 -13.10
N VAL A 735 26.18 -4.70 -14.26
CA VAL A 735 26.61 -3.89 -15.41
C VAL A 735 25.50 -2.92 -15.76
N ASP A 736 25.81 -1.64 -15.71
CA ASP A 736 24.88 -0.58 -16.05
C ASP A 736 24.68 -0.45 -17.59
N PRO A 737 23.67 0.30 -18.04
CA PRO A 737 23.47 0.55 -19.47
C PRO A 737 24.61 1.22 -20.24
N LEU A 738 25.56 1.86 -19.56
CA LEU A 738 26.77 2.44 -20.16
C LEU A 738 27.93 1.42 -20.24
N GLY A 739 27.76 0.23 -19.67
CA GLY A 739 28.78 -0.82 -19.63
C GLY A 739 29.71 -0.74 -18.43
N HIS A 740 29.44 0.12 -17.45
CA HIS A 740 30.22 0.19 -16.21
C HIS A 740 29.89 -1.01 -15.33
N LYS A 741 30.94 -1.74 -14.91
CA LYS A 741 30.82 -2.99 -14.15
C LYS A 741 31.22 -2.78 -12.69
N THR A 742 30.30 -3.06 -11.77
CA THR A 742 30.59 -3.18 -10.33
C THR A 742 30.67 -4.66 -9.96
N GLU A 743 31.72 -5.06 -9.26
CA GLU A 743 32.01 -6.45 -8.90
C GLU A 743 31.89 -6.65 -7.39
N TYR A 744 31.38 -7.81 -6.97
CA TYR A 744 31.18 -8.17 -5.57
C TYR A 744 31.86 -9.50 -5.27
N ALA A 745 32.39 -9.65 -4.06
CA ALA A 745 32.95 -10.92 -3.58
C ALA A 745 32.37 -11.29 -2.22
N TYR A 746 32.16 -12.58 -1.99
CA TYR A 746 31.51 -13.12 -0.80
C TYR A 746 32.41 -14.15 -0.11
N ASP A 747 32.22 -14.33 1.20
CA ASP A 747 32.78 -15.48 1.93
C ASP A 747 31.91 -16.74 1.75
N GLY A 748 32.35 -17.86 2.33
CA GLY A 748 31.62 -19.14 2.23
C GLY A 748 30.26 -19.17 2.93
N ARG A 749 29.91 -18.13 3.70
CA ARG A 749 28.60 -17.96 4.36
C ARG A 749 27.68 -17.06 3.54
N GLY A 750 28.13 -16.55 2.39
CA GLY A 750 27.38 -15.59 1.58
C GLY A 750 27.48 -14.14 2.06
N LEU A 751 28.44 -13.80 2.94
CA LEU A 751 28.62 -12.43 3.44
C LEU A 751 29.55 -11.64 2.51
N LEU A 752 29.17 -10.40 2.18
CA LEU A 752 29.87 -9.53 1.23
C LEU A 752 31.23 -9.06 1.77
N THR A 753 32.35 -9.52 1.23
CA THR A 753 33.70 -9.17 1.69
C THR A 753 34.37 -8.07 0.89
N ARG A 754 33.96 -7.85 -0.37
CA ARG A 754 34.56 -6.83 -1.24
C ARG A 754 33.56 -6.27 -2.24
N ILE A 755 33.61 -4.95 -2.46
CA ILE A 755 32.93 -4.26 -3.56
C ILE A 755 33.98 -3.54 -4.38
N LYS A 756 34.08 -3.82 -5.68
CA LYS A 756 34.95 -3.10 -6.60
C LYS A 756 34.08 -2.33 -7.59
N ASP A 757 34.16 -1.01 -7.55
CA ASP A 757 33.41 -0.15 -8.45
C ASP A 757 34.00 -0.13 -9.87
N ALA A 758 33.28 0.49 -10.81
CA ALA A 758 33.67 0.55 -12.21
C ALA A 758 34.93 1.39 -12.48
N LYS A 759 35.32 2.27 -11.54
CA LYS A 759 36.58 3.04 -11.59
C LYS A 759 37.76 2.25 -11.03
N GLY A 760 37.50 1.08 -10.45
CA GLY A 760 38.49 0.19 -9.84
C GLY A 760 38.71 0.43 -8.34
N GLY A 761 37.97 1.35 -7.71
CA GLY A 761 37.99 1.55 -6.27
C GLY A 761 37.42 0.33 -5.55
N ALA A 762 38.10 -0.14 -4.50
CA ALA A 762 37.70 -1.35 -3.78
C ALA A 762 37.41 -1.06 -2.31
N LYS A 763 36.24 -1.49 -1.83
CA LYS A 763 35.84 -1.49 -0.42
C LYS A 763 36.01 -2.90 0.14
N ALA A 764 36.46 -3.02 1.38
CA ALA A 764 36.63 -4.30 2.07
C ALA A 764 35.81 -4.37 3.36
N LEU A 765 35.19 -5.52 3.61
CA LEU A 765 34.36 -5.78 4.78
C LEU A 765 34.82 -7.07 5.45
N THR A 766 34.83 -7.10 6.78
CA THR A 766 35.14 -8.30 7.56
C THR A 766 34.11 -8.51 8.66
N TYR A 767 33.79 -9.77 8.90
CA TYR A 767 32.76 -10.19 9.85
C TYR A 767 33.35 -11.09 10.93
N ASP A 768 32.69 -11.13 12.09
CA ASP A 768 32.96 -12.14 13.11
C ASP A 768 32.35 -13.52 12.74
N GLU A 769 32.38 -14.47 13.68
CA GLU A 769 31.87 -15.84 13.48
C GLU A 769 30.35 -15.90 13.31
N VAL A 770 29.61 -14.99 13.95
CA VAL A 770 28.14 -14.90 13.87
C VAL A 770 27.65 -14.02 12.70
N GLY A 771 28.56 -13.45 11.92
CA GLY A 771 28.25 -12.70 10.71
C GLY A 771 28.03 -11.20 10.95
N GLN A 772 28.44 -10.66 12.10
CA GLN A 772 28.37 -9.24 12.41
C GLN A 772 29.59 -8.48 11.87
N LEU A 773 29.37 -7.28 11.33
CA LEU A 773 30.41 -6.48 10.68
C LEU A 773 31.38 -5.90 11.73
N ILE A 774 32.64 -6.33 11.72
CA ILE A 774 33.66 -5.84 12.67
C ILE A 774 34.62 -4.82 12.06
N SER A 775 34.72 -4.76 10.73
CA SER A 775 35.54 -3.75 10.04
C SER A 775 35.05 -3.45 8.63
N TYR A 776 35.17 -2.18 8.25
CA TYR A 776 34.92 -1.66 6.91
C TYR A 776 36.09 -0.77 6.53
N THR A 777 36.69 -1.03 5.37
CA THR A 777 37.71 -0.18 4.78
C THR A 777 37.20 0.36 3.45
N ASP A 778 37.20 1.68 3.29
CA ASP A 778 36.78 2.32 2.04
C ASP A 778 37.85 2.23 0.94
N CYS A 779 37.54 2.74 -0.25
CA CYS A 779 38.45 2.72 -1.40
C CYS A 779 39.66 3.66 -1.27
N SER A 780 39.70 4.50 -0.23
CA SER A 780 40.85 5.34 0.14
C SER A 780 41.72 4.71 1.23
N GLY A 781 41.36 3.51 1.72
CA GLY A 781 42.10 2.79 2.76
C GLY A 781 41.78 3.26 4.19
N LYS A 782 40.65 3.97 4.40
CA LYS A 782 40.24 4.43 5.74
C LYS A 782 39.32 3.40 6.39
N THR A 783 39.60 3.07 7.64
CA THR A 783 38.99 1.90 8.31
C THR A 783 38.16 2.29 9.53
N SER A 784 36.89 1.89 9.52
CA SER A 784 36.01 1.92 10.69
C SER A 784 35.87 0.52 11.30
N GLN A 785 35.61 0.46 12.61
CA GLN A 785 35.54 -0.78 13.38
C GLN A 785 34.31 -0.78 14.30
N TRP A 786 33.77 -1.96 14.55
CA TRP A 786 32.64 -2.16 15.46
C TRP A 786 32.92 -3.34 16.39
N ALA A 787 32.41 -3.24 17.63
CA ALA A 787 32.45 -4.30 18.61
C ALA A 787 31.06 -4.53 19.19
N TYR A 788 30.77 -5.78 19.53
CA TYR A 788 29.48 -6.25 20.00
C TYR A 788 29.60 -6.86 21.40
N ASP A 789 28.53 -6.77 22.20
CA ASP A 789 28.44 -7.42 23.49
C ASP A 789 28.13 -8.93 23.37
N ALA A 790 28.15 -9.64 24.51
CA ALA A 790 27.87 -11.08 24.54
C ALA A 790 26.44 -11.47 24.11
N GLN A 791 25.55 -10.50 23.91
CA GLN A 791 24.20 -10.69 23.37
C GLN A 791 24.11 -10.31 21.88
N GLY A 792 25.24 -9.99 21.24
CA GLY A 792 25.30 -9.60 19.83
C GLY A 792 24.89 -8.15 19.56
N ARG A 793 24.78 -7.28 20.58
CA ARG A 793 24.36 -5.88 20.37
C ARG A 793 25.58 -4.98 20.22
N LEU A 794 25.50 -3.95 19.37
CA LEU A 794 26.59 -3.01 19.15
C LEU A 794 27.00 -2.32 20.46
N SER A 795 28.20 -2.59 20.97
CA SER A 795 28.72 -1.96 22.20
C SER A 795 29.63 -0.78 21.92
N GLU A 796 30.35 -0.79 20.79
CA GLU A 796 31.31 0.23 20.43
C GLU A 796 31.39 0.41 18.91
N ALA A 797 31.45 1.66 18.46
CA ALA A 797 31.78 2.03 17.09
C ALA A 797 32.99 2.97 17.10
N LYS A 798 33.99 2.65 16.29
CA LYS A 798 35.21 3.43 16.14
C LYS A 798 35.35 3.90 14.69
N ASP A 799 35.43 5.22 14.52
CA ASP A 799 35.61 5.85 13.21
C ASP A 799 37.08 5.78 12.72
N ALA A 800 37.32 6.20 11.48
CA ALA A 800 38.64 6.14 10.85
C ALA A 800 39.69 7.07 11.48
N GLU A 801 39.29 8.11 12.21
CA GLU A 801 40.19 8.97 13.00
C GLU A 801 40.39 8.42 14.43
N GLY A 802 39.74 7.31 14.78
CA GLY A 802 39.79 6.67 16.08
C GLY A 802 38.84 7.26 17.12
N GLY A 803 37.86 8.08 16.72
CA GLY A 803 36.76 8.52 17.56
C GLY A 803 35.87 7.35 17.96
N VAL A 804 35.61 7.20 19.26
CA VAL A 804 34.86 6.07 19.82
C VAL A 804 33.49 6.54 20.30
N THR A 805 32.44 5.85 19.87
CA THR A 805 31.09 5.94 20.42
C THR A 805 30.73 4.63 21.09
N ALA A 806 30.39 4.68 22.38
CA ALA A 806 29.99 3.52 23.17
C ALA A 806 28.48 3.52 23.44
N TYR A 807 27.87 2.34 23.39
CA TYR A 807 26.46 2.12 23.57
C TYR A 807 26.23 1.22 24.78
N ARG A 808 25.28 1.57 25.65
CA ARG A 808 24.89 0.72 26.79
C ARG A 808 23.41 0.39 26.75
N TYR A 809 23.10 -0.85 27.07
CA TYR A 809 21.74 -1.37 27.07
C TYR A 809 21.26 -1.63 28.49
N GLY A 810 19.98 -1.37 28.73
CA GLY A 810 19.32 -1.59 30.02
C GLY A 810 18.89 -3.05 30.21
N ALA A 811 18.29 -3.32 31.37
CA ALA A 811 17.77 -4.64 31.74
C ALA A 811 16.69 -5.15 30.76
N ASN A 812 15.98 -4.26 30.06
CA ASN A 812 14.96 -4.59 29.07
C ASN A 812 15.51 -4.72 27.63
N GLY A 813 16.84 -4.79 27.46
CA GLY A 813 17.47 -4.97 26.15
C GLY A 813 17.62 -3.70 25.31
N GLN A 814 16.96 -2.61 25.70
CA GLN A 814 16.92 -1.34 24.97
C GLN A 814 18.15 -0.46 25.26
N LEU A 815 18.54 0.38 24.30
CA LEU A 815 19.65 1.33 24.42
C LEU A 815 19.32 2.40 25.47
N ILE A 816 20.02 2.46 26.60
CA ILE A 816 19.75 3.46 27.66
C ILE A 816 20.77 4.58 27.72
N GLU A 817 21.92 4.43 27.06
CA GLU A 817 22.99 5.41 27.08
C GLU A 817 23.85 5.35 25.83
N VAL A 818 24.18 6.54 25.31
CA VAL A 818 25.18 6.74 24.26
C VAL A 818 26.27 7.66 24.81
N VAL A 819 27.52 7.22 24.72
CA VAL A 819 28.70 8.04 25.08
C VAL A 819 29.51 8.25 23.82
N SER A 820 29.50 9.47 23.31
CA SER A 820 30.26 9.87 22.12
C SER A 820 31.29 10.95 22.48
N PRO A 821 32.19 11.33 21.55
CA PRO A 821 33.04 12.51 21.75
C PRO A 821 32.26 13.82 21.93
N ALA A 822 30.99 13.87 21.52
CA ALA A 822 30.12 15.03 21.70
C ALA A 822 29.59 15.13 23.14
N GLY A 823 29.36 14.00 23.81
CA GLY A 823 28.82 13.96 25.16
C GLY A 823 28.11 12.65 25.48
N ARG A 824 27.41 12.64 26.63
CA ARG A 824 26.62 11.51 27.13
C ARG A 824 25.14 11.81 26.98
N GLU A 825 24.40 10.91 26.34
CA GLU A 825 22.95 10.94 26.25
C GLU A 825 22.35 9.76 27.02
N GLN A 826 21.19 9.96 27.64
CA GLN A 826 20.45 8.90 28.32
C GLN A 826 19.03 8.80 27.81
N LEU A 827 18.55 7.57 27.68
CA LEU A 827 17.27 7.22 27.09
C LEU A 827 16.54 6.24 28.01
N SER A 828 15.23 6.33 28.07
CA SER A 828 14.40 5.34 28.76
C SER A 828 13.17 5.02 27.93
N TYR A 829 12.71 3.78 27.98
CA TYR A 829 11.60 3.29 27.18
C TYR A 829 10.63 2.51 28.07
N ASP A 830 9.43 2.29 27.55
CA ASP A 830 8.53 1.27 28.08
C ASP A 830 8.84 -0.12 27.50
N ALA A 831 8.06 -1.13 27.89
CA ALA A 831 8.26 -2.51 27.47
C ALA A 831 7.99 -2.77 25.97
N GLU A 832 7.39 -1.82 25.23
CA GLU A 832 7.18 -1.89 23.78
C GLU A 832 8.24 -1.08 23.00
N GLY A 833 9.27 -0.54 23.67
CA GLY A 833 10.34 0.20 22.99
C GLY A 833 9.98 1.63 22.65
N ARG A 834 8.94 2.20 23.28
CA ARG A 834 8.54 3.59 23.04
C ARG A 834 9.25 4.52 24.01
N LEU A 835 9.84 5.59 23.49
CA LEU A 835 10.69 6.52 24.25
C LEU A 835 9.88 7.27 25.32
N LEU A 836 10.25 7.15 26.59
CA LEU A 836 9.64 7.86 27.70
C LEU A 836 10.39 9.14 28.07
N THR A 837 11.73 9.08 28.07
CA THR A 837 12.58 10.22 28.41
C THR A 837 13.85 10.25 27.56
N HIS A 838 14.30 11.46 27.26
CA HIS A 838 15.58 11.75 26.64
C HIS A 838 16.30 12.83 27.45
N VAL A 839 17.46 12.48 27.99
CA VAL A 839 18.35 13.39 28.73
C VAL A 839 19.59 13.63 27.89
N ASP A 840 19.78 14.87 27.48
CA ASP A 840 20.91 15.27 26.64
C ASP A 840 22.21 15.50 27.45
N PRO A 841 23.35 15.80 26.80
CA PRO A 841 24.63 15.99 27.49
C PRO A 841 24.70 17.18 28.46
N LEU A 842 23.71 18.08 28.45
CA LEU A 842 23.56 19.17 29.42
C LEU A 842 22.60 18.80 30.56
N ASN A 843 22.19 17.53 30.67
CA ASN A 843 21.19 17.01 31.60
C ASN A 843 19.79 17.63 31.43
N ARG A 844 19.44 18.05 30.22
CA ARG A 844 18.12 18.60 29.90
C ARG A 844 17.18 17.46 29.54
N ASN A 845 16.02 17.38 30.20
CA ASN A 845 15.12 16.23 30.10
C ASN A 845 13.86 16.55 29.27
N THR A 846 13.70 15.83 28.16
CA THR A 846 12.45 15.81 27.36
C THR A 846 11.67 14.53 27.68
N ARG A 847 10.37 14.67 27.96
CA ARG A 847 9.47 13.56 28.32
C ARG A 847 8.36 13.37 27.30
N TYR A 848 7.96 12.12 27.12
CA TYR A 848 6.90 11.72 26.19
C TYR A 848 5.83 10.94 26.93
N GLY A 849 4.57 11.26 26.66
CA GLY A 849 3.42 10.50 27.13
C GLY A 849 2.69 9.85 25.95
N TYR A 850 2.04 8.72 26.23
CA TYR A 850 1.27 7.96 25.27
C TYR A 850 -0.18 7.78 25.73
N ASP A 851 -1.11 7.74 24.79
CA ASP A 851 -2.51 7.36 25.06
C ASP A 851 -2.68 5.85 25.28
N ALA A 852 -3.90 5.43 25.59
CA ALA A 852 -4.25 4.03 25.85
C ALA A 852 -4.07 3.10 24.64
N SER A 853 -4.07 3.65 23.43
CA SER A 853 -3.80 2.91 22.18
C SER A 853 -2.33 2.97 21.76
N GLY A 854 -1.55 3.79 22.44
CA GLY A 854 -0.12 3.85 22.29
C GLY A 854 0.46 4.96 21.45
N ARG A 855 -0.37 5.90 21.01
CA ARG A 855 0.03 7.06 20.22
C ARG A 855 0.56 8.14 21.15
N ILE A 856 1.51 8.95 20.70
CA ILE A 856 2.03 10.06 21.50
C ILE A 856 0.92 11.06 21.81
N ASN A 857 0.59 11.32 23.08
CA ASN A 857 -0.45 12.28 23.43
C ASN A 857 0.12 13.62 23.92
N ILE A 858 1.36 13.62 24.43
CA ILE A 858 2.02 14.81 24.95
C ILE A 858 3.54 14.69 24.84
N ARG A 859 4.19 15.80 24.48
CA ARG A 859 5.64 15.98 24.57
C ARG A 859 5.95 17.16 25.47
N THR A 860 6.67 16.93 26.55
CA THR A 860 7.11 17.98 27.49
C THR A 860 8.61 18.23 27.32
N ASN A 861 8.98 19.47 26.97
CA ASN A 861 10.37 19.87 26.78
C ASN A 861 11.10 20.11 28.12
N ALA A 862 12.39 20.42 28.05
CA ALA A 862 13.24 20.68 29.23
C ALA A 862 12.84 21.91 30.06
N LEU A 863 12.02 22.81 29.52
CA LEU A 863 11.42 23.94 30.26
C LEU A 863 10.08 23.59 30.93
N GLY A 864 9.58 22.36 30.77
CA GLY A 864 8.27 21.93 31.28
C GLY A 864 7.09 22.34 30.41
N GLN A 865 7.33 22.92 29.23
CA GLN A 865 6.29 23.32 28.28
C GLN A 865 5.88 22.10 27.45
N SER A 866 4.60 22.03 27.07
CA SER A 866 4.03 20.85 26.43
C SER A 866 3.40 21.14 25.08
N LEU A 867 3.57 20.20 24.15
CA LEU A 867 2.82 20.08 22.90
C LEU A 867 1.94 18.84 23.01
N SER A 868 0.63 19.02 22.89
CA SER A 868 -0.35 17.93 23.01
C SER A 868 -0.93 17.54 21.67
N TYR A 869 -1.19 16.25 21.50
CA TYR A 869 -1.72 15.64 20.29
C TYR A 869 -3.10 15.08 20.56
N ARG A 870 -4.05 15.32 19.65
CA ARG A 870 -5.40 14.73 19.69
C ARG A 870 -5.64 13.92 18.44
N TYR A 871 -6.18 12.71 18.64
CA TYR A 871 -6.52 11.78 17.58
C TYR A 871 -8.03 11.57 17.51
N ASP A 872 -8.53 11.25 16.32
CA ASP A 872 -9.84 10.60 16.19
C ASP A 872 -9.75 9.10 16.47
N ARG A 873 -10.88 8.40 16.38
CA ARG A 873 -10.96 6.96 16.63
C ARG A 873 -10.29 6.09 15.54
N LEU A 874 -9.80 6.67 14.45
CA LEU A 874 -8.98 5.99 13.43
C LEU A 874 -7.47 6.29 13.60
N GLY A 875 -7.09 6.96 14.70
CA GLY A 875 -5.70 7.33 14.96
C GLY A 875 -5.18 8.49 14.10
N ARG A 876 -6.03 9.25 13.43
CA ARG A 876 -5.63 10.44 12.64
C ARG A 876 -5.56 11.67 13.54
N ILE A 877 -4.54 12.52 13.36
CA ILE A 877 -4.39 13.75 14.15
C ILE A 877 -5.52 14.71 13.77
N VAL A 878 -6.38 15.07 14.73
CA VAL A 878 -7.45 16.08 14.54
C VAL A 878 -7.12 17.41 15.20
N GLY A 879 -6.10 17.45 16.04
CA GLY A 879 -5.53 18.72 16.44
C GLY A 879 -4.28 18.65 17.31
N LEU A 880 -3.59 19.78 17.35
CA LEU A 880 -2.44 20.04 18.19
C LEU A 880 -2.76 21.20 19.12
N THR A 881 -2.24 21.14 20.34
CA THR A 881 -2.23 22.31 21.25
C THR A 881 -0.79 22.61 21.61
N ASP A 882 -0.32 23.78 21.17
CA ASP A 882 1.06 24.21 21.40
C ASP A 882 1.30 24.69 22.85
N GLN A 883 2.52 25.15 23.10
CA GLN A 883 2.98 25.65 24.39
C GLN A 883 2.30 26.97 24.81
N ASN A 884 1.69 27.70 23.86
CA ASN A 884 0.91 28.91 24.10
C ASN A 884 -0.58 28.62 24.35
N HIS A 885 -1.01 27.37 24.14
CA HIS A 885 -2.40 26.91 24.07
C HIS A 885 -3.16 27.30 22.79
N ALA A 886 -2.44 27.65 21.72
CA ALA A 886 -3.03 27.79 20.40
C ALA A 886 -3.36 26.40 19.83
N ASN A 887 -4.39 26.34 18.97
CA ASN A 887 -4.84 25.10 18.36
C ASN A 887 -4.53 25.08 16.88
N TYR A 888 -3.97 23.97 16.40
CA TYR A 888 -3.97 23.59 14.99
C TYR A 888 -5.05 22.50 14.83
N THR A 889 -5.99 22.65 13.90
CA THR A 889 -7.03 21.63 13.65
C THR A 889 -6.95 21.06 12.26
N PHE A 890 -7.26 19.76 12.13
CA PHE A 890 -7.30 19.03 10.86
C PHE A 890 -8.67 18.37 10.70
N ARG A 891 -9.17 18.33 9.46
CA ARG A 891 -10.42 17.66 9.12
C ARG A 891 -10.23 16.78 7.90
N TYR A 892 -10.84 15.61 7.97
CA TYR A 892 -10.76 14.59 6.93
C TYR A 892 -12.13 14.27 6.38
N ASP A 893 -12.18 13.78 5.15
CA ASP A 893 -13.37 13.15 4.61
C ASP A 893 -13.52 11.67 5.04
N ALA A 894 -14.59 11.03 4.57
CA ALA A 894 -14.92 9.63 4.85
C ALA A 894 -13.89 8.62 4.30
N THR A 895 -13.03 9.04 3.37
CA THR A 895 -11.96 8.21 2.79
C THR A 895 -10.59 8.50 3.41
N GLY A 896 -10.51 9.42 4.37
CA GLY A 896 -9.28 9.76 5.07
C GLY A 896 -8.42 10.84 4.42
N ARG A 897 -8.92 11.54 3.41
CA ARG A 897 -8.19 12.65 2.78
C ARG A 897 -8.37 13.93 3.61
N LEU A 898 -7.29 14.70 3.78
CA LEU A 898 -7.33 16.00 4.49
C LEU A 898 -8.10 17.01 3.64
N ILE A 899 -9.18 17.60 4.16
CA ILE A 899 -10.04 18.55 3.43
C ILE A 899 -9.94 19.98 3.98
N GLU A 900 -9.54 20.15 5.22
CA GLU A 900 -9.34 21.46 5.84
C GLU A 900 -8.27 21.34 6.93
N GLU A 901 -7.42 22.36 6.98
CA GLU A 901 -6.55 22.59 8.10
C GLU A 901 -6.65 24.06 8.52
N ILE A 902 -6.55 24.32 9.82
CA ILE A 902 -6.50 25.65 10.40
C ILE A 902 -5.29 25.68 11.31
N ASP A 903 -4.28 26.46 10.92
CA ASP A 903 -3.01 26.54 11.64
C ASP A 903 -3.13 27.35 12.96
N PHE A 904 -2.01 27.49 13.69
CA PHE A 904 -1.96 28.24 14.95
C PHE A 904 -2.29 29.73 14.78
N ASP A 905 -2.16 30.28 13.57
CA ASP A 905 -2.46 31.67 13.22
C ASP A 905 -3.93 31.88 12.79
N GLY A 906 -4.68 30.78 12.65
CA GLY A 906 -6.06 30.80 12.16
C GLY A 906 -6.19 30.85 10.64
N LYS A 907 -5.09 30.70 9.90
CA LYS A 907 -5.13 30.59 8.44
C LYS A 907 -5.75 29.24 8.07
N ALA A 908 -6.79 29.29 7.25
CA ALA A 908 -7.45 28.10 6.72
C ALA A 908 -6.89 27.74 5.35
N THR A 909 -6.48 26.47 5.20
CA THR A 909 -6.18 25.86 3.91
C THR A 909 -7.22 24.78 3.66
N ARG A 910 -7.91 24.85 2.52
CA ARG A 910 -8.93 23.86 2.12
C ARG A 910 -8.44 23.10 0.90
N TYR A 911 -8.67 21.80 0.92
CA TYR A 911 -8.25 20.88 -0.11
C TYR A 911 -9.48 20.30 -0.78
N SER A 912 -9.56 20.40 -2.11
CA SER A 912 -10.61 19.76 -2.90
C SER A 912 -9.97 18.69 -3.77
N TYR A 913 -10.62 17.53 -3.83
CA TYR A 913 -10.16 16.39 -4.61
C TYR A 913 -11.12 16.15 -5.76
N ASP A 914 -10.58 15.74 -6.90
CA ASP A 914 -11.40 15.28 -8.02
C ASP A 914 -12.14 14.01 -7.60
N ASP A 915 -13.47 14.04 -7.71
CA ASP A 915 -14.35 12.98 -7.23
C ASP A 915 -14.07 11.63 -7.92
N ALA A 916 -13.60 11.64 -9.17
CA ALA A 916 -13.36 10.42 -9.94
C ALA A 916 -12.00 9.79 -9.63
N SER A 917 -10.95 10.60 -9.53
CA SER A 917 -9.57 10.13 -9.37
C SER A 917 -9.07 10.11 -7.93
N SER A 918 -9.79 10.75 -7.03
CA SER A 918 -9.35 11.05 -5.67
C SER A 918 -8.05 11.85 -5.56
N ARG A 919 -7.58 12.44 -6.67
CA ARG A 919 -6.38 13.30 -6.70
C ARG A 919 -6.72 14.72 -6.27
N LEU A 920 -5.75 15.40 -5.67
CA LEU A 920 -5.91 16.79 -5.22
C LEU A 920 -6.12 17.71 -6.43
N GLU A 921 -7.33 18.22 -6.62
CA GLU A 921 -7.72 19.07 -7.75
C GLU A 921 -7.39 20.55 -7.46
N SER A 922 -7.66 21.00 -6.23
CA SER A 922 -7.39 22.38 -5.86
C SER A 922 -7.05 22.57 -4.38
N VAL A 923 -6.30 23.63 -4.12
CA VAL A 923 -5.97 24.13 -2.78
C VAL A 923 -6.42 25.58 -2.69
N ASP A 924 -7.36 25.85 -1.79
CA ASP A 924 -7.76 27.20 -1.41
C ASP A 924 -6.96 27.63 -0.18
N GLU A 925 -6.01 28.53 -0.40
CA GLU A 925 -5.21 29.14 0.65
C GLU A 925 -5.73 30.56 0.94
N ALA A 926 -6.56 30.69 1.98
CA ALA A 926 -7.17 31.96 2.39
C ALA A 926 -7.85 32.76 1.26
N GLY A 927 -8.58 32.09 0.37
CA GLY A 927 -9.33 32.66 -0.74
C GLY A 927 -8.60 32.62 -2.09
N GLN A 928 -7.34 32.19 -2.14
CA GLN A 928 -6.59 31.97 -3.37
C GLN A 928 -6.63 30.50 -3.76
N VAL A 929 -7.36 30.20 -4.84
CA VAL A 929 -7.56 28.83 -5.33
C VAL A 929 -6.50 28.49 -6.38
N MET A 930 -5.60 27.58 -6.02
CA MET A 930 -4.68 26.92 -6.94
C MET A 930 -5.30 25.65 -7.47
N THR A 931 -5.34 25.50 -8.79
CA THR A 931 -5.76 24.26 -9.45
C THR A 931 -4.55 23.48 -9.92
N MET A 932 -4.62 22.15 -9.84
CA MET A 932 -3.58 21.22 -10.23
C MET A 932 -4.06 20.32 -11.37
N SER A 933 -3.15 19.93 -12.25
CA SER A 933 -3.36 18.87 -13.25
C SER A 933 -2.26 17.83 -13.15
N TYR A 934 -2.58 16.60 -13.56
CA TYR A 934 -1.69 15.45 -13.46
C TYR A 934 -1.64 14.68 -14.77
N ASP A 935 -0.49 14.07 -15.05
CA ASP A 935 -0.34 13.12 -16.13
C ASP A 935 -0.99 11.76 -15.79
N ARG A 936 -0.97 10.84 -16.76
CA ARG A 936 -1.50 9.48 -16.63
C ARG A 936 -0.83 8.67 -15.52
N GLY A 937 0.43 8.99 -15.19
CA GLY A 937 1.21 8.34 -14.15
C GLY A 937 0.96 8.86 -12.75
N GLY A 938 0.12 9.88 -12.56
CA GLY A 938 -0.09 10.47 -11.22
C GLY A 938 0.77 11.67 -10.90
N ARG A 939 1.62 12.13 -11.83
CA ARG A 939 2.60 13.20 -11.56
C ARG A 939 2.02 14.56 -11.92
N LEU A 940 2.30 15.59 -11.12
CA LEU A 940 1.84 16.97 -11.35
C LEU A 940 2.41 17.49 -12.68
N ASP A 941 1.56 17.71 -13.69
CA ASP A 941 1.96 18.23 -15.02
C ASP A 941 1.60 19.71 -15.21
N GLY A 942 0.83 20.28 -14.29
CA GLY A 942 0.51 21.70 -14.29
C GLY A 942 -0.10 22.19 -12.99
N ARG A 943 0.09 23.48 -12.73
CA ARG A 943 -0.63 24.22 -11.69
C ARG A 943 -0.94 25.64 -12.13
N SER A 944 -2.06 26.19 -11.67
CA SER A 944 -2.47 27.53 -12.07
C SER A 944 -3.27 28.26 -11.00
N VAL A 945 -3.15 29.59 -10.98
CA VAL A 945 -4.01 30.51 -10.23
C VAL A 945 -4.27 31.74 -11.11
N GLY A 946 -5.52 31.98 -11.50
CA GLY A 946 -5.86 33.06 -12.42
C GLY A 946 -5.10 32.94 -13.76
N GLU A 947 -4.33 33.96 -14.13
CA GLU A 947 -3.50 33.96 -15.35
C GLU A 947 -2.10 33.36 -15.15
N GLU A 948 -1.69 33.06 -13.91
CA GLU A 948 -0.40 32.45 -13.64
C GLU A 948 -0.50 30.93 -13.78
N ALA A 949 0.32 30.36 -14.66
CA ALA A 949 0.37 28.92 -14.89
C ALA A 949 1.81 28.42 -15.01
N GLU A 950 2.03 27.22 -14.49
CA GLU A 950 3.29 26.48 -14.57
C GLU A 950 2.99 25.08 -15.10
N ARG A 951 3.86 24.56 -15.97
CA ARG A 951 3.72 23.25 -16.60
C ARG A 951 4.98 22.42 -16.39
N PHE A 952 4.78 21.12 -16.21
CA PHE A 952 5.83 20.14 -15.96
C PHE A 952 5.66 18.94 -16.90
N ALA A 953 6.76 18.38 -17.39
CA ALA A 953 6.74 17.14 -18.16
C ALA A 953 7.79 16.17 -17.65
N TYR A 954 7.46 14.87 -17.73
CA TYR A 954 8.29 13.78 -17.24
C TYR A 954 8.57 12.78 -18.36
N ASP A 955 9.70 12.10 -18.27
CA ASP A 955 9.97 10.94 -19.13
C ASP A 955 9.32 9.66 -18.58
N PRO A 956 9.36 8.53 -19.32
CA PRO A 956 8.85 7.23 -18.86
C PRO A 956 9.52 6.66 -17.59
N LEU A 957 10.65 7.20 -17.14
CA LEU A 957 11.27 6.86 -15.84
C LEU A 957 10.76 7.75 -14.69
N GLY A 958 9.92 8.74 -14.98
CA GLY A 958 9.41 9.70 -14.00
C GLY A 958 10.35 10.86 -13.70
N ARG A 959 11.41 11.07 -14.49
CA ARG A 959 12.33 12.19 -14.31
C ARG A 959 11.73 13.46 -14.93
N LEU A 960 11.79 14.59 -14.21
CA LEU A 960 11.35 15.88 -14.73
C LEU A 960 12.26 16.32 -15.89
N ILE A 961 11.71 16.34 -17.10
CA ILE A 961 12.42 16.72 -18.33
C ILE A 961 12.07 18.13 -18.80
N GLU A 962 10.96 18.71 -18.34
CA GLU A 962 10.60 20.08 -18.65
C GLU A 962 9.87 20.76 -17.50
N ALA A 963 10.20 22.03 -17.24
CA ALA A 963 9.43 22.93 -16.40
C ALA A 963 9.30 24.30 -17.09
N SER A 964 8.09 24.84 -17.22
CA SER A 964 7.85 26.08 -17.96
C SER A 964 6.76 26.97 -17.38
N ASN A 965 6.93 28.28 -17.56
CA ASN A 965 5.95 29.32 -17.25
C ASN A 965 6.09 30.47 -18.27
N ARG A 966 5.39 31.59 -18.05
CA ARG A 966 5.45 32.75 -18.95
C ARG A 966 6.84 33.41 -19.11
N TYR A 967 7.78 33.16 -18.21
CA TYR A 967 9.12 33.76 -18.21
C TYR A 967 10.22 32.79 -18.58
N SER A 968 9.97 31.48 -18.52
CA SER A 968 11.03 30.48 -18.59
C SER A 968 10.56 29.14 -19.13
N ARG A 969 11.49 28.42 -19.75
CA ARG A 969 11.39 26.99 -20.07
C ARG A 969 12.74 26.33 -19.77
N VAL A 970 12.74 25.37 -18.85
CA VAL A 970 13.90 24.58 -18.44
C VAL A 970 13.70 23.17 -18.97
N GLN A 971 14.63 22.65 -19.78
CA GLN A 971 14.62 21.27 -20.27
C GLN A 971 15.86 20.50 -19.82
N ARG A 972 15.67 19.24 -19.44
CA ARG A 972 16.73 18.37 -18.90
C ARG A 972 16.94 17.14 -19.76
N PHE A 973 18.19 16.75 -19.94
CA PHE A 973 18.59 15.62 -20.78
C PHE A 973 19.52 14.71 -20.00
N PHE A 974 19.17 13.42 -19.95
CA PHE A 974 19.88 12.43 -19.15
C PHE A 974 20.57 11.40 -20.05
N ASP A 975 21.66 10.82 -19.55
CA ASP A 975 22.26 9.63 -20.14
C ASP A 975 21.47 8.34 -19.74
N PRO A 976 21.84 7.16 -20.28
CA PRO A 976 21.18 5.89 -19.97
C PRO A 976 21.17 5.47 -18.50
N VAL A 977 22.09 5.95 -17.67
CA VAL A 977 22.16 5.63 -16.22
C VAL A 977 21.51 6.70 -15.35
N GLY A 978 21.09 7.82 -15.96
CA GLY A 978 20.34 8.87 -15.30
C GLY A 978 21.13 10.09 -14.85
N ASN A 979 22.37 10.24 -15.29
CA ASN A 979 23.11 11.47 -15.06
C ASN A 979 22.56 12.60 -15.93
N LEU A 980 22.41 13.80 -15.36
CA LEU A 980 21.97 14.99 -16.07
C LEU A 980 23.12 15.54 -16.93
N VAL A 981 23.17 15.18 -18.21
CA VAL A 981 24.28 15.56 -19.10
C VAL A 981 24.11 16.93 -19.74
N ARG A 982 22.88 17.47 -19.79
CA ARG A 982 22.61 18.78 -20.38
C ARG A 982 21.33 19.41 -19.83
N GLU A 983 21.37 20.74 -19.64
CA GLU A 983 20.20 21.56 -19.31
C GLU A 983 20.05 22.72 -20.30
N HIS A 984 18.82 22.98 -20.76
CA HIS A 984 18.46 24.09 -21.65
C HIS A 984 17.55 25.05 -20.90
N HIS A 985 18.00 26.26 -20.62
CA HIS A 985 17.21 27.31 -19.98
C HIS A 985 16.90 28.38 -21.01
N ALA A 986 15.64 28.50 -21.42
CA ALA A 986 15.16 29.60 -22.25
C ALA A 986 14.39 30.60 -21.38
N TYR A 987 14.78 31.87 -21.41
CA TYR A 987 14.14 32.95 -20.66
C TYR A 987 13.51 33.96 -21.62
N ASP A 988 12.27 34.35 -21.33
CA ASP A 988 11.57 35.46 -21.97
C ASP A 988 11.39 36.58 -20.94
N LEU A 989 12.35 37.50 -20.93
CA LEU A 989 12.49 38.56 -19.94
C LEU A 989 12.74 39.87 -20.64
N PHE A 990 12.17 40.96 -20.12
CA PHE A 990 12.46 42.32 -20.58
C PHE A 990 12.25 42.58 -22.08
N GLY A 991 11.40 41.79 -22.75
CA GLY A 991 11.12 41.87 -24.18
C GLY A 991 12.14 41.16 -25.07
N ALA A 992 13.02 40.32 -24.51
CA ALA A 992 13.99 39.53 -25.24
C ALA A 992 13.94 38.05 -24.81
N SER A 993 14.00 37.15 -25.80
CA SER A 993 14.15 35.72 -25.56
C SER A 993 15.62 35.30 -25.67
N ARG A 994 16.16 34.66 -24.63
CA ARG A 994 17.55 34.17 -24.57
C ARG A 994 17.60 32.71 -24.13
N SER A 995 18.57 31.96 -24.63
CA SER A 995 18.78 30.55 -24.26
C SER A 995 20.17 30.32 -23.70
N PHE A 996 20.25 29.53 -22.63
CA PHE A 996 21.46 29.17 -21.91
C PHE A 996 21.57 27.65 -21.85
N VAL A 997 22.72 27.11 -22.24
CA VAL A 997 22.92 25.66 -22.34
C VAL A 997 24.06 25.25 -21.41
N TRP A 998 23.76 24.33 -20.49
CA TRP A 998 24.73 23.71 -19.59
C TRP A 998 25.06 22.32 -20.10
N HIS A 999 26.32 21.92 -20.03
CA HIS A 999 26.73 20.53 -20.30
C HIS A 999 27.48 19.98 -19.09
N HIS A 1000 27.22 18.73 -18.75
CA HIS A 1000 27.86 18.05 -17.62
C HIS A 1000 28.49 16.74 -18.08
N GLN A 1001 29.60 16.36 -17.46
CA GLN A 1001 30.26 15.07 -17.66
C GLN A 1001 30.45 14.37 -16.32
N TYR A 1002 30.39 13.04 -16.36
CA TYR A 1002 30.40 12.17 -15.20
C TYR A 1002 31.49 11.11 -15.35
N ASP A 1003 32.04 10.64 -14.22
CA ASP A 1003 32.90 9.46 -14.19
C ASP A 1003 32.08 8.15 -14.15
N GLU A 1004 32.78 7.01 -14.19
CA GLU A 1004 32.19 5.67 -14.29
C GLU A 1004 31.35 5.26 -13.07
N ILE A 1005 31.42 6.03 -11.98
CA ILE A 1005 30.64 5.80 -10.76
C ILE A 1005 29.62 6.94 -10.51
N GLY A 1006 29.36 7.78 -11.51
CA GLY A 1006 28.31 8.80 -11.48
C GLY A 1006 28.68 10.10 -10.76
N ASN A 1007 29.97 10.36 -10.49
CA ASN A 1007 30.39 11.66 -9.97
C ASN A 1007 30.50 12.67 -11.10
N ARG A 1008 29.91 13.86 -10.93
CA ARG A 1008 30.07 14.96 -11.88
C ARG A 1008 31.50 15.50 -11.84
N ILE A 1009 32.23 15.37 -12.95
CA ILE A 1009 33.65 15.76 -13.07
C ILE A 1009 33.88 17.02 -13.91
N ARG A 1010 32.91 17.43 -14.73
CA ARG A 1010 32.97 18.67 -15.51
C ARG A 1010 31.60 19.31 -15.69
N THR A 1011 31.55 20.64 -15.66
CA THR A 1011 30.43 21.45 -16.14
C THR A 1011 30.94 22.52 -17.11
N VAL A 1012 30.38 22.55 -18.32
CA VAL A 1012 30.55 23.66 -19.27
C VAL A 1012 29.36 24.59 -19.14
N ARG A 1013 29.64 25.84 -18.75
CA ARG A 1013 28.66 26.91 -18.55
C ARG A 1013 28.14 27.46 -19.89
N PRO A 1014 27.02 28.21 -19.88
CA PRO A 1014 26.48 28.87 -21.07
C PRO A 1014 27.42 29.87 -21.75
N ASP A 1015 28.39 30.42 -21.02
CA ASP A 1015 29.42 31.33 -21.53
C ASP A 1015 30.66 30.61 -22.08
N GLY A 1016 30.65 29.27 -22.11
CA GLY A 1016 31.73 28.43 -22.64
C GLY A 1016 32.83 28.10 -21.64
N HIS A 1017 32.81 28.69 -20.44
CA HIS A 1017 33.79 28.38 -19.40
C HIS A 1017 33.55 26.99 -18.80
N ALA A 1018 34.64 26.23 -18.60
CA ALA A 1018 34.59 24.88 -18.06
C ALA A 1018 35.08 24.83 -16.61
N VAL A 1019 34.27 24.26 -15.72
CA VAL A 1019 34.64 23.94 -14.34
C VAL A 1019 34.88 22.45 -14.23
N ASP A 1020 36.10 22.06 -13.85
CA ASP A 1020 36.51 20.67 -13.67
C ASP A 1020 36.70 20.34 -12.19
N TRP A 1021 36.16 19.22 -11.73
CA TRP A 1021 36.39 18.68 -10.39
C TRP A 1021 37.39 17.53 -10.46
N LEU A 1022 38.46 17.63 -9.67
CA LEU A 1022 39.42 16.55 -9.49
C LEU A 1022 39.03 15.77 -8.24
N THR A 1023 38.76 14.48 -8.42
CA THR A 1023 38.25 13.60 -7.36
C THR A 1023 39.17 12.41 -7.13
N TYR A 1024 39.20 11.90 -5.89
CA TYR A 1024 39.81 10.62 -5.54
C TYR A 1024 38.80 9.73 -4.80
N GLY A 1025 39.14 8.44 -4.65
CA GLY A 1025 38.30 7.47 -3.95
C GLY A 1025 36.90 7.41 -4.57
N SER A 1026 35.87 7.48 -3.73
CA SER A 1026 34.46 7.41 -4.13
C SER A 1026 33.88 8.75 -4.64
N GLY A 1027 34.71 9.77 -4.88
CA GLY A 1027 34.24 11.08 -5.37
C GLY A 1027 34.67 12.28 -4.52
N HIS A 1028 35.61 12.12 -3.59
CA HIS A 1028 36.07 13.22 -2.75
C HIS A 1028 36.83 14.26 -3.58
N VAL A 1029 36.29 15.48 -3.63
CA VAL A 1029 36.95 16.60 -4.34
C VAL A 1029 38.23 16.98 -3.63
N HIS A 1030 39.36 16.91 -4.34
CA HIS A 1030 40.67 17.39 -3.90
C HIS A 1030 41.17 18.58 -4.73
N GLY A 1031 40.50 18.92 -5.83
CA GLY A 1031 40.86 20.09 -6.62
C GLY A 1031 39.73 20.56 -7.53
N LEU A 1032 39.80 21.83 -7.92
CA LEU A 1032 38.88 22.45 -8.86
C LEU A 1032 39.66 23.29 -9.87
N MET A 1033 39.34 23.16 -11.16
CA MET A 1033 39.93 23.97 -12.23
C MET A 1033 38.86 24.79 -12.96
N LEU A 1034 39.25 25.96 -13.47
CA LEU A 1034 38.48 26.78 -14.40
C LEU A 1034 39.29 26.95 -15.68
N ASP A 1035 38.75 26.47 -16.80
CA ASP A 1035 39.41 26.44 -18.12
C ASP A 1035 40.82 25.82 -18.06
N GLY A 1036 40.95 24.72 -17.32
CA GLY A 1036 42.22 24.03 -17.09
C GLY A 1036 43.20 24.76 -16.16
N LYS A 1037 42.83 25.90 -15.58
CA LYS A 1037 43.62 26.59 -14.55
C LYS A 1037 43.12 26.21 -13.17
N GLU A 1038 44.02 25.71 -12.33
CA GLU A 1038 43.71 25.38 -10.94
C GLU A 1038 43.18 26.61 -10.18
N LEU A 1039 42.01 26.45 -9.56
CA LEU A 1039 41.38 27.44 -8.69
C LEU A 1039 41.52 27.08 -7.21
N VAL A 1040 41.45 25.80 -6.88
CA VAL A 1040 41.48 25.33 -5.49
C VAL A 1040 42.14 23.97 -5.42
N GLN A 1041 43.00 23.76 -4.43
CA GLN A 1041 43.41 22.43 -3.95
C GLN A 1041 42.86 22.22 -2.54
N ILE A 1042 42.50 20.97 -2.23
CA ILE A 1042 41.90 20.58 -0.94
C ILE A 1042 42.61 19.33 -0.41
N GLU A 1043 43.08 19.40 0.84
CA GLU A 1043 43.51 18.23 1.61
C GLU A 1043 42.43 17.85 2.63
N ARG A 1044 42.41 16.57 3.01
CA ARG A 1044 41.38 15.99 3.87
C ARG A 1044 41.98 15.04 4.90
N ASP A 1045 41.29 14.90 6.03
CA ASP A 1045 41.62 13.92 7.07
C ASP A 1045 41.07 12.52 6.76
N ASP A 1046 41.21 11.58 7.70
CA ASP A 1046 40.82 10.18 7.51
C ASP A 1046 39.29 9.99 7.52
N LEU A 1047 38.53 11.00 7.91
CA LEU A 1047 37.07 11.08 7.76
C LEU A 1047 36.66 11.88 6.51
N HIS A 1048 37.61 12.18 5.62
CA HIS A 1048 37.42 12.96 4.40
C HIS A 1048 36.91 14.39 4.61
N ARG A 1049 37.10 14.98 5.79
CA ARG A 1049 36.77 16.39 6.07
C ARG A 1049 37.87 17.31 5.56
N GLU A 1050 37.51 18.49 5.05
CA GLU A 1050 38.48 19.47 4.51
C GLU A 1050 39.35 20.04 5.64
N THR A 1051 40.65 19.79 5.62
CA THR A 1051 41.62 20.30 6.62
C THR A 1051 42.48 21.43 6.09
N LEU A 1052 42.73 21.46 4.78
CA LEU A 1052 43.45 22.53 4.10
C LEU A 1052 42.78 22.86 2.77
N ARG A 1053 42.69 24.15 2.47
CA ARG A 1053 42.35 24.68 1.15
C ARG A 1053 43.40 25.68 0.68
N THR A 1054 43.95 25.45 -0.50
CA THR A 1054 44.96 26.31 -1.12
C THR A 1054 44.38 27.03 -2.33
N LEU A 1055 44.46 28.36 -2.34
CA LEU A 1055 44.04 29.21 -3.46
C LEU A 1055 45.21 29.52 -4.41
N PRO A 1056 44.96 29.98 -5.65
CA PRO A 1056 46.02 30.18 -6.66
C PRO A 1056 46.99 31.30 -6.26
N SER A 1057 46.53 32.22 -5.41
CA SER A 1057 47.31 33.30 -4.82
C SER A 1057 48.23 32.86 -3.67
N LYS A 1058 48.39 31.54 -3.43
CA LYS A 1058 49.14 30.96 -2.31
C LYS A 1058 48.63 31.45 -0.96
N ILE A 1059 47.30 31.52 -0.87
CA ILE A 1059 46.58 31.72 0.38
C ILE A 1059 46.04 30.37 0.80
N ASP A 1060 46.45 29.96 1.99
CA ASP A 1060 46.09 28.71 2.62
C ASP A 1060 45.02 28.99 3.67
N GLN A 1061 44.02 28.13 3.70
CA GLN A 1061 43.01 28.10 4.74
C GLN A 1061 43.08 26.76 5.46
N HIS A 1062 43.50 26.76 6.72
CA HIS A 1062 43.48 25.57 7.56
C HIS A 1062 42.20 25.52 8.36
N THR A 1063 41.66 24.31 8.50
CA THR A 1063 40.45 24.00 9.23
C THR A 1063 40.75 22.87 10.21
N ALA A 1064 40.42 23.06 11.49
CA ALA A 1064 40.57 22.05 12.51
C ALA A 1064 39.23 21.69 13.15
N TYR A 1065 39.06 20.42 13.47
CA TYR A 1065 37.86 19.86 14.08
C TYR A 1065 38.17 19.29 15.46
N ASP A 1066 37.18 19.29 16.36
CA ASP A 1066 37.26 18.45 17.55
C ASP A 1066 36.94 16.99 17.23
N ARG A 1067 37.04 16.11 18.24
CA ARG A 1067 36.72 14.68 18.12
C ARG A 1067 35.25 14.41 17.80
N ALA A 1068 34.35 15.37 18.02
CA ALA A 1068 32.94 15.28 17.63
C ALA A 1068 32.69 15.79 16.20
N GLY A 1069 33.73 16.20 15.47
CA GLY A 1069 33.65 16.72 14.11
C GLY A 1069 33.18 18.17 14.00
N ARG A 1070 33.16 18.92 15.11
CA ARG A 1070 32.77 20.34 15.13
C ARG A 1070 33.98 21.21 14.81
N LEU A 1071 33.78 22.26 14.03
CA LEU A 1071 34.83 23.21 13.65
C LEU A 1071 35.36 23.94 14.89
N VAL A 1072 36.62 23.76 15.28
CA VAL A 1072 37.22 24.46 16.43
C VAL A 1072 38.10 25.63 16.04
N GLN A 1073 38.66 25.61 14.83
CA GLN A 1073 39.54 26.66 14.35
C GLN A 1073 39.52 26.77 12.82
N ARG A 1074 39.59 28.00 12.33
CA ARG A 1074 39.85 28.31 10.92
C ARG A 1074 40.85 29.44 10.82
N THR A 1075 41.96 29.22 10.13
CA THR A 1075 42.98 30.23 9.86
C THR A 1075 43.09 30.45 8.36
N VAL A 1076 43.33 31.70 7.96
CA VAL A 1076 43.65 32.08 6.58
C VAL A 1076 44.98 32.79 6.58
N GLN A 1077 45.95 32.31 5.82
CA GLN A 1077 47.33 32.79 5.85
C GLN A 1077 47.93 32.77 4.45
N ARG A 1078 48.84 33.71 4.15
CA ARG A 1078 49.67 33.60 2.93
C ARG A 1078 50.81 32.65 3.20
N ALA A 1079 51.21 31.88 2.19
CA ALA A 1079 52.40 31.05 2.26
C ALA A 1079 53.61 31.87 2.78
N ASN A 1080 54.25 31.38 3.85
CA ASN A 1080 55.40 31.99 4.56
C ASN A 1080 55.14 33.31 5.34
N ALA A 1081 53.88 33.73 5.54
CA ALA A 1081 53.60 34.87 6.42
C ALA A 1081 53.86 34.51 7.89
N PRO A 1082 54.33 35.43 8.76
CA PRO A 1082 54.60 35.14 10.17
C PRO A 1082 53.34 35.03 11.04
N ALA A 1083 52.17 35.45 10.52
CA ALA A 1083 50.89 35.43 11.23
C ALA A 1083 49.70 35.26 10.26
N PRO A 1084 48.57 34.70 10.71
CA PRO A 1084 47.37 34.56 9.88
C PRO A 1084 46.73 35.93 9.58
N LEU A 1085 46.21 36.07 8.35
CA LEU A 1085 45.41 37.22 7.92
C LEU A 1085 44.05 37.28 8.63
N ALA A 1086 43.50 36.11 8.93
CA ALA A 1086 42.28 35.95 9.70
C ALA A 1086 42.36 34.64 10.48
N GLU A 1087 41.94 34.66 11.72
CA GLU A 1087 41.82 33.48 12.58
C GLU A 1087 40.49 33.56 13.33
N ARG A 1088 39.76 32.45 13.30
CA ARG A 1088 38.53 32.26 14.07
C ARG A 1088 38.64 30.98 14.88
N ARG A 1089 38.36 31.05 16.17
CA ARG A 1089 38.25 29.89 17.07
C ARG A 1089 36.83 29.79 17.58
N TYR A 1090 36.34 28.57 17.71
CA TYR A 1090 34.96 28.27 18.08
C TYR A 1090 34.96 27.40 19.33
N ARG A 1091 34.02 27.66 20.25
CA ARG A 1091 33.78 26.78 21.39
C ARG A 1091 32.32 26.40 21.47
N TYR A 1092 32.09 25.14 21.84
CA TYR A 1092 30.76 24.56 21.98
C TYR A 1092 30.55 24.09 23.42
N ASP A 1093 29.29 24.07 23.86
CA ASP A 1093 28.92 23.33 25.05
C ASP A 1093 28.75 21.82 24.77
N ALA A 1094 28.36 21.06 25.80
CA ALA A 1094 28.19 19.62 25.69
C ALA A 1094 27.00 19.21 24.78
N ALA A 1095 26.01 20.09 24.56
CA ALA A 1095 24.92 19.84 23.62
C ALA A 1095 25.25 20.30 22.19
N GLY A 1096 26.48 20.74 21.93
CA GLY A 1096 26.92 21.20 20.60
C GLY A 1096 26.50 22.61 20.23
N GLN A 1097 26.04 23.42 21.20
CA GLN A 1097 25.65 24.80 20.93
C GLN A 1097 26.90 25.70 20.92
N LEU A 1098 27.00 26.61 19.95
CA LEU A 1098 28.14 27.51 19.82
C LEU A 1098 28.11 28.58 20.92
N VAL A 1099 28.96 28.46 21.94
CA VAL A 1099 28.98 29.37 23.09
C VAL A 1099 29.96 30.52 22.95
N GLN A 1100 30.95 30.40 22.04
CA GLN A 1100 31.96 31.44 21.84
C GLN A 1100 32.57 31.41 20.44
N ILE A 1101 32.81 32.60 19.86
CA ILE A 1101 33.69 32.81 18.71
C ILE A 1101 34.77 33.82 19.11
N GLU A 1102 36.03 33.43 19.00
CA GLU A 1102 37.17 34.36 19.09
C GLU A 1102 37.67 34.65 17.67
N ASP A 1103 37.52 35.90 17.22
CA ASP A 1103 37.91 36.35 15.89
C ASP A 1103 39.01 37.40 16.02
N ASN A 1104 40.18 37.16 15.44
CA ASN A 1104 41.32 38.09 15.58
C ASN A 1104 41.07 39.48 14.97
N ARG A 1105 40.04 39.65 14.13
CA ARG A 1105 39.64 40.92 13.52
C ARG A 1105 38.39 41.53 14.16
N ARG A 1106 37.48 40.71 14.68
CA ARG A 1106 36.19 41.14 15.25
C ARG A 1106 36.11 41.04 16.77
N GLY A 1107 37.14 40.50 17.42
CA GLY A 1107 37.20 40.23 18.85
C GLY A 1107 36.37 39.03 19.28
N LEU A 1108 36.09 38.94 20.59
CA LEU A 1108 35.40 37.82 21.23
C LEU A 1108 33.88 38.03 21.23
N THR A 1109 33.12 37.06 20.75
CA THR A 1109 31.65 37.02 20.88
C THR A 1109 31.22 35.81 21.71
N ASP A 1110 30.49 36.03 22.79
CA ASP A 1110 29.89 35.02 23.66
C ASP A 1110 28.40 34.85 23.39
N TYR A 1111 27.91 33.62 23.45
CA TYR A 1111 26.51 33.26 23.27
C TYR A 1111 25.94 32.53 24.49
N ARG A 1112 24.65 32.73 24.77
CA ARG A 1112 23.94 32.03 25.84
C ARG A 1112 22.62 31.50 25.34
N TYR A 1113 22.25 30.29 25.77
CA TYR A 1113 21.03 29.62 25.37
C TYR A 1113 20.16 29.26 26.57
N ASP A 1114 18.87 29.05 26.31
CA ASP A 1114 17.96 28.46 27.29
C ASP A 1114 17.96 26.91 27.23
N PRO A 1115 17.28 26.22 28.15
CA PRO A 1115 17.22 24.76 28.17
C PRO A 1115 16.56 24.09 26.96
N VAL A 1116 15.90 24.82 26.07
CA VAL A 1116 15.36 24.27 24.81
C VAL A 1116 16.16 24.72 23.58
N GLY A 1117 17.29 25.39 23.81
CA GLY A 1117 18.27 25.74 22.80
C GLY A 1117 18.02 27.04 22.06
N ARG A 1118 17.21 27.95 22.61
CA ARG A 1118 16.99 29.28 22.03
C ARG A 1118 18.05 30.25 22.49
N LEU A 1119 18.59 31.06 21.56
CA LEU A 1119 19.64 32.04 21.83
C LEU A 1119 19.07 33.19 22.68
N LEU A 1120 19.55 33.37 23.91
CA LEU A 1120 19.13 34.43 24.84
C LEU A 1120 20.00 35.70 24.75
N GLU A 1121 21.31 35.55 24.57
CA GLU A 1121 22.24 36.68 24.53
C GLU A 1121 23.34 36.45 23.50
N SER A 1122 23.74 37.52 22.81
CA SER A 1122 24.95 37.61 21.98
C SER A 1122 25.75 38.82 22.47
N ILE A 1123 26.96 38.60 22.98
CA ILE A 1123 27.78 39.64 23.62
C ILE A 1123 29.11 39.70 22.88
N GLY A 1124 29.37 40.80 22.18
CA GLY A 1124 30.65 41.01 21.49
C GLY A 1124 31.08 42.47 21.49
N PRO A 1125 32.18 42.82 20.78
CA PRO A 1125 32.72 44.18 20.81
C PRO A 1125 31.80 45.21 20.14
N ALA A 1126 30.90 44.76 19.26
CA ALA A 1126 29.88 45.59 18.63
C ALA A 1126 28.70 45.92 19.56
N GLY A 1127 28.55 45.21 20.68
CA GLY A 1127 27.46 45.44 21.64
C GLY A 1127 26.91 44.15 22.23
N LYS A 1128 25.85 44.31 23.04
CA LYS A 1128 25.10 43.22 23.66
C LYS A 1128 23.68 43.19 23.10
N GLU A 1129 23.32 42.07 22.49
CA GLU A 1129 21.96 41.75 22.05
C GLU A 1129 21.31 40.79 23.05
N ARG A 1130 20.03 41.00 23.34
CA ARG A 1130 19.21 40.11 24.17
C ARG A 1130 17.96 39.73 23.41
N PHE A 1131 17.62 38.46 23.49
CA PHE A 1131 16.42 37.89 22.88
C PHE A 1131 15.52 37.33 23.99
N ALA A 1132 14.22 37.46 23.78
CA ALA A 1132 13.21 36.82 24.60
C ALA A 1132 12.24 36.09 23.68
N PHE A 1133 11.66 35.01 24.19
CA PHE A 1133 10.72 34.19 23.45
C PHE A 1133 9.49 33.92 24.30
N ASP A 1134 8.34 33.71 23.69
CA ASP A 1134 7.19 33.14 24.38
C ASP A 1134 7.33 31.59 24.49
N PRO A 1135 6.38 30.88 25.13
CA PRO A 1135 6.43 29.42 25.20
C PRO A 1135 6.42 28.67 23.86
N ALA A 1136 5.75 29.18 22.82
CA ALA A 1136 5.75 28.60 21.48
C ALA A 1136 7.02 28.94 20.67
N SER A 1137 7.96 29.67 21.27
CA SER A 1137 9.22 30.10 20.65
C SER A 1137 9.11 31.23 19.65
N ASN A 1138 8.04 32.03 19.72
CA ASN A 1138 7.96 33.29 19.01
C ASN A 1138 8.88 34.32 19.68
N ILE A 1139 9.64 35.07 18.89
CA ILE A 1139 10.48 36.16 19.40
C ILE A 1139 9.61 37.32 19.89
N ILE A 1140 9.96 37.90 21.03
CA ILE A 1140 9.24 39.01 21.66
C ILE A 1140 10.21 40.09 22.14
N ASP A 1141 9.71 41.30 22.35
CA ASP A 1141 10.50 42.36 22.96
C ASP A 1141 10.92 41.96 24.38
N PRO A 1142 12.21 42.03 24.72
CA PRO A 1142 12.67 41.74 26.07
C PRO A 1142 12.09 42.79 27.02
N ILE A 1143 11.17 42.38 27.89
CA ILE A 1143 10.58 43.25 28.92
C ILE A 1143 11.73 43.89 29.72
N ARG A 1144 11.73 45.23 29.87
CA ARG A 1144 12.58 45.93 30.83
C ARG A 1144 12.20 45.48 32.24
N VAL A 1145 12.85 44.44 32.74
CA VAL A 1145 12.77 44.08 34.17
C VAL A 1145 13.61 45.12 34.93
N GLU A 1146 12.94 46.05 35.62
CA GLU A 1146 13.62 46.80 36.69
C GLU A 1146 14.04 45.80 37.77
N PRO A 1147 15.29 45.84 38.25
CA PRO A 1147 15.76 44.86 39.22
C PRO A 1147 14.95 44.98 40.53
N PRO A 1148 14.48 43.87 41.11
CA PRO A 1148 13.87 43.91 42.42
C PRO A 1148 14.90 44.41 43.44
N ARG A 1149 14.47 45.32 44.32
CA ARG A 1149 15.27 45.79 45.45
C ARG A 1149 15.70 44.60 46.29
N THR A 1150 16.99 44.53 46.53
CA THR A 1150 17.72 43.59 47.39
C THR A 1150 16.99 43.28 48.70
N GLU A 1151 16.92 42.00 49.07
CA GLU A 1151 17.38 41.54 50.39
C GLU A 1151 17.51 39.99 50.49
N SER A 1152 18.70 39.56 50.92
CA SER A 1152 19.02 38.37 51.73
C SER A 1152 19.36 36.98 51.10
N ARG A 1153 20.67 36.69 51.23
CA ARG A 1153 21.42 35.43 51.49
C ARG A 1153 21.62 34.34 50.41
N PRO A 1154 22.87 33.83 50.25
CA PRO A 1154 23.22 32.83 49.25
C PRO A 1154 22.96 31.38 49.75
N SER A 1155 22.28 30.59 48.92
CA SER A 1155 22.20 29.11 49.03
C SER A 1155 22.85 28.46 47.80
N PRO A 1156 23.61 27.36 47.95
CA PRO A 1156 24.43 26.76 46.87
C PRO A 1156 23.67 25.74 46.00
N VAL A 1157 22.37 25.94 45.77
CA VAL A 1157 21.59 25.13 44.83
C VAL A 1157 20.84 26.08 43.91
N ARG A 1158 21.36 26.29 42.69
CA ARG A 1158 20.62 27.03 41.65
C ARG A 1158 19.45 26.17 41.20
N ALA A 1159 18.28 26.42 41.78
CA ALA A 1159 17.03 26.11 41.12
C ALA A 1159 16.99 26.87 39.78
N ALA A 1160 16.43 26.25 38.74
CA ALA A 1160 16.19 26.89 37.46
C ALA A 1160 15.22 28.06 37.68
N GLU A 1161 15.77 29.27 37.85
CA GLU A 1161 14.98 30.49 37.76
C GLU A 1161 14.44 30.56 36.32
N SER A 1162 13.14 30.30 36.20
CA SER A 1162 12.39 30.65 35.00
C SER A 1162 12.66 32.10 34.66
N THR A 1163 13.32 32.35 33.53
CA THR A 1163 13.54 33.70 32.99
C THR A 1163 12.25 34.35 32.47
N PHE A 1164 11.09 33.72 32.71
CA PHE A 1164 9.78 34.23 32.33
C PHE A 1164 9.16 35.01 33.49
N PRO A 1165 8.86 36.31 33.32
CA PRO A 1165 7.80 36.96 34.06
C PRO A 1165 6.52 36.10 34.02
N ALA A 1166 5.74 36.09 35.11
CA ALA A 1166 4.49 35.34 35.19
C ALA A 1166 3.45 35.75 34.11
N GLU A 1167 3.67 36.88 33.44
CA GLU A 1167 2.84 37.39 32.33
C GLU A 1167 3.75 37.93 31.23
N VAL A 1168 4.26 37.05 30.38
CA VAL A 1168 4.85 37.45 29.10
C VAL A 1168 3.73 37.62 28.08
N PRO A 1169 3.64 38.75 27.34
CA PRO A 1169 2.64 38.93 26.29
C PRO A 1169 2.79 37.81 25.27
N LYS A 1170 1.82 36.89 25.24
CA LYS A 1170 1.78 35.82 24.25
C LYS A 1170 1.56 36.44 22.88
N VAL A 1171 2.32 35.99 21.87
CA VAL A 1171 1.93 36.26 20.49
C VAL A 1171 0.66 35.43 20.24
N LEU A 1172 -0.41 36.10 19.78
CA LEU A 1172 -1.60 35.40 19.30
C LEU A 1172 -1.25 34.81 17.93
N GLY A 1173 -1.07 33.49 17.88
CA GLY A 1173 -0.50 32.76 16.74
C GLY A 1173 1.03 32.74 16.75
N ASN A 1174 1.63 32.56 15.58
CA ASN A 1174 3.07 32.57 15.31
C ASN A 1174 3.52 33.71 14.36
N LEU A 1175 2.60 34.59 13.92
CA LEU A 1175 2.94 35.79 13.14
C LEU A 1175 3.48 36.94 14.03
N LEU A 1176 4.73 37.32 13.79
CA LEU A 1176 5.37 38.44 14.49
C LEU A 1176 4.76 39.78 14.07
N LYS A 1177 4.01 40.45 14.97
CA LYS A 1177 3.34 41.73 14.67
C LYS A 1177 4.16 42.97 15.03
N GLN A 1178 4.97 42.86 16.08
CA GLN A 1178 5.82 43.94 16.56
C GLN A 1178 7.09 43.37 17.19
N TYR A 1179 8.23 43.99 16.90
CA TYR A 1179 9.51 43.66 17.53
C TYR A 1179 10.50 44.81 17.38
N ALA A 1180 11.19 45.20 18.44
CA ALA A 1180 12.24 46.21 18.45
C ALA A 1180 11.82 47.56 17.80
N GLY A 1181 10.56 47.96 17.97
CA GLY A 1181 9.99 49.18 17.37
C GLY A 1181 9.56 49.04 15.90
N GLU A 1182 9.75 47.86 15.31
CA GLU A 1182 9.23 47.52 13.99
C GLU A 1182 7.82 46.94 14.09
N HIS A 1183 6.98 47.22 13.09
CA HIS A 1183 5.63 46.71 12.97
C HIS A 1183 5.49 45.96 11.65
N PHE A 1184 4.84 44.80 11.68
CA PHE A 1184 4.67 43.93 10.53
C PHE A 1184 3.18 43.68 10.29
N ALA A 1185 2.78 43.70 9.02
CA ALA A 1185 1.45 43.30 8.59
C ALA A 1185 1.56 42.23 7.50
N TYR A 1186 0.66 41.25 7.58
CA TYR A 1186 0.62 40.09 6.69
C TYR A 1186 -0.69 40.07 5.91
N ASP A 1187 -0.68 39.47 4.72
CA ASP A 1187 -1.92 39.09 4.04
C ASP A 1187 -2.59 37.89 4.74
N ALA A 1188 -3.78 37.50 4.27
CA ALA A 1188 -4.51 36.36 4.84
C ALA A 1188 -3.80 35.01 4.65
N ARG A 1189 -2.79 34.94 3.77
CA ARG A 1189 -1.98 33.73 3.51
C ARG A 1189 -0.71 33.68 4.35
N GLY A 1190 -0.45 34.71 5.17
CA GLY A 1190 0.73 34.83 6.02
C GLY A 1190 1.94 35.48 5.34
N ASN A 1191 1.80 36.05 4.14
CA ASN A 1191 2.89 36.75 3.47
C ASN A 1191 3.06 38.16 4.05
N LEU A 1192 4.29 38.57 4.37
CA LEU A 1192 4.59 39.92 4.85
C LEU A 1192 4.28 40.94 3.74
N VAL A 1193 3.31 41.84 3.95
CA VAL A 1193 2.92 42.87 2.95
C VAL A 1193 3.41 44.27 3.32
N HIS A 1194 3.66 44.52 4.60
CA HIS A 1194 4.11 45.83 5.07
C HIS A 1194 4.97 45.70 6.33
N ARG A 1195 6.12 46.38 6.32
CA ARG A 1195 6.99 46.55 7.48
C ARG A 1195 7.24 48.04 7.72
N ARG A 1196 6.97 48.51 8.92
CA ARG A 1196 7.22 49.89 9.35
C ARG A 1196 8.27 49.92 10.44
N SER A 1197 9.30 50.74 10.28
CA SER A 1197 10.35 50.97 11.26
C SER A 1197 10.51 52.48 11.51
N PRO A 1198 11.32 52.90 12.51
CA PRO A 1198 11.71 54.30 12.67
C PRO A 1198 12.45 54.87 11.45
N ALA A 1199 13.04 54.03 10.60
CA ALA A 1199 13.76 54.45 9.40
C ALA A 1199 12.83 54.69 8.18
N GLY A 1200 11.59 54.18 8.21
CA GLY A 1200 10.61 54.34 7.13
C GLY A 1200 9.72 53.11 6.91
N GLU A 1201 9.16 52.99 5.72
CA GLU A 1201 8.21 51.92 5.34
C GLU A 1201 8.75 51.03 4.21
N GLN A 1202 8.44 49.74 4.27
CA GLN A 1202 8.72 48.76 3.22
C GLN A 1202 7.43 48.02 2.87
N ARG A 1203 7.07 47.96 1.59
CA ARG A 1203 5.88 47.27 1.08
C ARG A 1203 6.26 46.14 0.14
N TYR A 1204 5.49 45.07 0.18
CA TYR A 1204 5.78 43.85 -0.56
C TYR A 1204 4.54 43.36 -1.30
N GLU A 1205 4.73 42.95 -2.54
CA GLU A 1205 3.71 42.28 -3.35
C GLU A 1205 4.15 40.85 -3.63
N TRP A 1206 3.18 39.95 -3.63
CA TRP A 1206 3.37 38.52 -3.78
C TRP A 1206 2.49 38.01 -4.91
N ASN A 1207 3.02 37.08 -5.70
CA ASN A 1207 2.19 36.40 -6.69
C ASN A 1207 1.33 35.31 -6.06
N ALA A 1208 0.58 34.63 -6.93
CA ALA A 1208 -0.35 33.59 -6.51
C ALA A 1208 0.34 32.37 -5.91
N PHE A 1209 1.60 32.10 -6.26
CA PHE A 1209 2.42 31.01 -5.74
C PHE A 1209 3.28 31.41 -4.52
N ASN A 1210 2.90 32.47 -3.79
CA ASN A 1210 3.61 32.99 -2.61
C ASN A 1210 5.08 33.37 -2.88
N ARG A 1211 5.38 33.91 -4.07
CA ARG A 1211 6.70 34.46 -4.42
C ARG A 1211 6.64 35.98 -4.47
N MET A 1212 7.56 36.65 -3.78
CA MET A 1212 7.62 38.11 -3.75
C MET A 1212 7.96 38.65 -5.14
N THR A 1213 7.06 39.42 -5.75
CA THR A 1213 7.23 40.01 -7.09
C THR A 1213 7.68 41.46 -7.04
N VAL A 1214 7.31 42.21 -6.00
CA VAL A 1214 7.70 43.61 -5.82
C VAL A 1214 8.12 43.86 -4.37
N ALA A 1215 9.18 44.64 -4.19
CA ALA A 1215 9.54 45.23 -2.91
C ALA A 1215 9.80 46.74 -3.09
N THR A 1216 9.04 47.55 -2.36
CA THR A 1216 9.15 49.02 -2.37
C THR A 1216 9.66 49.46 -1.02
N VAL A 1217 10.76 50.21 -1.03
CA VAL A 1217 11.41 50.75 0.17
C VAL A 1217 11.32 52.26 0.11
N ASP A 1218 10.69 52.87 1.12
CA ASP A 1218 10.66 54.31 1.35
C ASP A 1218 11.19 54.60 2.76
N GLU A 1219 12.51 54.53 2.88
CA GLU A 1219 13.25 54.86 4.08
C GLU A 1219 13.97 56.19 3.90
N VAL A 1220 14.23 56.89 5.01
CA VAL A 1220 14.95 58.17 5.01
C VAL A 1220 16.30 58.05 4.30
N ALA A 1221 16.97 56.90 4.43
CA ALA A 1221 18.27 56.63 3.83
C ALA A 1221 18.18 56.00 2.42
N ARG A 1222 17.03 55.46 2.01
CA ARG A 1222 16.93 54.64 0.80
C ARG A 1222 15.52 54.64 0.21
N ARG A 1223 15.42 55.01 -1.06
CA ARG A 1223 14.21 54.83 -1.89
C ARG A 1223 14.51 53.91 -3.05
N SER A 1224 13.80 52.79 -3.13
CA SER A 1224 13.98 51.82 -4.22
C SER A 1224 12.73 51.00 -4.47
N GLU A 1225 12.44 50.74 -5.74
CA GLU A 1225 11.49 49.72 -6.18
C GLU A 1225 12.27 48.57 -6.82
N SER A 1226 12.01 47.34 -6.36
CA SER A 1226 12.62 46.11 -6.88
C SER A 1226 11.53 45.18 -7.40
N ARG A 1227 11.67 44.70 -8.64
CA ARG A 1227 10.80 43.68 -9.26
C ARG A 1227 11.56 42.38 -9.42
N TYR A 1228 10.88 41.24 -9.21
CA TYR A 1228 11.50 39.90 -9.25
C TYR A 1228 10.74 38.97 -10.20
N TYR A 1229 11.50 38.17 -10.94
CA TYR A 1229 10.99 37.21 -11.92
C TYR A 1229 11.46 35.81 -11.57
N TYR A 1230 10.58 34.82 -11.71
CA TYR A 1230 10.83 33.45 -11.30
C TYR A 1230 10.58 32.48 -12.43
N ASP A 1231 11.36 31.40 -12.47
CA ASP A 1231 11.05 30.26 -13.32
C ASP A 1231 9.97 29.36 -12.70
N ALA A 1232 9.53 28.35 -13.45
CA ALA A 1232 8.54 27.37 -13.00
C ALA A 1232 9.00 26.49 -11.83
N LEU A 1233 10.31 26.46 -11.55
CA LEU A 1233 10.89 25.76 -10.40
C LEU A 1233 10.92 26.65 -9.13
N GLY A 1234 10.52 27.91 -9.24
CA GLY A 1234 10.51 28.87 -8.12
C GLY A 1234 11.83 29.59 -7.90
N ARG A 1235 12.82 29.43 -8.79
CA ARG A 1235 14.11 30.12 -8.69
C ARG A 1235 13.99 31.53 -9.25
N ARG A 1236 14.63 32.51 -8.61
CA ARG A 1236 14.68 33.90 -9.11
C ARG A 1236 15.59 33.96 -10.34
N ILE A 1237 15.04 34.22 -11.52
CA ILE A 1237 15.79 34.29 -12.78
C ILE A 1237 16.13 35.71 -13.21
N ALA A 1238 15.43 36.72 -12.67
CA ALA A 1238 15.85 38.11 -12.81
C ALA A 1238 15.37 39.00 -11.66
N LYS A 1239 16.03 40.15 -11.53
CA LYS A 1239 15.57 41.29 -10.75
C LYS A 1239 15.73 42.58 -11.55
N GLU A 1240 14.85 43.55 -11.31
CA GLU A 1240 14.96 44.92 -11.80
C GLU A 1240 14.89 45.87 -10.61
N VAL A 1241 15.88 46.74 -10.43
CA VAL A 1241 15.94 47.70 -9.31
C VAL A 1241 16.10 49.10 -9.89
N ASN A 1242 15.08 49.95 -9.74
CA ASN A 1242 15.09 51.32 -10.28
C ASN A 1242 15.52 51.40 -11.77
N GLY A 1243 15.17 50.39 -12.58
CA GLY A 1243 15.52 50.28 -14.00
C GLY A 1243 16.81 49.50 -14.31
N GLU A 1244 17.65 49.19 -13.32
CA GLU A 1244 18.82 48.32 -13.49
C GLU A 1244 18.40 46.85 -13.49
N ARG A 1245 18.78 46.10 -14.53
CA ARG A 1245 18.36 44.71 -14.73
C ARG A 1245 19.49 43.75 -14.44
N THR A 1246 19.17 42.66 -13.74
CA THR A 1246 20.09 41.55 -13.49
C THR A 1246 19.40 40.24 -13.83
N VAL A 1247 20.06 39.42 -14.64
CA VAL A 1247 19.64 38.05 -14.97
C VAL A 1247 20.50 37.05 -14.19
N PHE A 1248 19.88 36.00 -13.68
CA PHE A 1248 20.51 34.96 -12.87
C PHE A 1248 20.57 33.64 -13.64
N GLY A 1249 21.75 33.01 -13.68
CA GLY A 1249 21.95 31.67 -14.22
C GLY A 1249 22.11 30.63 -13.13
N TRP A 1250 21.53 29.45 -13.33
CA TRP A 1250 21.45 28.38 -12.33
C TRP A 1250 22.09 27.08 -12.85
N ASP A 1251 22.92 26.44 -12.03
CA ASP A 1251 23.41 25.06 -12.21
C ASP A 1251 22.67 24.18 -11.18
N GLY A 1252 21.68 23.40 -11.62
CA GLY A 1252 20.69 22.83 -10.71
C GLY A 1252 20.02 23.91 -9.85
N ASP A 1253 20.07 23.78 -8.52
CA ASP A 1253 19.54 24.78 -7.58
C ASP A 1253 20.59 25.79 -7.08
N THR A 1254 21.81 25.74 -7.64
CA THR A 1254 22.90 26.64 -7.25
C THR A 1254 22.97 27.84 -8.19
N LEU A 1255 22.96 29.06 -7.63
CA LEU A 1255 23.19 30.28 -8.39
C LEU A 1255 24.64 30.27 -8.92
N ALA A 1256 24.79 30.23 -10.24
CA ALA A 1256 26.08 30.04 -10.89
C ALA A 1256 26.67 31.35 -11.45
N TYR A 1257 25.83 32.29 -11.89
CA TYR A 1257 26.26 33.63 -12.29
C TYR A 1257 25.13 34.67 -12.20
N GLU A 1258 25.54 35.93 -12.16
CA GLU A 1258 24.68 37.10 -12.35
C GLU A 1258 25.21 37.89 -13.56
N SER A 1259 24.31 38.38 -14.41
CA SER A 1259 24.67 39.25 -15.53
C SER A 1259 23.84 40.54 -15.46
N GLY A 1260 24.50 41.69 -15.57
CA GLY A 1260 23.81 42.96 -15.83
C GLY A 1260 23.31 43.02 -17.27
N GLU A 1261 22.14 43.63 -17.48
CA GLU A 1261 21.62 44.00 -18.81
C GLU A 1261 21.56 45.50 -19.02
#